data_AF-N6U4Z3-F1
#
_entry.id   AF-N6U4Z3-F1
#
_cell.length_a   1.000
_cell.length_b   1.000
_cell.length_c   1.000
_cell.angle_alpha   90.00
_cell.angle_beta   90.00
_cell.angle_gamma   90.00
#
_symmetry.space_group_name_H-M   'P 1'
#
loop_
_entity.id
_entity.type
_entity.pdbx_description
1 polymer ?
#
loop_
_entity_poly.entity_id
_entity_poly.type
_entity_poly.pdbx_seq_one_letter_code
_entity_poly.pdbx_strand_id
1 'polypeptide(L)'
;MREMITSLEKRSKHFDICKIHYSMRNFSMEILALESHSHLIRRAPPAYSDGVYMLSGQNRPSPRKLSRLFMKGIDGLASLTNRTALLAFFGQLVTSEVEQNGFMSGLGGSDGFIWAFQVVMASESGCPIEMHHIEIEKCDEMYDKECKGNRYIPFHRASYDRETGQSPNSPREQVNRASSWIDGSFIYSSSEPWTNAMRSFVNGSFLTDATGKMPLRNYKKVPLFNSPAPHMMKMQSTEKLFMLGDPRTNQNPALLTLGILFFRWHNVMAERIQRTNPAWSDEDVFQKARRVVVATLQNIVLYEYLPAFLGEALPQYTGYQQNVHPGITHVFQSAAFRFGHSLIPPGLYRRDSKCNFKKTPMGHLALRLCSTWWDSNEVLTNNSIEELLMGMASQLAEKEDSVLCSDVRDKLFGPMEFSRRDLGALNIMRGRDNGLPDYNTVRAFYGLSRRSNWTEINPALFKEKPQLLDTLANVYANNIDNVDVYVGGMLESLGHPGELFRTVIKEQFVRLRDSDRFWFENEANGVFTKLEIEEMRKVSLWDVIVNSTFITPGAIQRSVFFWNDGDPCAQPMQLNGNELVYIYACVFLGFVPIVCAGAGYGVVKLQNRRRRRLKIKQQELQTKNCKLAVETMMVHEWLHANHKRLVKIKFGPEAVVHIIGRKGESLRVVNFKNIESVVVEESLDVTSVKKPMILVHVQRDHDLVLEFESVGSKKKFISKLELFLNSNKKSLLLTQVVREIMLAKAETKQRREKKLEHFFREAYALTFGLRPGEKRRGSNDTTDGEESMYNDCIQWLADYSFMAEHTDLRHIMGVGIAITRGSAASLSFCYSILLLTMSRNLITKLKEFSIQQYIPLDANIQFHKIAACTALFFSVLHTVGHIVNFYHVSTQPVENLKCLTSEIRFPSDYKPGISFWLFQTLTGLSGVLLFVIMCVIIVFAHPTIRKKAYKFFWFTHSLYVLLYALCLVHGLARLTGAPRFWMFFLGPGIVFTLDKVVSMRTRYIPLDVLETELLPSDVIKIKFYRPPNLKYLSGQWVRLACTAFKDREFHSFTLTSAPHENFLSCHIKAQGPWTWKLRNYFDPCNYNLEDQPKILLEGPFGGGNQDWYKFEVAVMVGGGIGVTPYASILNDLVYFLWICPSHKHFEWFIDVLRDVEKKDVTNVLEIHIFITQFFHKFDLRTTMLYICENHFQRLSKTSIFTGLKAVNHFGRPDMTSFLKFVQKRHSYVSKIGVFSCGPRPLTKSVMSACDEVNMGRKLPYFIHHFENFG
;
A
#
# COMPACT_ATOMS: atom_id res chain seq x y z
N MET A 1 -20.53 2.52 -70.89
CA MET A 1 -19.68 1.31 -71.10
C MET A 1 -18.18 1.63 -71.04
N ARG A 2 -17.66 2.61 -71.81
CA ARG A 2 -16.25 3.06 -71.69
C ARG A 2 -15.87 3.60 -70.32
N GLU A 3 -16.73 4.38 -69.65
CA GLU A 3 -16.50 4.85 -68.26
C GLU A 3 -16.59 3.75 -67.20
N MET A 4 -17.34 2.68 -67.48
CA MET A 4 -17.42 1.51 -66.59
C MET A 4 -16.16 0.65 -66.73
N ILE A 5 -15.58 0.57 -67.93
CA ILE A 5 -14.29 -0.07 -68.19
C ILE A 5 -13.14 0.78 -67.61
N THR A 6 -13.19 2.11 -67.66
CA THR A 6 -12.16 2.95 -66.99
C THR A 6 -12.32 2.98 -65.47
N SER A 7 -13.54 2.79 -64.94
CA SER A 7 -13.80 2.60 -63.51
C SER A 7 -13.34 1.22 -63.03
N LEU A 8 -13.51 0.18 -63.85
CA LEU A 8 -12.98 -1.17 -63.61
C LEU A 8 -11.46 -1.27 -63.81
N GLU A 9 -10.86 -0.50 -64.73
CA GLU A 9 -9.40 -0.38 -64.88
C GLU A 9 -8.77 0.48 -63.77
N LYS A 10 -9.45 1.53 -63.28
CA LYS A 10 -9.03 2.24 -62.07
C LYS A 10 -9.22 1.42 -60.80
N ARG A 11 -10.23 0.53 -60.74
CA ARG A 11 -10.35 -0.50 -59.68
C ARG A 11 -9.37 -1.67 -59.88
N SER A 12 -8.93 -1.98 -61.09
CA SER A 12 -7.89 -2.95 -61.39
C SER A 12 -6.50 -2.42 -61.03
N LYS A 13 -6.26 -1.10 -61.10
CA LYS A 13 -5.06 -0.48 -60.49
C LYS A 13 -5.06 -0.55 -58.96
N HIS A 14 -6.16 -0.95 -58.33
CA HIS A 14 -6.24 -1.39 -56.94
C HIS A 14 -6.31 -2.92 -56.87
N PHE A 15 -5.37 -3.63 -57.50
CA PHE A 15 -5.13 -5.04 -57.15
C PHE A 15 -4.78 -5.11 -55.67
N ASP A 16 -5.73 -5.61 -54.87
CA ASP A 16 -5.67 -5.89 -53.43
C ASP A 16 -4.32 -5.47 -52.87
N ILE A 17 -4.21 -4.19 -52.49
CA ILE A 17 -3.07 -3.73 -51.70
C ILE A 17 -2.97 -4.78 -50.60
N CYS A 18 -1.80 -5.38 -50.43
CA CYS A 18 -1.54 -6.28 -49.33
C CYS A 18 -1.61 -5.40 -48.08
N LYS A 19 -2.85 -5.13 -47.65
CA LYS A 19 -3.15 -4.21 -46.57
C LYS A 19 -2.34 -4.76 -45.41
N ILE A 20 -1.65 -3.86 -44.72
CA ILE A 20 -0.96 -4.20 -43.48
C ILE A 20 -1.98 -4.81 -42.48
N HIS A 21 -3.27 -4.52 -42.67
CA HIS A 21 -4.37 -5.34 -42.16
C HIS A 21 -4.45 -6.72 -42.84
N TYR A 22 -3.93 -7.71 -42.13
CA TYR A 22 -3.95 -9.14 -42.38
C TYR A 22 -5.33 -9.75 -42.72
N SER A 23 -6.46 -9.06 -42.54
CA SER A 23 -7.81 -9.65 -42.49
C SER A 23 -8.45 -10.15 -43.80
N MET A 24 -7.70 -10.38 -44.89
CA MET A 24 -8.28 -10.82 -46.18
C MET A 24 -7.38 -11.79 -46.98
N ARG A 25 -6.55 -12.62 -46.33
CA ARG A 25 -5.70 -13.60 -47.04
C ARG A 25 -6.38 -14.93 -47.40
N ASN A 26 -7.47 -15.33 -46.72
CA ASN A 26 -8.29 -16.50 -47.06
C ASN A 26 -9.79 -16.13 -47.07
N PHE A 27 -10.52 -16.44 -48.15
CA PHE A 27 -11.90 -16.00 -48.39
C PHE A 27 -12.98 -16.67 -47.50
N SER A 28 -12.72 -17.87 -46.96
CA SER A 28 -13.73 -18.65 -46.20
C SER A 28 -13.40 -18.81 -44.71
N MET A 29 -12.19 -18.42 -44.30
CA MET A 29 -11.68 -18.59 -42.94
C MET A 29 -11.13 -17.25 -42.42
N GLU A 30 -11.98 -16.23 -42.42
CA GLU A 30 -11.63 -14.83 -42.10
C GLU A 30 -11.10 -14.61 -40.67
N ILE A 31 -11.38 -15.52 -39.73
CA ILE A 31 -11.04 -15.37 -38.29
C ILE A 31 -9.81 -16.21 -37.87
N LEU A 32 -9.46 -17.28 -38.59
CA LEU A 32 -8.62 -18.36 -38.02
C LEU A 32 -7.10 -18.18 -38.17
N ALA A 33 -6.62 -17.20 -38.94
CA ALA A 33 -5.19 -17.00 -39.20
C ALA A 33 -4.74 -15.53 -39.26
N LEU A 34 -5.61 -14.58 -38.89
CA LEU A 34 -5.58 -13.24 -39.47
C LEU A 34 -5.49 -12.09 -38.46
N GLU A 35 -5.31 -12.37 -37.18
CA GLU A 35 -4.92 -11.36 -36.18
C GLU A 35 -3.65 -11.83 -35.46
N SER A 36 -2.77 -10.88 -35.12
CA SER A 36 -1.99 -11.03 -33.90
C SER A 36 -2.96 -11.36 -32.79
N HIS A 37 -2.89 -12.58 -32.25
CA HIS A 37 -3.83 -13.25 -31.35
C HIS A 37 -4.51 -14.54 -31.87
N SER A 38 -4.09 -15.13 -33.01
CA SER A 38 -4.54 -16.47 -33.44
C SER A 38 -3.99 -17.63 -32.58
N HIS A 39 -4.67 -18.79 -32.55
CA HIS A 39 -4.21 -19.97 -31.81
C HIS A 39 -3.14 -20.74 -32.57
N LEU A 40 -2.17 -21.30 -31.84
CA LEU A 40 -1.38 -22.41 -32.38
C LEU A 40 -2.31 -23.61 -32.63
N ILE A 41 -2.00 -24.40 -33.66
CA ILE A 41 -2.82 -25.57 -34.01
C ILE A 41 -2.22 -26.87 -33.50
N ARG A 42 -3.09 -27.84 -33.22
CA ARG A 42 -2.70 -29.16 -32.75
C ARG A 42 -3.01 -30.23 -33.78
N ARG A 43 -1.98 -31.00 -34.13
CA ARG A 43 -2.12 -32.25 -34.89
C ARG A 43 -2.19 -33.47 -33.98
N ALA A 44 -1.52 -33.41 -32.83
CA ALA A 44 -1.63 -34.38 -31.75
C ALA A 44 -2.38 -33.74 -30.57
N PRO A 45 -3.19 -34.51 -29.81
CA PRO A 45 -3.95 -33.98 -28.69
C PRO A 45 -3.02 -33.42 -27.60
N PRO A 46 -3.48 -32.42 -26.83
CA PRO A 46 -2.73 -31.88 -25.70
C PRO A 46 -2.61 -32.92 -24.58
N ALA A 47 -1.43 -32.99 -23.96
CA ALA A 47 -1.09 -33.97 -22.93
C ALA A 47 -0.77 -33.31 -21.57
N TYR A 48 -1.61 -32.37 -21.13
CA TYR A 48 -1.50 -31.79 -19.80
C TYR A 48 -1.75 -32.82 -18.70
N SER A 49 -1.06 -32.71 -17.56
CA SER A 49 -1.12 -33.74 -16.51
C SER A 49 -2.49 -33.85 -15.83
N ASP A 50 -3.24 -32.74 -15.79
CA ASP A 50 -4.62 -32.65 -15.34
C ASP A 50 -5.64 -32.72 -16.49
N GLY A 51 -5.16 -32.88 -17.73
CA GLY A 51 -5.97 -32.79 -18.95
C GLY A 51 -6.40 -31.38 -19.34
N VAL A 52 -5.96 -30.33 -18.63
CA VAL A 52 -6.43 -28.95 -18.85
C VAL A 52 -5.28 -27.96 -19.04
N TYR A 53 -4.44 -27.74 -18.03
CA TYR A 53 -3.41 -26.70 -18.08
C TYR A 53 -2.13 -27.02 -17.31
N MET A 54 -2.10 -28.02 -16.42
CA MET A 54 -0.90 -28.39 -15.68
C MET A 54 0.14 -29.02 -16.61
N LEU A 55 1.39 -28.53 -16.53
CA LEU A 55 2.51 -28.90 -17.40
C LEU A 55 2.56 -30.40 -17.71
N SER A 56 2.75 -30.76 -18.98
CA SER A 56 2.80 -32.17 -19.38
C SER A 56 4.03 -32.86 -18.80
N GLY A 57 3.91 -34.14 -18.47
CA GLY A 57 5.06 -34.96 -18.10
C GLY A 57 5.68 -34.56 -16.75
N GLN A 58 4.86 -34.33 -15.72
CA GLN A 58 5.33 -34.11 -14.34
C GLN A 58 6.19 -35.25 -13.79
N ASN A 59 5.98 -36.47 -14.30
CA ASN A 59 6.77 -37.66 -14.02
C ASN A 59 8.05 -37.78 -14.90
N ARG A 60 8.31 -36.83 -15.80
CA ARG A 60 9.51 -36.83 -16.65
C ARG A 60 10.71 -36.23 -15.91
N PRO A 61 11.95 -36.59 -16.30
CA PRO A 61 13.16 -36.14 -15.64
C PRO A 61 13.34 -34.61 -15.66
N SER A 62 14.16 -34.09 -14.73
CA SER A 62 14.46 -32.65 -14.69
C SER A 62 15.04 -32.15 -16.03
N PRO A 63 14.51 -31.05 -16.60
CA PRO A 63 15.02 -30.47 -17.85
C PRO A 63 16.50 -30.10 -17.80
N ARG A 64 17.01 -29.57 -16.67
CA ARG A 64 18.42 -29.25 -16.50
C ARG A 64 19.27 -30.52 -16.45
N LYS A 65 18.79 -31.56 -15.76
CA LYS A 65 19.46 -32.86 -15.73
C LYS A 65 19.59 -33.43 -17.15
N LEU A 66 18.52 -33.39 -17.94
CA LEU A 66 18.53 -33.82 -19.34
C LEU A 66 19.52 -32.99 -20.18
N SER A 67 19.43 -31.65 -20.11
CA SER A 67 20.38 -30.75 -20.79
C SER A 67 21.85 -31.07 -20.48
N ARG A 68 22.17 -31.33 -19.21
CA ARG A 68 23.52 -31.70 -18.76
C ARG A 68 23.97 -33.07 -19.27
N LEU A 69 23.09 -34.07 -19.23
CA LEU A 69 23.46 -35.46 -19.53
C LEU A 69 23.58 -35.73 -21.03
N PHE A 70 22.76 -35.10 -21.87
CA PHE A 70 22.72 -35.43 -23.30
C PHE A 70 23.10 -34.27 -24.23
N MET A 71 22.88 -33.00 -23.83
CA MET A 71 23.19 -31.84 -24.67
C MET A 71 24.57 -31.24 -24.38
N LYS A 72 25.26 -31.70 -23.32
CA LYS A 72 26.63 -31.27 -23.03
C LYS A 72 27.61 -32.05 -23.91
N GLY A 73 28.50 -31.32 -24.57
CA GLY A 73 29.57 -31.88 -25.41
C GLY A 73 30.72 -30.90 -25.56
N ILE A 74 31.61 -31.20 -26.51
CA ILE A 74 32.74 -30.36 -26.86
C ILE A 74 32.24 -29.30 -27.86
N ASP A 75 32.43 -28.02 -27.53
CA ASP A 75 32.17 -26.92 -28.47
C ASP A 75 33.20 -26.95 -29.62
N GLY A 76 32.79 -26.51 -30.81
CA GLY A 76 33.70 -26.40 -31.94
C GLY A 76 33.81 -27.68 -32.75
N LEU A 77 32.73 -28.47 -32.83
CA LEU A 77 32.63 -29.55 -33.80
C LEU A 77 32.01 -28.99 -35.07
N ALA A 78 32.71 -29.07 -36.20
CA ALA A 78 32.20 -28.54 -37.47
C ALA A 78 30.98 -29.36 -37.96
N SER A 79 30.08 -28.68 -38.67
CA SER A 79 28.98 -29.30 -39.43
C SER A 79 29.46 -30.48 -40.28
N LEU A 80 28.74 -31.60 -40.24
CA LEU A 80 29.07 -32.79 -41.04
C LEU A 80 28.85 -32.58 -42.55
N THR A 81 28.07 -31.57 -42.89
CA THR A 81 27.67 -31.25 -44.27
C THR A 81 28.20 -29.89 -44.71
N ASN A 82 29.22 -29.38 -44.01
CA ASN A 82 29.87 -28.09 -44.25
C ASN A 82 28.88 -26.90 -44.32
N ARG A 83 27.81 -26.92 -43.51
CA ARG A 83 26.90 -25.78 -43.39
C ARG A 83 27.62 -24.60 -42.76
N THR A 84 27.29 -23.39 -43.22
CA THR A 84 27.92 -22.16 -42.73
C THR A 84 27.20 -21.63 -41.50
N ALA A 85 27.90 -20.82 -40.68
CA ALA A 85 27.28 -20.08 -39.58
C ALA A 85 26.16 -19.15 -40.09
N LEU A 86 26.26 -18.66 -41.32
CA LEU A 86 25.21 -17.87 -41.96
C LEU A 86 23.88 -18.65 -42.05
N LEU A 87 23.89 -19.95 -42.36
CA LEU A 87 22.69 -20.79 -42.37
C LEU A 87 22.05 -20.84 -40.96
N ALA A 88 22.85 -20.99 -39.91
CA ALA A 88 22.35 -21.05 -38.54
C ALA A 88 21.60 -19.77 -38.13
N PHE A 89 22.19 -18.60 -38.42
CA PHE A 89 21.57 -17.31 -38.08
C PHE A 89 20.47 -16.89 -39.06
N PHE A 90 20.52 -17.32 -40.32
CA PHE A 90 19.39 -17.17 -41.25
C PHE A 90 18.17 -17.95 -40.75
N GLY A 91 18.37 -19.12 -40.14
CA GLY A 91 17.30 -19.85 -39.45
C GLY A 91 16.61 -19.02 -38.36
N GLN A 92 17.34 -18.20 -37.60
CA GLN A 92 16.73 -17.29 -36.62
C GLN A 92 15.88 -16.20 -37.27
N LEU A 93 16.25 -15.71 -38.45
CA LEU A 93 15.43 -14.81 -39.25
C LEU A 93 14.15 -15.51 -39.70
N VAL A 94 14.24 -16.76 -40.20
CA VAL A 94 13.05 -17.53 -40.62
C VAL A 94 12.10 -17.79 -39.46
N THR A 95 12.62 -18.13 -38.28
CA THR A 95 11.80 -18.24 -37.08
C THR A 95 11.16 -16.90 -36.74
N SER A 96 11.89 -15.79 -36.94
CA SER A 96 11.33 -14.46 -36.70
C SER A 96 10.20 -14.15 -37.67
N GLU A 97 10.32 -14.47 -38.96
CA GLU A 97 9.28 -14.27 -39.99
C GLU A 97 7.99 -15.05 -39.72
N VAL A 98 8.10 -16.37 -39.52
CA VAL A 98 6.94 -17.27 -39.37
C VAL A 98 6.24 -17.10 -38.01
N GLU A 99 6.91 -16.40 -37.08
CA GLU A 99 6.48 -16.25 -35.69
C GLU A 99 6.77 -14.83 -35.13
N GLN A 100 6.56 -13.75 -35.91
CA GLN A 100 6.59 -12.34 -35.44
C GLN A 100 5.24 -11.62 -35.26
N ASN A 101 5.14 -10.94 -34.10
CA ASN A 101 4.19 -9.96 -33.57
C ASN A 101 3.13 -9.36 -34.53
N GLY A 102 1.96 -8.98 -34.00
CA GLY A 102 1.11 -7.86 -34.44
C GLY A 102 0.55 -7.10 -33.23
N PHE A 103 0.20 -5.85 -33.49
CA PHE A 103 0.05 -4.82 -32.46
C PHE A 103 -1.26 -4.93 -31.68
N MET A 104 -1.15 -4.75 -30.35
CA MET A 104 -2.24 -4.47 -29.41
C MET A 104 -3.21 -3.41 -29.96
N SER A 105 -4.46 -3.77 -30.25
CA SER A 105 -5.55 -2.79 -30.33
C SER A 105 -5.88 -2.25 -28.93
N GLY A 106 -5.07 -1.30 -28.44
CA GLY A 106 -5.26 -0.73 -27.10
C GLY A 106 -4.09 0.08 -26.55
N LEU A 107 -3.77 1.20 -27.24
CA LEU A 107 -2.84 2.27 -26.85
C LEU A 107 -1.33 1.93 -27.02
N GLY A 108 -0.58 2.85 -27.62
CA GLY A 108 0.84 2.73 -27.95
C GLY A 108 1.78 2.54 -26.75
N GLY A 109 2.77 1.68 -26.94
CA GLY A 109 3.86 1.45 -26.02
C GLY A 109 4.69 0.24 -26.41
N SER A 110 5.99 0.46 -26.50
CA SER A 110 7.07 -0.52 -26.43
C SER A 110 6.96 -1.46 -25.25
N ASP A 111 7.75 -2.54 -25.24
CA ASP A 111 8.26 -3.20 -24.03
C ASP A 111 7.85 -4.68 -23.85
N GLY A 112 8.41 -5.56 -24.68
CA GLY A 112 8.56 -6.98 -24.35
C GLY A 112 9.93 -7.23 -23.70
N PHE A 113 10.09 -6.81 -22.45
CA PHE A 113 11.40 -6.72 -21.79
C PHE A 113 11.98 -8.03 -21.22
N ILE A 114 11.19 -9.10 -21.18
CA ILE A 114 11.60 -10.41 -20.67
C ILE A 114 11.44 -11.52 -21.71
N TRP A 115 11.03 -11.29 -22.96
CA TRP A 115 10.60 -12.43 -23.81
C TRP A 115 11.46 -12.76 -25.02
N ALA A 116 12.56 -12.04 -25.21
CA ALA A 116 13.49 -12.36 -26.28
C ALA A 116 14.30 -13.67 -26.07
N PHE A 117 13.93 -14.47 -25.08
CA PHE A 117 14.67 -15.61 -24.56
C PHE A 117 14.55 -16.90 -25.36
N GLN A 118 13.65 -16.94 -26.32
CA GLN A 118 13.51 -18.03 -27.27
C GLN A 118 13.34 -17.38 -28.64
N VAL A 119 13.84 -18.02 -29.68
CA VAL A 119 13.82 -17.51 -31.07
C VAL A 119 12.36 -17.30 -31.57
N VAL A 120 11.35 -17.63 -30.76
CA VAL A 120 9.93 -17.78 -31.09
C VAL A 120 8.98 -16.95 -30.20
N MET A 121 8.04 -16.18 -30.77
CA MET A 121 7.10 -15.30 -30.04
C MET A 121 5.90 -15.99 -29.37
N ALA A 122 5.61 -17.26 -29.65
CA ALA A 122 4.58 -18.02 -28.90
C ALA A 122 5.04 -18.44 -27.48
N SER A 123 6.13 -17.83 -26.99
CA SER A 123 6.80 -18.12 -25.72
C SER A 123 6.79 -16.93 -24.74
N GLU A 124 6.12 -15.82 -25.07
CA GLU A 124 5.96 -14.66 -24.19
C GLU A 124 5.08 -15.00 -22.97
N SER A 125 5.29 -14.40 -21.80
CA SER A 125 4.45 -14.72 -20.64
C SER A 125 2.99 -14.30 -20.83
N GLY A 126 2.09 -15.17 -20.37
CA GLY A 126 0.70 -14.78 -20.14
C GLY A 126 0.53 -13.94 -18.87
N CYS A 127 -0.65 -13.32 -18.76
CA CYS A 127 -1.19 -12.84 -17.49
C CYS A 127 -2.46 -13.67 -17.21
N PRO A 128 -2.59 -14.35 -16.05
CA PRO A 128 -1.70 -14.30 -14.89
C PRO A 128 -0.33 -14.95 -15.11
N ILE A 129 0.64 -14.57 -14.29
CA ILE A 129 2.06 -14.89 -14.36
C ILE A 129 2.25 -16.20 -13.65
N GLU A 130 2.40 -17.23 -14.46
CA GLU A 130 2.69 -18.56 -13.97
C GLU A 130 4.21 -18.80 -14.11
N MET A 131 4.89 -18.83 -12.96
CA MET A 131 6.30 -19.19 -12.87
C MET A 131 6.43 -20.63 -12.39
N HIS A 132 7.18 -21.42 -13.15
CA HIS A 132 7.64 -22.74 -12.76
C HIS A 132 9.13 -22.69 -12.43
N HIS A 133 9.55 -23.42 -11.40
CA HIS A 133 10.95 -23.54 -11.03
C HIS A 133 11.55 -24.76 -11.69
N ILE A 134 12.59 -24.58 -12.51
CA ILE A 134 13.40 -25.70 -13.00
C ILE A 134 14.46 -25.98 -11.94
N GLU A 135 14.28 -27.06 -11.18
CA GLU A 135 15.19 -27.44 -10.11
C GLU A 135 16.60 -27.74 -10.65
N ILE A 136 17.60 -27.17 -9.96
CA ILE A 136 19.01 -27.39 -10.24
C ILE A 136 19.53 -28.42 -9.23
N GLU A 137 20.17 -29.48 -9.73
CA GLU A 137 20.80 -30.50 -8.88
C GLU A 137 21.89 -29.87 -8.01
N LYS A 138 22.05 -30.36 -6.78
CA LYS A 138 23.13 -29.94 -5.88
C LYS A 138 24.47 -30.16 -6.57
N CYS A 139 25.38 -29.20 -6.46
CA CYS A 139 26.68 -29.20 -7.12
C CYS A 139 26.63 -29.11 -8.66
N ASP A 140 25.59 -28.49 -9.23
CA ASP A 140 25.61 -28.13 -10.65
C ASP A 140 26.80 -27.21 -10.97
N GLU A 141 27.61 -27.62 -11.95
CA GLU A 141 28.88 -26.99 -12.35
C GLU A 141 28.75 -25.50 -12.70
N MET A 142 27.62 -25.08 -13.26
CA MET A 142 27.42 -23.69 -13.68
C MET A 142 26.63 -22.92 -12.62
N TYR A 143 25.50 -23.47 -12.18
CA TYR A 143 24.51 -22.71 -11.42
C TYR A 143 24.60 -22.92 -9.91
N ASP A 144 25.25 -23.99 -9.42
CA ASP A 144 25.46 -24.28 -8.00
C ASP A 144 26.91 -24.73 -7.69
N LYS A 145 27.90 -23.95 -8.14
CA LYS A 145 29.34 -24.20 -7.90
C LYS A 145 29.71 -24.41 -6.43
N GLU A 146 28.93 -23.82 -5.52
CA GLU A 146 29.15 -23.88 -4.07
C GLU A 146 28.43 -25.08 -3.40
N CYS A 147 27.78 -25.95 -4.17
CA CYS A 147 27.07 -27.13 -3.67
C CYS A 147 26.02 -26.84 -2.59
N LYS A 148 25.38 -25.66 -2.62
CA LYS A 148 24.42 -25.24 -1.59
C LYS A 148 23.08 -25.97 -1.70
N GLY A 149 22.72 -26.46 -2.89
CA GLY A 149 21.39 -26.98 -3.19
C GLY A 149 20.31 -25.89 -3.19
N ASN A 150 19.05 -26.26 -3.42
CA ASN A 150 17.88 -25.37 -3.46
C ASN A 150 17.98 -24.19 -4.45
N ARG A 151 18.79 -24.34 -5.51
CA ARG A 151 18.83 -23.38 -6.62
C ARG A 151 17.86 -23.82 -7.72
N TYR A 152 17.31 -22.86 -8.44
CA TYR A 152 16.40 -23.13 -9.55
C TYR A 152 16.55 -22.08 -10.65
N ILE A 153 16.22 -22.46 -11.88
CA ILE A 153 16.09 -21.53 -13.01
C ILE A 153 14.61 -21.14 -13.10
N PRO A 154 14.25 -19.85 -12.97
CA PRO A 154 12.86 -19.42 -13.13
C PRO A 154 12.43 -19.56 -14.60
N PHE A 155 11.30 -20.24 -14.82
CA PHE A 155 10.68 -20.44 -16.13
C PHE A 155 9.26 -19.87 -16.10
N HIS A 156 8.97 -18.94 -16.98
CA HIS A 156 7.62 -18.39 -17.10
C HIS A 156 6.86 -19.04 -18.24
N ARG A 157 5.61 -19.39 -17.97
CA ARG A 157 4.72 -20.04 -18.93
C ARG A 157 4.22 -19.09 -20.00
N ALA A 158 3.97 -19.62 -21.19
CA ALA A 158 3.58 -18.87 -22.37
C ALA A 158 2.16 -18.29 -22.24
N SER A 159 1.90 -17.21 -22.97
CA SER A 159 0.58 -16.60 -23.11
C SER A 159 -0.37 -17.58 -23.78
N TYR A 160 -1.58 -17.61 -23.27
CA TYR A 160 -2.65 -18.50 -23.72
C TYR A 160 -3.94 -17.73 -23.90
N ASP A 161 -4.88 -18.31 -24.63
CA ASP A 161 -6.23 -17.75 -24.78
C ASP A 161 -7.01 -17.96 -23.48
N ARG A 162 -7.53 -16.87 -22.92
CA ARG A 162 -8.23 -16.85 -21.63
C ARG A 162 -9.58 -17.58 -21.67
N GLU A 163 -10.15 -17.79 -22.86
CA GLU A 163 -11.35 -18.61 -23.03
C GLU A 163 -11.05 -20.12 -22.93
N THR A 164 -9.77 -20.50 -22.97
CA THR A 164 -9.29 -21.88 -22.87
C THR A 164 -8.61 -22.18 -21.53
N GLY A 165 -8.29 -23.45 -21.26
CA GLY A 165 -7.56 -23.87 -20.07
C GLY A 165 -8.40 -23.89 -18.78
N GLN A 166 -9.72 -23.98 -18.91
CA GLN A 166 -10.67 -24.03 -17.78
C GLN A 166 -11.36 -25.40 -17.63
N SER A 167 -11.35 -26.23 -18.68
CA SER A 167 -11.98 -27.56 -18.67
C SER A 167 -11.24 -28.56 -19.58
N PRO A 168 -11.39 -29.88 -19.35
CA PRO A 168 -10.76 -30.91 -20.20
C PRO A 168 -11.20 -30.88 -21.67
N ASN A 169 -12.40 -30.35 -21.95
CA ASN A 169 -12.92 -30.23 -23.32
C ASN A 169 -12.40 -28.98 -24.04
N SER A 170 -11.79 -28.04 -23.30
CA SER A 170 -11.15 -26.85 -23.84
C SER A 170 -9.83 -26.62 -23.09
N PRO A 171 -8.84 -27.50 -23.29
CA PRO A 171 -7.53 -27.41 -22.67
C PRO A 171 -6.81 -26.13 -23.09
N ARG A 172 -5.76 -25.76 -22.37
CA ARG A 172 -5.04 -24.50 -22.59
C ARG A 172 -4.45 -24.42 -24.00
N GLU A 173 -4.79 -23.37 -24.74
CA GLU A 173 -4.23 -23.09 -26.05
C GLU A 173 -3.32 -21.86 -26.06
N GLN A 174 -2.08 -22.04 -26.50
CA GLN A 174 -1.11 -20.94 -26.61
C GLN A 174 -1.43 -20.08 -27.82
N VAL A 175 -1.23 -18.77 -27.64
CA VAL A 175 -1.54 -17.77 -28.67
C VAL A 175 -0.30 -17.50 -29.49
N ASN A 176 -0.44 -17.59 -30.81
CA ASN A 176 0.51 -17.02 -31.74
C ASN A 176 0.26 -15.51 -31.86
N ARG A 177 1.12 -14.70 -31.25
CA ARG A 177 1.06 -13.25 -31.38
C ARG A 177 1.56 -12.76 -32.75
N ALA A 178 1.91 -13.69 -33.63
CA ALA A 178 2.52 -13.42 -34.90
C ALA A 178 1.67 -13.70 -36.14
N SER A 179 2.07 -13.03 -37.23
CA SER A 179 1.80 -13.51 -38.60
C SER A 179 2.35 -14.93 -38.74
N SER A 180 1.51 -15.88 -39.16
CA SER A 180 1.98 -17.23 -39.51
C SER A 180 2.62 -17.27 -40.92
N TRP A 181 2.51 -16.18 -41.68
CA TRP A 181 2.90 -16.10 -43.09
C TRP A 181 4.38 -15.70 -43.24
N ILE A 182 5.01 -16.13 -44.33
CA ILE A 182 6.31 -15.61 -44.76
C ILE A 182 6.04 -14.37 -45.61
N ASP A 183 5.84 -13.22 -44.97
CA ASP A 183 5.35 -12.00 -45.62
C ASP A 183 6.24 -10.76 -45.44
N GLY A 184 7.47 -10.97 -44.98
CA GLY A 184 8.45 -9.90 -44.76
C GLY A 184 8.17 -9.08 -43.51
N SER A 185 7.38 -9.59 -42.55
CA SER A 185 7.11 -8.89 -41.30
C SER A 185 8.39 -8.50 -40.58
N PHE A 186 9.48 -9.27 -40.72
CA PHE A 186 10.78 -8.99 -40.09
C PHE A 186 11.37 -7.67 -40.57
N ILE A 187 11.09 -7.34 -41.83
CA ILE A 187 11.56 -6.16 -42.53
C ILE A 187 10.58 -5.00 -42.32
N TYR A 188 9.29 -5.24 -42.53
CA TYR A 188 8.28 -4.18 -42.62
C TYR A 188 7.53 -3.91 -41.32
N SER A 189 7.71 -4.75 -40.29
CA SER A 189 6.80 -4.85 -39.15
C SER A 189 5.39 -5.27 -39.55
N SER A 190 4.63 -5.71 -38.57
CA SER A 190 3.19 -5.97 -38.66
C SER A 190 2.32 -4.79 -38.26
N SER A 191 2.94 -3.76 -37.70
CA SER A 191 2.27 -2.54 -37.27
C SER A 191 2.46 -1.46 -38.31
N GLU A 192 1.38 -1.04 -38.96
CA GLU A 192 1.40 0.04 -39.95
C GLU A 192 2.00 1.36 -39.39
N PRO A 193 1.67 1.81 -38.17
CA PRO A 193 2.35 2.95 -37.56
C PRO A 193 3.87 2.77 -37.43
N TRP A 194 4.34 1.54 -37.16
CA TRP A 194 5.77 1.25 -37.08
C TRP A 194 6.40 1.27 -38.47
N THR A 195 5.81 0.62 -39.47
CA THR A 195 6.26 0.69 -40.86
C THR A 195 6.38 2.15 -41.32
N ASN A 196 5.36 2.96 -41.06
CA ASN A 196 5.34 4.39 -41.40
C ASN A 196 6.41 5.19 -40.64
N ALA A 197 6.74 4.80 -39.40
CA ALA A 197 7.83 5.43 -38.66
C ALA A 197 9.21 5.16 -39.29
N MET A 198 9.38 4.03 -39.98
CA MET A 198 10.61 3.63 -40.69
C MET A 198 10.71 4.20 -42.12
N ARG A 199 9.59 4.57 -42.75
CA ARG A 199 9.55 5.07 -44.14
C ARG A 199 10.05 6.51 -44.28
N SER A 200 10.75 6.80 -45.37
CA SER A 200 11.16 8.16 -45.73
C SER A 200 10.05 8.94 -46.43
N PHE A 201 9.11 8.22 -47.04
CA PHE A 201 8.08 8.76 -47.94
C PHE A 201 8.67 9.50 -49.17
N VAL A 202 9.90 9.13 -49.56
CA VAL A 202 10.56 9.59 -50.77
C VAL A 202 11.08 8.39 -51.56
N ASN A 203 10.72 8.31 -52.85
CA ASN A 203 11.12 7.27 -53.80
C ASN A 203 10.84 5.82 -53.32
N GLY A 204 9.85 5.64 -52.44
CA GLY A 204 9.46 4.36 -51.88
C GLY A 204 10.51 3.74 -50.96
N SER A 205 11.34 4.54 -50.29
CA SER A 205 12.49 4.07 -49.49
C SER A 205 12.27 4.13 -47.97
N PHE A 206 13.11 3.42 -47.22
CA PHE A 206 13.22 3.58 -45.77
C PHE A 206 14.12 4.76 -45.37
N LEU A 207 13.90 5.30 -44.17
CA LEU A 207 14.72 6.33 -43.54
C LEU A 207 16.12 5.80 -43.22
N THR A 208 17.12 6.50 -43.72
CA THR A 208 18.53 6.21 -43.49
C THR A 208 19.20 7.31 -42.67
N ASP A 209 20.36 6.97 -42.11
CA ASP A 209 21.31 7.93 -41.55
C ASP A 209 21.92 8.86 -42.63
N ALA A 210 22.80 9.77 -42.20
CA ALA A 210 23.48 10.70 -43.11
C ALA A 210 24.34 10.02 -44.18
N THR A 211 24.79 8.77 -43.94
CA THR A 211 25.55 8.00 -44.94
C THR A 211 24.66 7.35 -46.01
N GLY A 212 23.34 7.34 -45.81
CA GLY A 212 22.38 6.73 -46.73
C GLY A 212 22.32 5.20 -46.66
N LYS A 213 22.99 4.58 -45.68
CA LYS A 213 23.28 3.13 -45.70
C LYS A 213 22.87 2.39 -44.43
N MET A 214 22.63 3.10 -43.34
CA MET A 214 22.24 2.50 -42.06
C MET A 214 20.83 2.96 -41.67
N PRO A 215 20.04 2.10 -41.01
CA PRO A 215 18.76 2.52 -40.45
C PRO A 215 18.96 3.56 -39.35
N LEU A 216 17.94 4.37 -39.09
CA LEU A 216 17.98 5.32 -37.99
C LEU A 216 17.99 4.62 -36.63
N ARG A 217 18.57 5.31 -35.64
CA ARG A 217 18.45 4.96 -34.22
C ARG A 217 17.03 5.18 -33.73
N ASN A 218 16.64 4.49 -32.66
CA ASN A 218 15.27 4.49 -32.14
C ASN A 218 14.87 5.77 -31.38
N TYR A 219 15.11 6.96 -31.94
CA TYR A 219 14.73 8.24 -31.34
C TYR A 219 13.20 8.42 -31.24
N LYS A 220 12.44 7.79 -32.15
CA LYS A 220 10.97 7.77 -32.13
C LYS A 220 10.39 6.81 -31.07
N LYS A 221 11.24 6.08 -30.33
CA LYS A 221 10.88 5.17 -29.23
C LYS A 221 9.83 4.13 -29.63
N VAL A 222 10.01 3.51 -30.79
CA VAL A 222 9.19 2.37 -31.23
C VAL A 222 9.42 1.14 -30.32
N PRO A 223 8.45 0.20 -30.28
CA PRO A 223 8.40 -1.03 -29.49
C PRO A 223 9.54 -2.08 -29.55
N LEU A 224 10.81 -1.68 -29.48
CA LEU A 224 11.95 -2.61 -29.49
C LEU A 224 12.18 -3.30 -28.14
N PHE A 225 12.63 -4.55 -28.18
CA PHE A 225 13.11 -5.26 -27.00
C PHE A 225 14.51 -4.75 -26.63
N ASN A 226 14.82 -4.73 -25.34
CA ASN A 226 16.08 -4.15 -24.83
C ASN A 226 16.50 -4.83 -23.52
N SER A 227 16.70 -6.14 -23.59
CA SER A 227 17.21 -6.91 -22.45
C SER A 227 18.61 -6.43 -22.05
N PRO A 228 18.98 -6.48 -20.75
CA PRO A 228 20.28 -6.03 -20.29
C PRO A 228 21.39 -6.89 -20.88
N ALA A 229 22.44 -6.25 -21.40
CA ALA A 229 23.62 -6.96 -21.89
C ALA A 229 24.26 -7.73 -20.72
N PRO A 230 24.50 -9.05 -20.83
CA PRO A 230 24.93 -9.86 -19.69
C PRO A 230 26.25 -9.46 -19.05
N HIS A 231 27.15 -8.81 -19.79
CA HIS A 231 28.43 -8.33 -19.28
C HIS A 231 28.32 -6.96 -18.58
N MET A 232 27.27 -6.17 -18.86
CA MET A 232 27.03 -4.86 -18.23
C MET A 232 26.08 -4.92 -17.04
N MET A 233 25.18 -5.91 -16.99
CA MET A 233 24.18 -6.11 -15.93
C MET A 233 23.33 -4.86 -15.61
N LYS A 234 23.05 -4.02 -16.62
CA LYS A 234 22.19 -2.83 -16.51
C LYS A 234 21.35 -2.64 -17.77
N MET A 235 20.15 -2.09 -17.61
CA MET A 235 19.36 -1.60 -18.74
C MET A 235 20.01 -0.34 -19.32
N GLN A 236 20.03 -0.24 -20.64
CA GLN A 236 20.54 0.93 -21.36
C GLN A 236 19.40 1.63 -22.10
N SER A 237 19.60 2.86 -22.56
CA SER A 237 18.60 3.59 -23.33
C SER A 237 18.23 2.84 -24.61
N THR A 238 16.94 2.75 -24.93
CA THR A 238 16.44 2.17 -26.19
C THR A 238 16.82 2.98 -27.41
N GLU A 239 17.15 4.27 -27.25
CA GLU A 239 17.61 5.13 -28.35
C GLU A 239 18.92 4.63 -28.98
N LYS A 240 19.70 3.80 -28.27
CA LYS A 240 20.91 3.18 -28.84
C LYS A 240 20.59 2.14 -29.93
N LEU A 241 19.38 1.57 -29.95
CA LEU A 241 19.01 0.47 -30.82
C LEU A 241 18.67 0.97 -32.23
N PHE A 242 18.92 0.15 -33.25
CA PHE A 242 18.45 0.45 -34.61
C PHE A 242 16.96 0.15 -34.76
N MET A 243 16.25 1.06 -35.44
CA MET A 243 14.84 0.94 -35.74
C MET A 243 14.64 0.05 -36.97
N LEU A 244 14.22 -1.19 -36.75
CA LEU A 244 13.96 -2.23 -37.77
C LEU A 244 12.59 -2.87 -37.53
N GLY A 245 12.11 -3.70 -38.47
CA GLY A 245 10.74 -4.22 -38.46
C GLY A 245 10.41 -5.18 -37.31
N ASP A 246 11.37 -6.00 -36.88
CA ASP A 246 11.21 -6.93 -35.75
C ASP A 246 11.86 -6.40 -34.45
N PRO A 247 11.15 -6.47 -33.29
CA PRO A 247 11.66 -5.97 -32.01
C PRO A 247 12.91 -6.69 -31.48
N ARG A 248 13.18 -7.92 -31.94
CA ARG A 248 14.33 -8.76 -31.52
C ARG A 248 15.55 -8.57 -32.41
N THR A 249 15.45 -7.85 -33.53
CA THR A 249 16.55 -7.72 -34.51
C THR A 249 17.89 -7.28 -33.87
N ASN A 250 17.83 -6.54 -32.76
CA ASN A 250 19.01 -6.06 -32.01
C ASN A 250 19.59 -7.08 -30.99
N GLN A 251 19.10 -8.33 -30.95
CA GLN A 251 19.46 -9.34 -29.94
C GLN A 251 20.91 -9.82 -30.09
N ASN A 252 21.38 -10.09 -31.31
CA ASN A 252 22.75 -10.54 -31.57
C ASN A 252 23.31 -9.94 -32.88
N PRO A 253 24.64 -9.81 -33.04
CA PRO A 253 25.24 -9.13 -34.18
C PRO A 253 24.88 -9.75 -35.54
N ALA A 254 24.70 -11.07 -35.60
CA ALA A 254 24.36 -11.78 -36.83
C ALA A 254 22.93 -11.46 -37.29
N LEU A 255 21.95 -11.54 -36.38
CA LEU A 255 20.55 -11.21 -36.68
C LEU A 255 20.39 -9.73 -37.06
N LEU A 256 21.11 -8.83 -36.37
CA LEU A 256 21.11 -7.40 -36.70
C LEU A 256 21.68 -7.13 -38.10
N THR A 257 22.74 -7.85 -38.47
CA THR A 257 23.36 -7.77 -39.79
C THR A 257 22.38 -8.21 -40.89
N LEU A 258 21.64 -9.30 -40.69
CA LEU A 258 20.61 -9.77 -41.62
C LEU A 258 19.43 -8.78 -41.74
N GLY A 259 19.00 -8.18 -40.62
CA GLY A 259 17.98 -7.12 -40.63
C GLY A 259 18.39 -5.91 -41.46
N ILE A 260 19.63 -5.45 -41.31
CA ILE A 260 20.17 -4.34 -42.10
C ILE A 260 20.36 -4.72 -43.57
N LEU A 261 20.73 -5.98 -43.86
CA LEU A 261 20.88 -6.48 -45.23
C LEU A 261 19.56 -6.37 -46.00
N PHE A 262 18.45 -6.88 -45.45
CA PHE A 262 17.15 -6.82 -46.11
C PHE A 262 16.54 -5.42 -46.12
N PHE A 263 16.85 -4.59 -45.11
CA PHE A 263 16.56 -3.16 -45.13
C PHE A 263 17.22 -2.46 -46.34
N ARG A 264 18.51 -2.74 -46.59
CA ARG A 264 19.23 -2.21 -47.77
C ARG A 264 18.67 -2.77 -49.07
N TRP A 265 18.35 -4.07 -49.10
CA TRP A 265 17.76 -4.72 -50.27
C TRP A 265 16.45 -4.05 -50.71
N HIS A 266 15.59 -3.68 -49.75
CA HIS A 266 14.39 -2.92 -50.04
C HIS A 266 14.70 -1.58 -50.74
N ASN A 267 15.64 -0.79 -50.19
CA ASN A 267 16.01 0.48 -50.80
C ASN A 267 16.61 0.31 -52.21
N VAL A 268 17.42 -0.74 -52.44
CA VAL A 268 17.96 -1.05 -53.77
C VAL A 268 16.84 -1.42 -54.75
N MET A 269 15.84 -2.21 -54.31
CA MET A 269 14.68 -2.53 -55.14
C MET A 269 13.81 -1.30 -55.42
N ALA A 270 13.53 -0.49 -54.41
CA ALA A 270 12.78 0.76 -54.57
C ALA A 270 13.45 1.69 -55.59
N GLU A 271 14.77 1.86 -55.51
CA GLU A 271 15.53 2.64 -56.46
C GLU A 271 15.45 2.07 -57.89
N ARG A 272 15.64 0.75 -58.06
CA ARG A 272 15.53 0.10 -59.38
C ARG A 272 14.12 0.26 -59.97
N ILE A 273 13.09 0.08 -59.15
CA ILE A 273 11.68 0.22 -59.58
C ILE A 273 11.37 1.67 -59.96
N GLN A 274 11.83 2.65 -59.17
CA GLN A 274 11.66 4.07 -59.45
C GLN A 274 12.37 4.48 -60.75
N ARG A 275 13.58 3.94 -61.02
CA ARG A 275 14.32 4.20 -62.27
C ARG A 275 13.57 3.67 -63.48
N THR A 276 13.00 2.46 -63.38
CA THR A 276 12.20 1.86 -64.47
C THR A 276 10.83 2.53 -64.62
N ASN A 277 10.26 3.04 -63.53
CA ASN A 277 8.94 3.70 -63.50
C ASN A 277 9.01 5.11 -62.90
N PRO A 278 9.58 6.12 -63.59
CA PRO A 278 9.76 7.46 -63.03
C PRO A 278 8.47 8.19 -62.66
N ALA A 279 7.33 7.79 -63.24
CA ALA A 279 6.02 8.41 -63.01
C ALA A 279 5.25 7.83 -61.80
N TRP A 280 5.78 6.79 -61.14
CA TRP A 280 5.12 6.17 -59.99
C TRP A 280 5.28 7.03 -58.73
N SER A 281 4.26 7.00 -57.86
CA SER A 281 4.30 7.67 -56.56
C SER A 281 5.17 6.90 -55.56
N ASP A 282 5.57 7.55 -54.46
CA ASP A 282 6.29 6.91 -53.35
C ASP A 282 5.60 5.61 -52.89
N GLU A 283 4.28 5.65 -52.74
CA GLU A 283 3.49 4.51 -52.27
C GLU A 283 3.51 3.37 -53.29
N ASP A 284 3.37 3.66 -54.59
CA ASP A 284 3.40 2.64 -55.64
C ASP A 284 4.77 1.93 -55.69
N VAL A 285 5.85 2.71 -55.58
CA VAL A 285 7.22 2.19 -55.55
C VAL A 285 7.47 1.38 -54.27
N PHE A 286 7.07 1.90 -53.10
CA PHE A 286 7.22 1.21 -51.82
C PHE A 286 6.51 -0.15 -51.83
N GLN A 287 5.27 -0.20 -52.30
CA GLN A 287 4.48 -1.43 -52.32
C GLN A 287 4.99 -2.44 -53.35
N LYS A 288 5.42 -2.01 -54.55
CA LYS A 288 6.06 -2.93 -55.51
C LYS A 288 7.40 -3.44 -54.97
N ALA A 289 8.22 -2.57 -54.38
CA ALA A 289 9.49 -2.97 -53.75
C ALA A 289 9.25 -3.97 -52.62
N ARG A 290 8.25 -3.70 -51.76
CA ARG A 290 7.81 -4.63 -50.71
C ARG A 290 7.43 -5.99 -51.28
N ARG A 291 6.56 -6.05 -52.31
CA ARG A 291 6.14 -7.31 -52.95
C ARG A 291 7.33 -8.10 -53.49
N VAL A 292 8.26 -7.44 -54.19
CA VAL A 292 9.47 -8.08 -54.75
C VAL A 292 10.38 -8.61 -53.65
N VAL A 293 10.61 -7.84 -52.59
CA VAL A 293 11.43 -8.27 -51.45
C VAL A 293 10.80 -9.44 -50.70
N VAL A 294 9.47 -9.42 -50.51
CA VAL A 294 8.74 -10.53 -49.90
C VAL A 294 8.84 -11.79 -50.75
N ALA A 295 8.64 -11.69 -52.07
CA ALA A 295 8.82 -12.82 -52.98
C ALA A 295 10.26 -13.35 -52.97
N THR A 296 11.25 -12.45 -52.93
CA THR A 296 12.67 -12.82 -52.79
C THR A 296 12.91 -13.61 -51.49
N LEU A 297 12.34 -13.13 -50.37
CA LEU A 297 12.45 -13.79 -49.07
C LEU A 297 11.77 -15.16 -49.09
N GLN A 298 10.54 -15.26 -49.59
CA GLN A 298 9.81 -16.52 -49.77
C GLN A 298 10.62 -17.53 -50.59
N ASN A 299 11.21 -17.09 -51.71
CA ASN A 299 12.05 -17.93 -52.56
C ASN A 299 13.28 -18.47 -51.81
N ILE A 300 14.04 -17.58 -51.16
CA ILE A 300 15.25 -17.95 -50.41
C ILE A 300 14.89 -18.91 -49.27
N VAL A 301 13.84 -18.61 -48.49
CA VAL A 301 13.44 -19.44 -47.35
C VAL A 301 13.08 -20.86 -47.79
N LEU A 302 12.24 -20.99 -48.81
CA LEU A 302 11.65 -22.29 -49.17
C LEU A 302 12.53 -23.12 -50.10
N TYR A 303 13.27 -22.48 -51.00
CA TYR A 303 13.98 -23.16 -52.10
C TYR A 303 15.50 -23.13 -51.97
N GLU A 304 16.07 -22.30 -51.08
CA GLU A 304 17.51 -22.27 -50.80
C GLU A 304 17.82 -22.73 -49.37
N TYR A 305 17.24 -22.05 -48.36
CA TYR A 305 17.48 -22.33 -46.94
C TYR A 305 16.90 -23.68 -46.50
N LEU A 306 15.63 -23.95 -46.78
CA LEU A 306 14.98 -25.15 -46.26
C LEU A 306 15.60 -26.45 -46.81
N PRO A 307 15.93 -26.57 -48.11
CA PRO A 307 16.66 -27.73 -48.61
C PRO A 307 18.06 -27.85 -48.00
N ALA A 308 18.76 -26.72 -47.80
CA ALA A 308 20.05 -26.72 -47.13
C ALA A 308 19.93 -27.20 -45.66
N PHE A 309 18.87 -26.80 -44.95
CA PHE A 309 18.61 -27.15 -43.56
C PHE A 309 18.12 -28.60 -43.38
N LEU A 310 17.21 -29.09 -44.21
CA LEU A 310 16.63 -30.44 -44.12
C LEU A 310 17.51 -31.51 -44.76
N GLY A 311 18.34 -31.16 -45.74
CA GLY A 311 19.10 -32.11 -46.57
C GLY A 311 18.25 -32.78 -47.65
N GLU A 312 17.05 -32.27 -47.95
CA GLU A 312 16.16 -32.80 -48.98
C GLU A 312 15.34 -31.70 -49.67
N ALA A 313 14.95 -31.95 -50.93
CA ALA A 313 14.13 -31.03 -51.69
C ALA A 313 12.64 -31.09 -51.30
N LEU A 314 11.95 -29.96 -51.47
CA LEU A 314 10.51 -29.85 -51.30
C LEU A 314 9.74 -30.36 -52.54
N PRO A 315 8.48 -30.82 -52.37
CA PRO A 315 7.61 -31.12 -53.50
C PRO A 315 7.38 -29.87 -54.36
N GLN A 316 7.12 -30.06 -55.65
CA GLN A 316 6.75 -28.97 -56.55
C GLN A 316 5.45 -28.28 -56.08
N TYR A 317 5.33 -26.99 -56.37
CA TYR A 317 4.13 -26.22 -56.06
C TYR A 317 2.99 -26.61 -57.01
N THR A 318 1.85 -27.01 -56.46
CA THR A 318 0.68 -27.46 -57.23
C THR A 318 -0.41 -26.39 -57.34
N GLY A 319 -0.16 -25.19 -56.81
CA GLY A 319 -1.12 -24.08 -56.75
C GLY A 319 -1.67 -23.81 -55.35
N TYR A 320 -2.38 -22.69 -55.22
CA TYR A 320 -2.98 -22.25 -53.96
C TYR A 320 -4.16 -23.15 -53.55
N GLN A 321 -4.15 -23.60 -52.29
CA GLN A 321 -5.15 -24.46 -51.69
C GLN A 321 -5.88 -23.74 -50.55
N GLN A 322 -7.09 -23.28 -50.82
CA GLN A 322 -7.89 -22.51 -49.86
C GLN A 322 -8.29 -23.31 -48.60
N ASN A 323 -8.49 -24.62 -48.72
CA ASN A 323 -8.97 -25.49 -47.65
C ASN A 323 -7.88 -25.93 -46.65
N VAL A 324 -6.62 -25.55 -46.91
CA VAL A 324 -5.49 -25.92 -46.06
C VAL A 324 -5.32 -24.88 -44.95
N HIS A 325 -5.23 -25.33 -43.70
CA HIS A 325 -5.11 -24.43 -42.56
C HIS A 325 -3.67 -23.91 -42.40
N PRO A 326 -3.43 -22.59 -42.34
CA PRO A 326 -2.08 -22.01 -42.33
C PRO A 326 -1.42 -21.95 -40.96
N GLY A 327 -2.18 -22.10 -39.87
CA GLY A 327 -1.67 -21.91 -38.50
C GLY A 327 -0.42 -22.74 -38.15
N ILE A 328 0.44 -22.20 -37.29
CA ILE A 328 1.65 -22.88 -36.83
C ILE A 328 1.30 -23.97 -35.81
N THR A 329 1.88 -25.17 -35.96
CA THR A 329 1.63 -26.26 -35.01
C THR A 329 2.45 -26.11 -33.73
N HIS A 330 1.89 -26.54 -32.59
CA HIS A 330 2.67 -26.58 -31.33
C HIS A 330 3.95 -27.41 -31.45
N VAL A 331 3.90 -28.54 -32.17
CA VAL A 331 5.06 -29.43 -32.34
C VAL A 331 6.18 -28.73 -33.12
N PHE A 332 5.83 -27.99 -34.18
CA PHE A 332 6.79 -27.20 -34.96
C PHE A 332 7.47 -26.14 -34.09
N GLN A 333 6.65 -25.33 -33.40
CA GLN A 333 7.04 -24.16 -32.61
C GLN A 333 7.84 -24.53 -31.33
N SER A 334 7.35 -25.50 -30.57
CA SER A 334 7.91 -25.84 -29.26
C SER A 334 9.03 -26.87 -29.30
N ALA A 335 9.20 -27.61 -30.42
CA ALA A 335 10.19 -28.67 -30.52
C ALA A 335 10.97 -28.66 -31.84
N ALA A 336 10.31 -28.90 -32.98
CA ALA A 336 11.02 -29.29 -34.21
C ALA A 336 11.92 -28.19 -34.78
N PHE A 337 11.41 -26.96 -34.92
CA PHE A 337 12.19 -25.87 -35.53
C PHE A 337 13.32 -25.35 -34.60
N ARG A 338 13.34 -25.79 -33.34
CA ARG A 338 14.41 -25.50 -32.37
C ARG A 338 15.69 -26.30 -32.60
N PHE A 339 15.67 -27.27 -33.51
CA PHE A 339 16.87 -27.98 -33.96
C PHE A 339 17.98 -27.01 -34.41
N GLY A 340 17.62 -25.86 -35.00
CA GLY A 340 18.58 -24.84 -35.41
C GLY A 340 19.49 -24.32 -34.29
N HIS A 341 19.11 -24.48 -33.02
CA HIS A 341 19.98 -24.12 -31.89
C HIS A 341 21.26 -24.98 -31.79
N SER A 342 21.25 -26.20 -32.33
CA SER A 342 22.43 -27.08 -32.38
C SER A 342 23.51 -26.54 -33.32
N LEU A 343 23.12 -25.78 -34.36
CA LEU A 343 24.03 -25.23 -35.37
C LEU A 343 24.78 -23.96 -34.92
N ILE A 344 24.41 -23.37 -33.77
CA ILE A 344 24.90 -22.05 -33.35
C ILE A 344 26.36 -22.14 -32.87
N PRO A 345 27.31 -21.45 -33.52
CA PRO A 345 28.70 -21.47 -33.08
C PRO A 345 28.93 -20.60 -31.83
N PRO A 346 29.99 -20.90 -31.04
CA PRO A 346 30.32 -20.14 -29.83
C PRO A 346 30.84 -18.72 -30.11
N GLY A 347 31.17 -18.39 -31.36
CA GLY A 347 31.59 -17.05 -31.76
C GLY A 347 31.43 -16.80 -33.26
N LEU A 348 31.66 -15.56 -33.66
CA LEU A 348 31.50 -15.06 -35.03
C LEU A 348 32.82 -14.51 -35.56
N TYR A 349 33.28 -15.03 -36.69
CA TYR A 349 34.39 -14.44 -37.42
C TYR A 349 34.01 -13.12 -38.09
N ARG A 350 35.02 -12.27 -38.29
CA ARG A 350 34.96 -11.09 -39.15
C ARG A 350 36.07 -11.19 -40.18
N ARG A 351 35.79 -10.91 -41.44
CA ARG A 351 36.78 -11.04 -42.52
C ARG A 351 36.67 -9.89 -43.51
N ASP A 352 37.80 -9.44 -44.06
CA ASP A 352 37.81 -8.49 -45.18
C ASP A 352 37.72 -9.20 -46.55
N SER A 353 37.62 -8.45 -47.64
CA SER A 353 37.54 -9.01 -49.00
C SER A 353 38.84 -9.68 -49.48
N LYS A 354 39.96 -9.52 -48.76
CA LYS A 354 41.28 -10.11 -49.07
C LYS A 354 41.53 -11.41 -48.28
N CYS A 355 40.48 -12.01 -47.75
CA CYS A 355 40.52 -13.20 -46.89
C CYS A 355 41.23 -13.02 -45.52
N ASN A 356 41.44 -11.79 -45.03
CA ASN A 356 42.07 -11.59 -43.71
C ASN A 356 41.00 -11.62 -42.60
N PHE A 357 41.15 -12.56 -41.66
CA PHE A 357 40.28 -12.66 -40.48
C PHE A 357 40.70 -11.66 -39.39
N LYS A 358 39.82 -10.71 -39.06
CA LYS A 358 40.12 -9.60 -38.15
C LYS A 358 39.99 -10.01 -36.69
N LYS A 359 41.05 -9.79 -35.93
CA LYS A 359 41.07 -9.94 -34.46
C LYS A 359 40.27 -8.85 -33.75
N THR A 360 39.71 -9.16 -32.59
CA THR A 360 39.00 -8.20 -31.72
C THR A 360 39.99 -7.21 -31.10
N PRO A 361 39.53 -6.07 -30.54
CA PRO A 361 40.42 -5.14 -29.83
C PRO A 361 41.21 -5.80 -28.69
N MET A 362 40.67 -6.86 -28.09
CA MET A 362 41.32 -7.67 -27.05
C MET A 362 42.23 -8.79 -27.60
N GLY A 363 42.44 -8.84 -28.92
CA GLY A 363 43.35 -9.79 -29.58
C GLY A 363 42.74 -11.17 -29.90
N HIS A 364 41.46 -11.42 -29.63
CA HIS A 364 40.80 -12.70 -29.95
C HIS A 364 40.47 -12.83 -31.44
N LEU A 365 40.45 -14.06 -31.97
CA LEU A 365 40.21 -14.32 -33.40
C LEU A 365 38.77 -14.08 -33.87
N ALA A 366 37.79 -14.17 -32.97
CA ALA A 366 36.37 -14.04 -33.26
C ALA A 366 35.63 -13.31 -32.13
N LEU A 367 34.44 -12.78 -32.44
CA LEU A 367 33.52 -12.20 -31.45
C LEU A 367 32.81 -13.32 -30.69
N ARG A 368 32.90 -13.34 -29.36
CA ARG A 368 32.20 -14.34 -28.54
C ARG A 368 30.70 -14.05 -28.50
N LEU A 369 29.85 -15.07 -28.64
CA LEU A 369 28.40 -14.87 -28.67
C LEU A 369 27.85 -14.50 -27.28
N CYS A 370 28.31 -15.17 -26.21
CA CYS A 370 27.80 -14.93 -24.86
C CYS A 370 28.06 -13.51 -24.29
N SER A 371 29.06 -12.78 -24.83
CA SER A 371 29.35 -11.40 -24.44
C SER A 371 28.60 -10.37 -25.29
N THR A 372 28.14 -10.73 -26.49
CA THR A 372 27.59 -9.81 -27.50
C THR A 372 26.05 -9.80 -27.57
N TRP A 373 25.37 -10.64 -26.78
CA TRP A 373 23.92 -10.59 -26.58
C TRP A 373 23.48 -9.18 -26.12
N TRP A 374 22.53 -8.58 -26.85
CA TRP A 374 21.98 -7.23 -26.64
C TRP A 374 22.97 -6.07 -26.70
N ASP A 375 24.17 -6.35 -27.22
CA ASP A 375 25.24 -5.38 -27.42
C ASP A 375 25.67 -5.27 -28.90
N SER A 376 24.80 -5.69 -29.79
CA SER A 376 25.05 -5.75 -31.24
C SER A 376 25.28 -4.38 -31.87
N ASN A 377 24.74 -3.34 -31.25
CA ASN A 377 24.88 -1.95 -31.69
C ASN A 377 26.30 -1.41 -31.49
N GLU A 378 26.94 -1.76 -30.37
CA GLU A 378 28.33 -1.40 -30.10
C GLU A 378 29.27 -2.17 -31.04
N VAL A 379 28.99 -3.46 -31.24
CA VAL A 379 29.71 -4.29 -32.22
C VAL A 379 29.67 -3.67 -33.62
N LEU A 380 28.50 -3.28 -34.13
CA LEU A 380 28.37 -2.68 -35.47
C LEU A 380 28.87 -1.23 -35.58
N THR A 381 29.14 -0.55 -34.47
CA THR A 381 29.78 0.78 -34.54
C THR A 381 31.26 0.66 -34.89
N ASN A 382 31.89 -0.43 -34.46
CA ASN A 382 33.31 -0.70 -34.67
C ASN A 382 33.59 -1.65 -35.85
N ASN A 383 32.56 -2.15 -36.53
CA ASN A 383 32.63 -3.17 -37.58
C ASN A 383 31.66 -2.88 -38.70
N SER A 384 32.04 -3.21 -39.95
CA SER A 384 31.11 -3.14 -41.07
C SER A 384 30.20 -4.37 -41.12
N ILE A 385 29.02 -4.22 -41.72
CA ILE A 385 28.11 -5.36 -41.93
C ILE A 385 28.74 -6.39 -42.90
N GLU A 386 29.54 -5.90 -43.84
CA GLU A 386 30.20 -6.69 -44.87
C GLU A 386 31.22 -7.66 -44.26
N GLU A 387 31.94 -7.22 -43.22
CA GLU A 387 32.90 -8.04 -42.50
C GLU A 387 32.26 -9.21 -41.77
N LEU A 388 31.07 -9.00 -41.20
CA LEU A 388 30.30 -10.03 -40.51
C LEU A 388 29.65 -11.00 -41.49
N LEU A 389 29.08 -10.51 -42.60
CA LEU A 389 28.50 -11.37 -43.64
C LEU A 389 29.55 -12.30 -44.27
N MET A 390 30.70 -11.77 -44.67
CA MET A 390 31.80 -12.59 -45.21
C MET A 390 32.37 -13.54 -44.15
N GLY A 391 32.45 -13.10 -42.89
CA GLY A 391 32.87 -13.95 -41.78
C GLY A 391 31.93 -15.15 -41.57
N MET A 392 30.62 -14.91 -41.51
CA MET A 392 29.61 -15.95 -41.32
C MET A 392 29.47 -16.89 -42.52
N ALA A 393 29.68 -16.39 -43.75
CA ALA A 393 29.68 -17.22 -44.95
C ALA A 393 30.92 -18.12 -45.04
N SER A 394 32.09 -17.66 -44.60
CA SER A 394 33.31 -18.48 -44.55
C SER A 394 33.39 -19.42 -43.34
N GLN A 395 32.67 -19.11 -42.26
CA GLN A 395 32.67 -19.88 -41.02
C GLN A 395 31.72 -21.07 -41.09
N LEU A 396 32.16 -22.24 -40.65
CA LEU A 396 31.29 -23.41 -40.50
C LEU A 396 30.43 -23.30 -39.24
N ALA A 397 29.19 -23.78 -39.34
CA ALA A 397 28.29 -23.98 -38.21
C ALA A 397 28.79 -25.11 -37.30
N GLU A 398 28.18 -25.24 -36.13
CA GLU A 398 28.38 -26.40 -35.27
C GLU A 398 27.74 -27.66 -35.87
N LYS A 399 28.18 -28.81 -35.37
CA LYS A 399 27.74 -30.13 -35.77
C LYS A 399 26.25 -30.35 -35.50
N GLU A 400 25.57 -30.97 -36.45
CA GLU A 400 24.16 -31.36 -36.40
C GLU A 400 23.91 -32.57 -35.50
N ASP A 401 24.10 -32.41 -34.20
CA ASP A 401 23.85 -33.45 -33.22
C ASP A 401 23.08 -32.93 -32.00
N SER A 402 22.92 -33.78 -30.98
CA SER A 402 22.19 -33.40 -29.77
C SER A 402 22.91 -32.38 -28.89
N VAL A 403 24.17 -32.04 -29.19
CA VAL A 403 25.00 -31.13 -28.40
C VAL A 403 24.61 -29.68 -28.68
N LEU A 404 24.55 -28.88 -27.62
CA LEU A 404 24.40 -27.43 -27.71
C LEU A 404 25.66 -26.75 -27.19
N CYS A 405 26.13 -25.73 -27.92
CA CYS A 405 27.33 -25.00 -27.53
C CYS A 405 27.15 -24.34 -26.15
N SER A 406 28.24 -24.22 -25.38
CA SER A 406 28.20 -23.69 -24.01
C SER A 406 27.63 -22.26 -23.92
N ASP A 407 27.78 -21.46 -24.98
CA ASP A 407 27.32 -20.08 -25.06
C ASP A 407 25.79 -19.94 -25.11
N VAL A 408 25.07 -20.99 -25.54
CA VAL A 408 23.60 -21.05 -25.51
C VAL A 408 23.09 -22.02 -24.44
N ARG A 409 23.81 -23.10 -24.13
CA ARG A 409 23.39 -24.10 -23.13
C ARG A 409 23.62 -23.65 -21.69
N ASP A 410 24.69 -22.91 -21.38
CA ASP A 410 24.97 -22.45 -20.01
C ASP A 410 24.94 -20.92 -19.88
N LYS A 411 25.30 -20.21 -20.95
CA LYS A 411 25.58 -18.76 -20.91
C LYS A 411 24.61 -17.90 -21.74
N LEU A 412 23.45 -18.45 -22.11
CA LEU A 412 22.38 -17.67 -22.73
C LEU A 412 22.02 -16.51 -21.80
N PHE A 413 21.81 -15.33 -22.33
CA PHE A 413 21.38 -14.17 -21.54
C PHE A 413 20.08 -14.46 -20.76
N GLY A 414 20.01 -13.93 -19.54
CA GLY A 414 18.81 -13.97 -18.69
C GLY A 414 18.31 -12.59 -18.26
N PRO A 415 17.19 -12.54 -17.53
CA PRO A 415 16.59 -11.29 -17.08
C PRO A 415 17.45 -10.61 -16.01
N MET A 416 17.03 -9.44 -15.54
CA MET A 416 17.85 -8.65 -14.62
C MET A 416 18.12 -9.37 -13.29
N GLU A 417 17.27 -10.31 -12.86
CA GLU A 417 17.50 -11.12 -11.66
C GLU A 417 18.57 -12.21 -11.84
N PHE A 418 18.81 -12.68 -13.08
CA PHE A 418 19.76 -13.75 -13.40
C PHE A 418 20.42 -13.52 -14.75
N SER A 419 21.72 -13.25 -14.76
CA SER A 419 22.44 -12.88 -15.99
C SER A 419 22.52 -13.99 -17.04
N ARG A 420 22.42 -15.27 -16.63
CA ARG A 420 22.62 -16.46 -17.49
C ARG A 420 21.57 -17.55 -17.28
N ARG A 421 21.21 -18.29 -18.35
CA ARG A 421 20.24 -19.41 -18.35
C ARG A 421 20.61 -20.50 -19.36
N ASP A 422 19.89 -21.62 -19.29
CA ASP A 422 20.11 -22.81 -20.11
C ASP A 422 19.05 -22.97 -21.21
N LEU A 423 19.43 -22.73 -22.47
CA LEU A 423 18.49 -22.84 -23.60
C LEU A 423 17.93 -24.25 -23.78
N GLY A 424 18.73 -25.29 -23.53
CA GLY A 424 18.32 -26.69 -23.65
C GLY A 424 17.21 -27.04 -22.65
N ALA A 425 17.41 -26.66 -21.39
CA ALA A 425 16.41 -26.82 -20.34
C ALA A 425 15.13 -26.02 -20.62
N LEU A 426 15.27 -24.78 -21.14
CA LEU A 426 14.14 -23.94 -21.53
C LEU A 426 13.35 -24.52 -22.72
N ASN A 427 14.00 -25.19 -23.68
CA ASN A 427 13.35 -25.83 -24.83
C ASN A 427 12.49 -27.03 -24.39
N ILE A 428 13.04 -27.90 -23.53
CA ILE A 428 12.29 -29.03 -22.95
C ILE A 428 11.07 -28.50 -22.18
N MET A 429 11.27 -27.50 -21.32
CA MET A 429 10.17 -26.93 -20.53
C MET A 429 9.11 -26.25 -21.36
N ARG A 430 9.48 -25.59 -22.47
CA ARG A 430 8.47 -24.98 -23.36
C ARG A 430 7.61 -26.02 -24.06
N GLY A 431 8.19 -27.16 -24.45
CA GLY A 431 7.42 -28.31 -24.91
C GLY A 431 6.42 -28.80 -23.86
N ARG A 432 6.85 -28.87 -22.58
CA ARG A 432 5.96 -29.28 -21.49
C ARG A 432 4.84 -28.27 -21.20
N ASP A 433 5.15 -26.99 -21.32
CA ASP A 433 4.22 -25.86 -21.18
C ASP A 433 3.15 -25.82 -22.27
N ASN A 434 3.53 -26.16 -23.50
CA ASN A 434 2.63 -26.28 -24.63
C ASN A 434 1.82 -27.58 -24.62
N GLY A 435 1.95 -28.41 -23.57
CA GLY A 435 1.21 -29.65 -23.43
C GLY A 435 1.56 -30.66 -24.52
N LEU A 436 2.82 -30.72 -24.97
CA LEU A 436 3.22 -31.69 -25.99
C LEU A 436 3.14 -33.14 -25.45
N PRO A 437 2.56 -34.08 -26.21
CA PRO A 437 2.56 -35.49 -25.84
C PRO A 437 3.97 -36.10 -25.90
N ASP A 438 4.11 -37.39 -25.62
CA ASP A 438 5.39 -38.08 -25.75
C ASP A 438 5.82 -38.21 -27.23
N TYR A 439 7.11 -38.45 -27.40
CA TYR A 439 7.77 -38.60 -28.68
C TYR A 439 7.09 -39.64 -29.60
N ASN A 440 6.77 -40.83 -29.10
CA ASN A 440 6.17 -41.90 -29.91
C ASN A 440 4.73 -41.58 -30.33
N THR A 441 3.96 -40.92 -29.48
CA THR A 441 2.63 -40.42 -29.81
C THR A 441 2.71 -39.40 -30.95
N VAL A 442 3.62 -38.42 -30.88
CA VAL A 442 3.79 -37.45 -31.98
C VAL A 442 4.19 -38.16 -33.29
N ARG A 443 5.10 -39.14 -33.24
CA ARG A 443 5.46 -39.93 -34.43
C ARG A 443 4.24 -40.53 -35.12
N ALA A 444 3.36 -41.18 -34.36
CA ALA A 444 2.16 -41.81 -34.89
C ALA A 444 1.20 -40.79 -35.57
N PHE A 445 1.00 -39.61 -34.98
CA PHE A 445 0.15 -38.55 -35.56
C PHE A 445 0.72 -37.91 -36.84
N TYR A 446 2.02 -38.05 -37.07
CA TYR A 446 2.68 -37.66 -38.32
C TYR A 446 2.86 -38.85 -39.29
N GLY A 447 2.28 -40.02 -39.00
CA GLY A 447 2.32 -41.20 -39.87
C GLY A 447 3.63 -41.98 -39.82
N LEU A 448 4.48 -41.73 -38.83
CA LEU A 448 5.76 -42.42 -38.65
C LEU A 448 5.61 -43.62 -37.72
N SER A 449 6.44 -44.65 -37.91
CA SER A 449 6.46 -45.83 -37.04
C SER A 449 6.92 -45.49 -35.63
N ARG A 450 6.22 -45.99 -34.61
CA ARG A 450 6.66 -45.91 -33.21
C ARG A 450 8.00 -46.65 -33.05
N ARG A 451 8.82 -46.21 -32.10
CA ARG A 451 10.09 -46.88 -31.74
C ARG A 451 9.86 -47.76 -30.52
N SER A 452 10.21 -49.05 -30.62
CA SER A 452 10.04 -50.03 -29.52
C SER A 452 11.20 -50.02 -28.54
N ASN A 453 12.42 -49.80 -29.04
CA ASN A 453 13.65 -49.84 -28.26
C ASN A 453 14.47 -48.56 -28.44
N TRP A 454 15.26 -48.21 -27.43
CA TRP A 454 16.11 -47.01 -27.44
C TRP A 454 17.13 -47.00 -28.60
N THR A 455 17.69 -48.16 -28.93
CA THR A 455 18.67 -48.30 -30.02
C THR A 455 18.08 -47.96 -31.39
N GLU A 456 16.76 -48.08 -31.58
CA GLU A 456 16.09 -47.76 -32.84
C GLU A 456 15.98 -46.24 -33.09
N ILE A 457 16.12 -45.39 -32.05
CA ILE A 457 16.05 -43.93 -32.21
C ILE A 457 17.25 -43.44 -33.02
N ASN A 458 18.46 -43.93 -32.70
CA ASN A 458 19.67 -43.60 -33.46
C ASN A 458 20.73 -44.71 -33.32
N PRO A 459 20.71 -45.73 -34.19
CA PRO A 459 21.63 -46.86 -34.12
C PRO A 459 23.10 -46.44 -34.23
N ALA A 460 23.40 -45.41 -35.04
CA ALA A 460 24.77 -44.92 -35.24
C ALA A 460 25.31 -44.25 -33.97
N LEU A 461 24.54 -43.34 -33.37
CA LEU A 461 24.92 -42.62 -32.15
C LEU A 461 25.13 -43.58 -30.98
N PHE A 462 24.23 -44.55 -30.77
CA PHE A 462 24.33 -45.47 -29.64
C PHE A 462 25.40 -46.55 -29.82
N LYS A 463 25.80 -46.85 -31.06
CA LYS A 463 26.98 -47.66 -31.34
C LYS A 463 28.28 -46.91 -31.01
N GLU A 464 28.35 -45.61 -31.32
CA GLU A 464 29.50 -44.76 -31.01
C GLU A 464 29.59 -44.44 -29.51
N LYS A 465 28.45 -44.18 -28.85
CA LYS A 465 28.33 -43.75 -27.46
C LYS A 465 27.37 -44.64 -26.65
N PRO A 466 27.74 -45.89 -26.32
CA PRO A 466 26.88 -46.80 -25.57
C PRO A 466 26.56 -46.31 -24.15
N GLN A 467 27.49 -45.57 -23.52
CA GLN A 467 27.25 -44.98 -22.19
C GLN A 467 26.09 -43.96 -22.17
N LEU A 468 25.86 -43.27 -23.30
CA LEU A 468 24.75 -42.33 -23.44
C LEU A 468 23.40 -43.06 -23.49
N LEU A 469 23.35 -44.23 -24.14
CA LEU A 469 22.18 -45.11 -24.19
C LEU A 469 21.77 -45.52 -22.77
N ASP A 470 22.71 -46.08 -22.01
CA ASP A 470 22.46 -46.55 -20.63
C ASP A 470 21.98 -45.40 -19.73
N THR A 471 22.61 -44.23 -19.88
CA THR A 471 22.26 -43.03 -19.11
C THR A 471 20.83 -42.57 -19.42
N LEU A 472 20.46 -42.47 -20.70
CA LEU A 472 19.12 -42.04 -21.12
C LEU A 472 18.04 -43.06 -20.73
N ALA A 473 18.29 -44.35 -20.97
CA ALA A 473 17.39 -45.41 -20.57
C ALA A 473 17.16 -45.39 -19.06
N ASN A 474 18.22 -45.27 -18.25
CA ASN A 474 18.09 -45.17 -16.79
C ASN A 474 17.32 -43.92 -16.34
N VAL A 475 17.60 -42.76 -16.95
CA VAL A 475 16.96 -41.49 -16.59
C VAL A 475 15.46 -41.50 -16.88
N TYR A 476 15.02 -42.16 -17.95
CA TYR A 476 13.60 -42.34 -18.28
C TYR A 476 13.00 -43.66 -17.73
N ALA A 477 13.66 -44.32 -16.77
CA ALA A 477 13.22 -45.59 -16.17
C ALA A 477 12.90 -46.69 -17.21
N ASN A 478 13.71 -46.73 -18.27
CA ASN A 478 13.60 -47.60 -19.44
C ASN A 478 12.27 -47.48 -20.21
N ASN A 479 11.52 -46.39 -20.01
CA ASN A 479 10.25 -46.16 -20.68
C ASN A 479 10.40 -45.19 -21.85
N ILE A 480 10.44 -45.73 -23.08
CA ILE A 480 10.56 -44.95 -24.31
C ILE A 480 9.32 -44.09 -24.64
N ASP A 481 8.14 -44.52 -24.16
CA ASP A 481 6.87 -43.79 -24.36
C ASP A 481 6.71 -42.58 -23.41
N ASN A 482 7.75 -42.25 -22.63
CA ASN A 482 7.76 -41.05 -21.77
C ASN A 482 8.78 -39.99 -22.21
N VAL A 483 9.43 -40.17 -23.37
CA VAL A 483 10.45 -39.24 -23.89
C VAL A 483 9.81 -37.94 -24.36
N ASP A 484 10.36 -36.79 -23.94
CA ASP A 484 9.95 -35.48 -24.44
C ASP A 484 10.23 -35.35 -25.95
N VAL A 485 9.29 -34.77 -26.71
CA VAL A 485 9.41 -34.61 -28.19
C VAL A 485 10.71 -33.93 -28.61
N TYR A 486 11.11 -32.87 -27.88
CA TYR A 486 12.36 -32.18 -28.17
C TYR A 486 13.59 -33.08 -28.00
N VAL A 487 13.61 -33.90 -26.94
CA VAL A 487 14.71 -34.83 -26.67
C VAL A 487 14.75 -35.93 -27.72
N GLY A 488 13.61 -36.56 -28.01
CA GLY A 488 13.51 -37.62 -29.01
C GLY A 488 13.94 -37.16 -30.40
N GLY A 489 13.44 -36.01 -30.87
CA GLY A 489 13.80 -35.48 -32.19
C GLY A 489 15.26 -35.00 -32.29
N MET A 490 15.86 -34.52 -31.19
CA MET A 490 17.30 -34.23 -31.15
C MET A 490 18.15 -35.50 -31.14
N LEU A 491 17.67 -36.62 -30.57
CA LEU A 491 18.41 -37.89 -30.59
C LEU A 491 18.44 -38.52 -32.00
N GLU A 492 17.41 -38.29 -32.81
CA GLU A 492 17.35 -38.78 -34.20
C GLU A 492 18.31 -38.06 -35.17
N SER A 493 18.94 -36.95 -34.75
CA SER A 493 19.77 -36.15 -35.64
C SER A 493 21.02 -36.91 -36.13
N LEU A 494 21.29 -36.83 -37.43
CA LEU A 494 22.49 -37.40 -38.06
C LEU A 494 22.90 -36.54 -39.25
N GLY A 495 23.66 -35.46 -39.02
CA GLY A 495 24.09 -34.55 -40.10
C GLY A 495 22.98 -33.66 -40.67
N HIS A 496 21.73 -33.83 -40.21
CA HIS A 496 20.53 -33.08 -40.56
C HIS A 496 19.46 -33.37 -39.48
N PRO A 497 18.31 -32.65 -39.46
CA PRO A 497 17.21 -32.99 -38.57
C PRO A 497 16.78 -34.46 -38.70
N GLY A 498 16.41 -35.06 -37.56
CA GLY A 498 15.87 -36.42 -37.49
C GLY A 498 14.59 -36.61 -38.30
N GLU A 499 14.19 -37.86 -38.53
CA GLU A 499 13.01 -38.22 -39.32
C GLU A 499 11.74 -37.50 -38.86
N LEU A 500 11.50 -37.44 -37.54
CA LEU A 500 10.36 -36.75 -36.97
C LEU A 500 10.41 -35.25 -37.25
N PHE A 501 11.51 -34.58 -36.88
CA PHE A 501 11.63 -33.13 -37.04
C PHE A 501 11.60 -32.71 -38.50
N ARG A 502 12.21 -33.48 -39.40
CA ARG A 502 12.16 -33.22 -40.83
C ARG A 502 10.74 -33.29 -41.37
N THR A 503 9.99 -34.32 -40.98
CA THR A 503 8.58 -34.49 -41.38
C THR A 503 7.72 -33.32 -40.89
N VAL A 504 7.86 -32.93 -39.61
CA VAL A 504 7.12 -31.80 -39.03
C VAL A 504 7.46 -30.48 -39.72
N ILE A 505 8.74 -30.20 -39.93
CA ILE A 505 9.19 -28.93 -40.52
C ILE A 505 8.77 -28.85 -41.99
N LYS A 506 8.99 -29.92 -42.76
CA LYS A 506 8.57 -30.00 -44.16
C LYS A 506 7.06 -29.81 -44.31
N GLU A 507 6.27 -30.51 -43.50
CA GLU A 507 4.81 -30.38 -43.51
C GLU A 507 4.36 -28.95 -43.22
N GLN A 508 4.93 -28.30 -42.20
CA GLN A 508 4.57 -26.93 -41.84
C GLN A 508 4.89 -25.93 -42.97
N PHE A 509 6.08 -26.00 -43.59
CA PHE A 509 6.46 -25.07 -44.65
C PHE A 509 5.71 -25.32 -45.97
N VAL A 510 5.45 -26.58 -46.33
CA VAL A 510 4.58 -26.90 -47.49
C VAL A 510 3.18 -26.38 -47.25
N ARG A 511 2.65 -26.55 -46.04
CA ARG A 511 1.34 -26.04 -45.66
C ARG A 511 1.26 -24.52 -45.72
N LEU A 512 2.28 -23.81 -45.21
CA LEU A 512 2.37 -22.35 -45.32
C LEU A 512 2.40 -21.87 -46.78
N ARG A 513 3.21 -22.52 -47.62
CA ARG A 513 3.28 -22.24 -49.05
C ARG A 513 1.93 -22.43 -49.75
N ASP A 514 1.34 -23.61 -49.57
CA ASP A 514 0.15 -24.02 -50.32
C ASP A 514 -1.09 -23.23 -49.86
N SER A 515 -1.13 -22.75 -48.62
CA SER A 515 -2.24 -21.96 -48.06
C SER A 515 -2.07 -20.44 -48.13
N ASP A 516 -0.95 -19.91 -48.63
CA ASP A 516 -0.76 -18.46 -48.78
C ASP A 516 -1.27 -17.96 -50.13
N ARG A 517 -2.35 -17.18 -50.11
CA ARG A 517 -2.89 -16.52 -51.32
C ARG A 517 -1.86 -15.61 -51.98
N PHE A 518 -0.99 -14.99 -51.19
CA PHE A 518 0.07 -14.08 -51.65
C PHE A 518 1.41 -14.78 -51.87
N TRP A 519 1.43 -16.12 -51.92
CA TRP A 519 2.61 -16.84 -52.37
C TRP A 519 3.03 -16.36 -53.76
N PHE A 520 4.31 -16.06 -53.95
CA PHE A 520 4.77 -15.41 -55.18
C PHE A 520 4.56 -16.26 -56.45
N GLU A 521 4.51 -17.59 -56.35
CA GLU A 521 4.25 -18.49 -57.49
C GLU A 521 2.74 -18.67 -57.78
N ASN A 522 1.85 -18.07 -56.99
CA ASN A 522 0.41 -18.16 -57.21
C ASN A 522 -0.04 -17.21 -58.34
N GLU A 523 -0.06 -17.70 -59.57
CA GLU A 523 -0.48 -16.93 -60.74
C GLU A 523 -1.92 -16.36 -60.62
N ALA A 524 -2.80 -17.02 -59.85
CA ALA A 524 -4.20 -16.61 -59.70
C ALA A 524 -4.37 -15.30 -58.92
N ASN A 525 -3.36 -14.85 -58.15
CA ASN A 525 -3.42 -13.58 -57.43
C ASN A 525 -3.07 -12.35 -58.30
N GLY A 526 -2.52 -12.56 -59.50
CA GLY A 526 -2.15 -11.50 -60.44
C GLY A 526 -1.04 -10.55 -59.95
N VAL A 527 -0.31 -10.90 -58.89
CA VAL A 527 0.75 -10.05 -58.31
C VAL A 527 2.01 -10.03 -59.19
N PHE A 528 2.33 -11.16 -59.80
CA PHE A 528 3.47 -11.34 -60.69
C PHE A 528 3.07 -12.09 -61.95
N THR A 529 3.67 -11.72 -63.06
CA THR A 529 3.60 -12.47 -64.32
C THR A 529 4.46 -13.73 -64.24
N LYS A 530 4.17 -14.71 -65.10
CA LYS A 530 4.97 -15.94 -65.18
C LYS A 530 6.47 -15.68 -65.42
N LEU A 531 6.80 -14.70 -66.25
CA LEU A 531 8.18 -14.28 -66.51
C LEU A 531 8.84 -13.70 -65.25
N GLU A 532 8.14 -12.83 -64.51
CA GLU A 532 8.63 -12.30 -63.23
C GLU A 532 8.84 -13.42 -62.20
N ILE A 533 7.97 -14.44 -62.16
CA ILE A 533 8.12 -15.61 -61.28
C ILE A 533 9.38 -16.40 -61.65
N GLU A 534 9.60 -16.69 -62.93
CA GLU A 534 10.80 -17.37 -63.42
C GLU A 534 12.09 -16.58 -63.15
N GLU A 535 12.04 -15.25 -63.17
CA GLU A 535 13.15 -14.39 -62.77
C GLU A 535 13.40 -14.42 -61.26
N MET A 536 12.35 -14.31 -60.44
CA MET A 536 12.47 -14.36 -58.98
C MET A 536 13.01 -15.70 -58.48
N ARG A 537 12.65 -16.81 -59.13
CA ARG A 537 13.19 -18.15 -58.84
C ARG A 537 14.71 -18.25 -58.97
N LYS A 538 15.34 -17.39 -59.78
CA LYS A 538 16.78 -17.37 -60.00
C LYS A 538 17.54 -16.59 -58.92
N VAL A 539 16.85 -15.74 -58.16
CA VAL A 539 17.45 -14.88 -57.13
C VAL A 539 17.80 -15.71 -55.91
N SER A 540 19.09 -15.74 -55.54
CA SER A 540 19.57 -16.38 -54.31
C SER A 540 19.97 -15.34 -53.25
N LEU A 541 20.25 -15.80 -52.02
CA LEU A 541 20.77 -14.94 -50.96
C LEU A 541 22.11 -14.29 -51.35
N TRP A 542 22.92 -14.96 -52.19
CA TRP A 542 24.13 -14.38 -52.75
C TRP A 542 23.85 -13.13 -53.59
N ASP A 543 22.82 -13.17 -54.45
CA ASP A 543 22.44 -12.01 -55.27
C ASP A 543 22.00 -10.83 -54.40
N VAL A 544 21.29 -11.10 -53.30
CA VAL A 544 20.89 -10.09 -52.31
C VAL A 544 22.12 -9.48 -51.64
N ILE A 545 23.08 -10.29 -51.20
CA ILE A 545 24.30 -9.83 -50.52
C ILE A 545 25.14 -8.96 -51.46
N VAL A 546 25.46 -9.43 -52.65
CA VAL A 546 26.36 -8.72 -53.59
C VAL A 546 25.74 -7.40 -54.08
N ASN A 547 24.43 -7.35 -54.30
CA ASN A 547 23.77 -6.14 -54.78
C ASN A 547 23.46 -5.12 -53.66
N SER A 548 23.33 -5.56 -52.40
CA SER A 548 22.98 -4.69 -51.27
C SER A 548 24.21 -4.19 -50.48
N THR A 549 25.40 -4.70 -50.81
CA THR A 549 26.65 -4.43 -50.08
C THR A 549 27.80 -4.10 -51.02
N PHE A 550 28.96 -3.76 -50.47
CA PHE A 550 30.20 -3.51 -51.24
C PHE A 550 31.04 -4.77 -51.46
N ILE A 551 30.48 -5.95 -51.20
CA ILE A 551 31.18 -7.24 -51.36
C ILE A 551 31.29 -7.55 -52.85
N THR A 552 32.50 -7.82 -53.33
CA THR A 552 32.72 -8.21 -54.72
C THR A 552 32.24 -9.66 -54.95
N PRO A 553 31.70 -9.98 -56.15
CA PRO A 553 31.18 -11.32 -56.47
C PRO A 553 32.15 -12.48 -56.17
N GLY A 554 33.46 -12.27 -56.32
CA GLY A 554 34.49 -13.29 -56.07
C GLY A 554 34.95 -13.42 -54.61
N ALA A 555 34.49 -12.55 -53.71
CA ALA A 555 34.91 -12.55 -52.30
C ALA A 555 34.02 -13.42 -51.39
N ILE A 556 32.89 -13.92 -51.90
CA ILE A 556 31.91 -14.76 -51.20
C ILE A 556 31.39 -15.86 -52.14
N GLN A 557 31.24 -17.07 -51.64
CA GLN A 557 30.80 -18.23 -52.42
C GLN A 557 29.34 -18.10 -52.86
N ARG A 558 28.99 -18.67 -54.03
CA ARG A 558 27.64 -18.54 -54.59
C ARG A 558 26.57 -19.27 -53.77
N SER A 559 26.92 -20.41 -53.17
CA SER A 559 26.05 -21.15 -52.25
C SER A 559 26.39 -20.78 -50.82
N VAL A 560 25.90 -19.63 -50.35
CA VAL A 560 26.34 -18.99 -49.09
C VAL A 560 26.02 -19.82 -47.83
N PHE A 561 25.14 -20.81 -47.93
CA PHE A 561 24.79 -21.73 -46.85
C PHE A 561 25.74 -22.91 -46.68
N PHE A 562 26.61 -23.13 -47.66
CA PHE A 562 27.63 -24.18 -47.63
C PHE A 562 29.02 -23.56 -47.84
N TRP A 563 30.05 -24.22 -47.33
CA TRP A 563 31.42 -23.88 -47.68
C TRP A 563 32.14 -25.16 -48.10
N ASN A 564 32.55 -25.25 -49.36
CA ASN A 564 33.19 -26.43 -49.94
C ASN A 564 34.64 -26.15 -50.30
N ASP A 565 35.43 -27.22 -50.43
CA ASP A 565 36.82 -27.12 -50.88
C ASP A 565 36.88 -26.48 -52.28
N GLY A 566 37.50 -25.30 -52.36
CA GLY A 566 37.54 -24.45 -53.56
C GLY A 566 36.75 -23.13 -53.44
N ASP A 567 35.93 -22.97 -52.40
CA ASP A 567 35.25 -21.71 -52.10
C ASP A 567 36.22 -20.66 -51.51
N PRO A 568 35.97 -19.36 -51.70
CA PRO A 568 36.86 -18.30 -51.24
C PRO A 568 36.99 -18.29 -49.70
N CYS A 569 38.24 -18.10 -49.26
CA CYS A 569 38.60 -17.78 -47.89
C CYS A 569 38.11 -18.81 -46.84
N ALA A 570 38.81 -19.96 -46.75
CA ALA A 570 38.59 -20.95 -45.71
C ALA A 570 38.73 -20.34 -44.30
N GLN A 571 37.90 -20.79 -43.36
CA GLN A 571 38.04 -20.39 -41.96
C GLN A 571 39.43 -20.81 -41.39
N PRO A 572 40.04 -20.03 -40.49
CA PRO A 572 41.38 -20.32 -39.99
C PRO A 572 41.46 -21.59 -39.15
N MET A 573 40.41 -21.84 -38.35
CA MET A 573 40.22 -23.01 -37.49
C MET A 573 38.76 -23.04 -37.03
N GLN A 574 38.29 -24.18 -36.53
CA GLN A 574 37.00 -24.25 -35.84
C GLN A 574 37.13 -23.62 -34.44
N LEU A 575 36.13 -22.81 -34.03
CA LEU A 575 36.18 -22.05 -32.78
C LEU A 575 35.86 -22.94 -31.57
N ASN A 576 36.83 -23.17 -30.68
CA ASN A 576 36.61 -23.82 -29.39
C ASN A 576 36.53 -22.79 -28.25
N GLY A 577 35.69 -23.05 -27.24
CA GLY A 577 35.59 -22.21 -26.05
C GLY A 577 36.37 -22.74 -24.85
N ASN A 578 37.32 -21.97 -24.33
CA ASN A 578 37.88 -22.14 -22.99
C ASN A 578 37.87 -20.80 -22.25
N GLU A 579 37.53 -20.82 -20.95
CA GLU A 579 37.49 -19.64 -20.09
C GLU A 579 38.46 -19.77 -18.92
N LEU A 580 39.27 -18.73 -18.69
CA LEU A 580 39.88 -18.47 -17.41
C LEU A 580 39.94 -16.95 -17.15
N VAL A 581 39.50 -16.59 -15.93
CA VAL A 581 39.72 -15.36 -15.14
C VAL A 581 38.71 -14.21 -15.23
N TYR A 582 38.02 -13.96 -14.11
CA TYR A 582 37.87 -12.62 -13.52
C TYR A 582 37.63 -12.70 -11.99
N ILE A 583 38.65 -12.33 -11.21
CA ILE A 583 38.54 -11.86 -9.81
C ILE A 583 39.18 -10.47 -9.83
N TYR A 584 38.38 -9.40 -9.82
CA TYR A 584 38.72 -8.07 -9.29
C TYR A 584 37.55 -7.10 -9.52
N ALA A 585 36.63 -6.99 -8.55
CA ALA A 585 35.74 -5.82 -8.41
C ALA A 585 34.92 -5.88 -7.10
N CYS A 586 35.58 -6.01 -5.94
CA CYS A 586 34.92 -5.92 -4.63
C CYS A 586 35.63 -4.91 -3.72
N VAL A 587 35.66 -3.62 -4.08
CA VAL A 587 35.94 -2.53 -3.12
C VAL A 587 35.27 -1.23 -3.58
N PHE A 588 34.06 -0.97 -3.11
CA PHE A 588 33.57 0.35 -2.64
C PHE A 588 32.04 0.28 -2.52
N LEU A 589 31.51 0.51 -1.32
CA LEU A 589 30.23 1.21 -1.02
C LEU A 589 29.78 0.87 0.40
N GLY A 590 30.53 1.36 1.39
CA GLY A 590 30.20 1.26 2.82
C GLY A 590 29.92 2.60 3.50
N PHE A 591 29.81 3.72 2.77
CA PHE A 591 29.92 5.06 3.37
C PHE A 591 28.69 5.98 3.29
N VAL A 592 27.52 5.46 2.91
CA VAL A 592 26.28 6.27 2.80
C VAL A 592 25.40 6.30 4.07
N PRO A 593 25.38 5.30 4.97
CA PRO A 593 24.46 5.34 6.12
C PRO A 593 24.81 6.39 7.20
N ILE A 594 26.08 6.82 7.28
CA ILE A 594 26.59 7.72 8.33
C ILE A 594 26.20 9.18 8.07
N VAL A 595 26.06 9.58 6.80
CA VAL A 595 25.74 10.97 6.40
C VAL A 595 24.26 11.30 6.68
N CYS A 596 23.36 10.33 6.56
CA CYS A 596 21.93 10.51 6.79
C CYS A 596 21.56 10.66 8.29
N ALA A 597 22.32 10.03 9.19
CA ALA A 597 22.12 10.17 10.64
C ALA A 597 22.52 11.57 11.17
N GLY A 598 23.53 12.21 10.55
CA GLY A 598 23.99 13.55 10.93
C GLY A 598 22.99 14.67 10.61
N ALA A 599 22.25 14.54 9.51
CA ALA A 599 21.26 15.55 9.08
C ALA A 599 20.05 15.62 10.04
N GLY A 600 19.58 14.48 10.55
CA GLY A 600 18.46 14.41 11.50
C GLY A 600 18.79 15.05 12.86
N TYR A 601 20.03 14.88 13.34
CA TYR A 601 20.51 15.49 14.57
C TYR A 601 20.64 17.02 14.47
N GLY A 602 20.99 17.53 13.28
CA GLY A 602 21.15 18.97 13.01
C GLY A 602 19.85 19.77 13.14
N VAL A 603 18.74 19.24 12.64
CA VAL A 603 17.44 19.94 12.62
C VAL A 603 16.86 20.09 14.04
N VAL A 604 16.97 19.05 14.88
CA VAL A 604 16.49 19.07 16.27
C VAL A 604 17.27 20.08 17.13
N LYS A 605 18.57 20.25 16.87
CA LYS A 605 19.44 21.19 17.58
C LYS A 605 19.14 22.65 17.20
N LEU A 606 18.77 22.91 15.94
CA LEU A 606 18.45 24.25 15.44
C LEU A 606 17.14 24.83 15.99
N GLN A 607 16.08 24.03 16.12
CA GLN A 607 14.80 24.49 16.69
C GLN A 607 14.92 24.86 18.18
N ASN A 608 15.67 24.08 18.96
CA ASN A 608 15.90 24.34 20.38
C ASN A 608 16.73 25.62 20.61
N ARG A 609 17.64 25.97 19.69
CA ARG A 609 18.42 27.22 19.72
C ARG A 609 17.55 28.45 19.45
N ARG A 610 16.58 28.36 18.53
CA ARG A 610 15.66 29.46 18.19
C ARG A 610 14.71 29.80 19.35
N ARG A 611 14.19 28.78 20.05
CA ARG A 611 13.37 28.97 21.27
C ARG A 611 14.15 29.59 22.44
N ARG A 612 15.44 29.28 22.60
CA ARG A 612 16.30 29.91 23.62
C ARG A 612 16.58 31.38 23.32
N ARG A 613 16.85 31.74 22.05
CA ARG A 613 17.10 33.15 21.65
C ARG A 613 15.88 34.06 21.84
N LEU A 614 14.67 33.56 21.57
CA LEU A 614 13.44 34.32 21.82
C LEU A 614 13.17 34.55 23.31
N LYS A 615 13.49 33.57 24.18
CA LYS A 615 13.40 33.74 25.64
C LYS A 615 14.42 34.75 26.19
N ILE A 616 15.64 34.77 25.65
CA ILE A 616 16.69 35.72 26.06
C ILE A 616 16.29 37.15 25.66
N LYS A 617 15.77 37.37 24.44
CA LYS A 617 15.25 38.69 24.03
C LYS A 617 14.06 39.17 24.87
N GLN A 618 13.17 38.27 25.28
CA GLN A 618 12.06 38.62 26.19
C GLN A 618 12.53 38.94 27.62
N GLN A 619 13.61 38.29 28.09
CA GLN A 619 14.24 38.61 29.37
C GLN A 619 14.93 39.97 29.31
N GLU A 620 15.70 40.28 28.27
CA GLU A 620 16.37 41.59 28.10
C GLU A 620 15.40 42.78 28.05
N LEU A 621 14.22 42.60 27.45
CA LEU A 621 13.17 43.62 27.41
C LEU A 621 12.48 43.83 28.79
N GLN A 622 12.39 42.79 29.62
CA GLN A 622 11.86 42.93 30.99
C GLN A 622 12.87 43.55 31.96
N THR A 623 14.18 43.31 31.78
CA THR A 623 15.21 43.87 32.68
C THR A 623 15.39 45.38 32.53
N LYS A 624 14.97 45.98 31.42
CA LYS A 624 15.08 47.43 31.20
C LYS A 624 14.03 48.28 31.94
N ASN A 625 12.91 47.70 32.36
CA ASN A 625 11.77 48.45 32.95
C ASN A 625 11.57 48.27 34.46
N CYS A 626 12.52 47.70 35.20
CA CYS A 626 12.38 47.53 36.66
C CYS A 626 13.69 47.80 37.39
N LYS A 627 14.07 49.08 37.51
CA LYS A 627 14.98 49.53 38.58
C LYS A 627 14.12 49.96 39.76
N LEU A 628 14.47 49.46 40.95
CA LEU A 628 13.75 49.49 42.23
C LEU A 628 12.63 48.44 42.40
N ALA A 629 12.99 47.27 42.92
CA ALA A 629 12.17 46.49 43.84
C ALA A 629 13.04 45.44 44.56
N VAL A 630 12.87 45.36 45.89
CA VAL A 630 13.44 44.39 46.85
C VAL A 630 13.73 43.01 46.23
N GLU A 631 14.93 42.47 46.48
CA GLU A 631 15.52 41.31 45.80
C GLU A 631 14.67 40.02 45.82
N THR A 632 13.87 39.80 44.77
CA THR A 632 13.12 38.54 44.56
C THR A 632 13.89 37.54 43.69
N MET A 633 13.81 36.24 44.00
CA MET A 633 14.38 35.17 43.17
C MET A 633 13.28 34.38 42.46
N MET A 634 13.41 34.11 41.15
CA MET A 634 12.46 33.29 40.40
C MET A 634 12.88 31.82 40.37
N VAL A 635 12.00 30.92 40.80
CA VAL A 635 12.26 29.48 40.92
C VAL A 635 11.01 28.68 40.52
N HIS A 636 11.16 27.42 40.10
CA HIS A 636 10.00 26.55 39.86
C HIS A 636 9.64 25.78 41.12
N GLU A 637 8.43 25.94 41.65
CA GLU A 637 7.90 25.12 42.73
C GLU A 637 7.30 23.83 42.15
N TRP A 638 7.75 22.69 42.68
CA TRP A 638 7.20 21.38 42.36
C TRP A 638 6.09 21.02 43.34
N LEU A 639 4.89 20.73 42.83
CA LEU A 639 3.72 20.41 43.64
C LEU A 639 3.46 18.89 43.69
N HIS A 640 3.56 18.23 42.54
CA HIS A 640 3.55 16.77 42.40
C HIS A 640 4.08 16.38 41.00
N ALA A 641 4.22 15.08 40.71
CA ALA A 641 4.87 14.55 39.50
C ALA A 641 4.44 15.20 38.16
N ASN A 642 3.17 15.61 38.05
CA ASN A 642 2.58 16.12 36.81
C ASN A 642 2.44 17.64 36.75
N HIS A 643 2.77 18.37 37.82
CA HIS A 643 2.51 19.80 37.91
C HIS A 643 3.63 20.57 38.64
N LYS A 644 4.14 21.61 37.97
CA LYS A 644 5.10 22.57 38.51
C LYS A 644 4.64 23.97 38.14
N ARG A 645 4.92 24.96 38.99
CA ARG A 645 4.58 26.36 38.73
C ARG A 645 5.79 27.26 38.93
N LEU A 646 5.88 28.33 38.17
CA LEU A 646 6.93 29.34 38.34
C LEU A 646 6.51 30.30 39.47
N VAL A 647 7.38 30.51 40.45
CA VAL A 647 7.12 31.35 41.63
C VAL A 647 8.25 32.33 41.89
N LYS A 648 7.94 33.43 42.56
CA LYS A 648 8.89 34.40 43.11
C LYS A 648 9.03 34.15 44.61
N ILE A 649 10.24 33.95 45.09
CA ILE A 649 10.54 33.79 46.51
C ILE A 649 10.98 35.14 47.06
N LYS A 650 10.33 35.58 48.15
CA LYS A 650 10.64 36.79 48.89
C LYS A 650 10.89 36.44 50.36
N PHE A 651 12.07 36.76 50.85
CA PHE A 651 12.41 36.63 52.27
C PHE A 651 11.79 37.81 53.03
N GLY A 652 11.01 37.53 54.07
CA GLY A 652 10.43 38.56 54.94
C GLY A 652 11.46 39.13 55.93
N PRO A 653 11.14 40.23 56.63
CA PRO A 653 11.97 40.75 57.72
C PRO A 653 11.89 39.88 58.99
N GLU A 654 10.80 39.14 59.16
CA GLU A 654 10.65 38.11 60.18
C GLU A 654 11.12 36.75 59.63
N ALA A 655 11.26 35.72 60.47
CA ALA A 655 11.62 34.35 60.06
C ALA A 655 10.53 33.63 59.22
N VAL A 656 10.10 34.24 58.12
CA VAL A 656 9.01 33.86 57.22
C VAL A 656 9.45 34.03 55.76
N VAL A 657 9.15 33.05 54.92
CA VAL A 657 9.41 33.08 53.46
C VAL A 657 8.09 33.11 52.70
N HIS A 658 7.93 34.13 51.84
CA HIS A 658 6.74 34.31 51.01
C HIS A 658 6.97 33.72 49.61
N ILE A 659 6.01 32.90 49.16
CA ILE A 659 5.96 32.35 47.80
C ILE A 659 4.88 33.11 47.05
N ILE A 660 5.30 33.89 46.06
CA ILE A 660 4.45 34.81 45.30
C ILE A 660 4.31 34.29 43.88
N GLY A 661 3.09 34.35 43.33
CA GLY A 661 2.78 33.98 41.96
C GLY A 661 3.27 34.98 40.93
N ARG A 662 2.97 34.70 39.65
CA ARG A 662 3.47 35.53 38.53
C ARG A 662 2.77 36.89 38.46
N LYS A 663 1.54 37.01 38.96
CA LYS A 663 0.76 38.26 38.95
C LYS A 663 0.83 39.03 40.27
N GLY A 664 1.63 38.56 41.24
CA GLY A 664 1.80 39.20 42.54
C GLY A 664 0.95 38.60 43.67
N GLU A 665 0.16 37.57 43.39
CA GLU A 665 -0.66 36.87 44.38
C GLU A 665 0.21 36.11 45.40
N SER A 666 -0.10 36.19 46.70
CA SER A 666 0.57 35.38 47.73
C SER A 666 0.03 33.95 47.66
N LEU A 667 0.86 32.99 47.23
CA LEU A 667 0.46 31.59 47.04
C LEU A 667 0.57 30.77 48.32
N ARG A 668 1.62 31.01 49.12
CA ARG A 668 1.87 30.36 50.40
C ARG A 668 2.92 31.13 51.20
N VAL A 669 2.80 31.05 52.52
CA VAL A 669 3.75 31.62 53.48
C VAL A 669 4.35 30.48 54.30
N VAL A 670 5.68 30.37 54.31
CA VAL A 670 6.41 29.35 55.07
C VAL A 670 6.98 29.99 56.32
N ASN A 671 6.54 29.56 57.49
CA ASN A 671 6.91 30.14 58.78
C ASN A 671 7.95 29.28 59.50
N PHE A 672 9.09 29.88 59.85
CA PHE A 672 10.15 29.20 60.60
C PHE A 672 10.20 29.59 62.07
N LYS A 673 9.36 30.52 62.57
CA LYS A 673 9.46 31.16 63.90
C LYS A 673 9.79 30.19 65.05
N ASN A 674 9.15 29.03 65.12
CA ASN A 674 9.26 28.08 66.23
C ASN A 674 10.26 26.93 66.01
N ILE A 675 11.23 27.11 65.10
CA ILE A 675 12.18 26.05 64.71
C ILE A 675 13.61 26.58 64.90
N GLU A 676 14.44 25.80 65.61
CA GLU A 676 15.86 26.11 65.88
C GLU A 676 16.79 25.72 64.72
N SER A 677 16.47 24.63 64.01
CA SER A 677 17.21 24.12 62.85
C SER A 677 16.29 23.79 61.67
N VAL A 678 16.62 24.31 60.48
CA VAL A 678 15.87 24.04 59.24
C VAL A 678 16.61 22.98 58.45
N VAL A 679 15.97 21.83 58.21
CA VAL A 679 16.52 20.74 57.41
C VAL A 679 16.23 20.98 55.94
N VAL A 680 17.28 20.98 55.13
CA VAL A 680 17.21 21.19 53.68
C VAL A 680 17.93 20.04 52.98
N GLU A 681 17.22 19.32 52.13
CA GLU A 681 17.81 18.29 51.27
C GLU A 681 18.13 18.90 49.91
N GLU A 682 19.38 18.77 49.45
CA GLU A 682 19.77 19.15 48.10
C GLU A 682 20.00 17.93 47.20
N SER A 683 19.65 18.06 45.92
CA SER A 683 19.82 16.97 44.95
C SER A 683 21.28 16.71 44.60
N LEU A 684 21.69 15.43 44.65
CA LEU A 684 22.94 14.92 44.07
C LEU A 684 22.86 14.91 42.54
N ASP A 685 23.67 15.74 41.88
CA ASP A 685 23.64 15.93 40.42
C ASP A 685 24.68 15.03 39.73
N VAL A 686 24.37 13.74 39.53
CA VAL A 686 25.29 12.75 38.91
C VAL A 686 25.40 12.90 37.38
N THR A 687 24.49 13.63 36.74
CA THR A 687 24.45 13.81 35.27
C THR A 687 24.19 15.26 34.87
N SER A 688 24.94 15.78 33.90
CA SER A 688 24.87 17.18 33.41
C SER A 688 23.55 17.57 32.72
N VAL A 689 22.58 16.65 32.65
CA VAL A 689 21.32 16.81 31.91
C VAL A 689 20.14 17.18 32.82
N LYS A 690 20.18 16.83 34.11
CA LYS A 690 19.06 17.06 35.05
C LYS A 690 19.23 18.39 35.80
N LYS A 691 18.13 19.15 35.96
CA LYS A 691 18.12 20.42 36.71
C LYS A 691 18.23 20.19 38.23
N PRO A 692 18.98 21.04 38.96
CA PRO A 692 19.16 20.95 40.41
C PRO A 692 17.89 21.29 41.18
N MET A 693 17.65 20.60 42.30
CA MET A 693 16.49 20.79 43.16
C MET A 693 16.88 20.92 44.64
N ILE A 694 16.03 21.59 45.41
CA ILE A 694 16.10 21.69 46.86
C ILE A 694 14.74 21.34 47.45
N LEU A 695 14.73 20.54 48.50
CA LEU A 695 13.58 20.24 49.36
C LEU A 695 13.81 20.91 50.71
N VAL A 696 12.91 21.81 51.11
CA VAL A 696 12.91 22.43 52.45
C VAL A 696 11.81 21.77 53.27
N HIS A 697 12.21 21.13 54.37
CA HIS A 697 11.26 20.49 55.28
C HIS A 697 10.57 21.54 56.16
N VAL A 698 9.23 21.51 56.19
CA VAL A 698 8.43 22.47 56.97
C VAL A 698 7.67 21.71 58.06
N GLN A 699 8.11 21.88 59.32
CA GLN A 699 7.47 21.22 60.45
C GLN A 699 6.00 21.66 60.57
N ARG A 700 5.08 20.68 60.70
CA ARG A 700 3.63 20.89 60.79
C ARG A 700 2.94 21.44 59.52
N ASP A 701 3.63 21.59 58.39
CA ASP A 701 3.02 21.87 57.08
C ASP A 701 3.53 20.88 56.00
N HIS A 702 3.18 21.06 54.72
CA HIS A 702 3.72 20.28 53.60
C HIS A 702 5.07 20.85 53.13
N ASP A 703 5.96 20.00 52.62
CA ASP A 703 7.30 20.41 52.26
C ASP A 703 7.33 21.35 51.04
N LEU A 704 8.39 22.15 50.94
CA LEU A 704 8.60 23.06 49.81
C LEU A 704 9.70 22.52 48.89
N VAL A 705 9.34 22.15 47.66
CA VAL A 705 10.29 21.64 46.65
C VAL A 705 10.52 22.67 45.55
N LEU A 706 11.77 23.04 45.34
CA LEU A 706 12.20 24.09 44.42
C LEU A 706 13.17 23.54 43.36
N GLU A 707 12.90 23.81 42.08
CA GLU A 707 13.74 23.45 40.93
C GLU A 707 14.39 24.69 40.32
N PHE A 708 15.72 24.65 40.20
CA PHE A 708 16.58 25.77 39.79
C PHE A 708 17.07 25.61 38.35
N GLU A 709 17.43 26.73 37.70
CA GLU A 709 17.90 26.70 36.30
C GLU A 709 19.35 26.24 36.15
N SER A 710 20.19 26.49 37.15
CA SER A 710 21.60 26.12 37.18
C SER A 710 22.08 25.81 38.61
N VAL A 711 23.17 25.06 38.72
CA VAL A 711 23.82 24.76 40.02
C VAL A 711 24.26 26.05 40.70
N GLY A 712 24.69 27.07 39.93
CA GLY A 712 25.00 28.41 40.45
C GLY A 712 23.79 29.11 41.08
N SER A 713 22.61 29.03 40.47
CA SER A 713 21.38 29.59 41.06
C SER A 713 20.92 28.84 42.32
N LYS A 714 21.13 27.52 42.38
CA LYS A 714 20.93 26.70 43.59
C LYS A 714 21.84 27.16 44.73
N LYS A 715 23.15 27.26 44.47
CA LYS A 715 24.15 27.72 45.46
C LYS A 715 23.85 29.14 45.95
N LYS A 716 23.43 30.04 45.05
CA LYS A 716 23.02 31.41 45.40
C LYS A 716 21.78 31.42 46.30
N PHE A 717 20.82 30.52 46.08
CA PHE A 717 19.66 30.39 46.97
C PHE A 717 20.04 29.85 48.34
N ILE A 718 20.89 28.81 48.42
CA ILE A 718 21.37 28.24 49.69
C ILE A 718 22.11 29.31 50.50
N SER A 719 23.06 30.02 49.89
CA SER A 719 23.77 31.11 50.55
C SER A 719 22.84 32.21 51.06
N LYS A 720 21.80 32.58 50.29
CA LYS A 720 20.80 33.56 50.76
C LYS A 720 19.92 33.03 51.88
N LEU A 721 19.51 31.76 51.81
CA LEU A 721 18.72 31.10 52.85
C LEU A 721 19.53 30.99 54.15
N GLU A 722 20.81 30.65 54.06
CA GLU A 722 21.74 30.57 55.18
C GLU A 722 21.94 31.94 55.85
N LEU A 723 22.18 32.99 55.07
CA LEU A 723 22.26 34.37 55.58
C LEU A 723 20.96 34.81 56.26
N PHE A 724 19.81 34.49 55.66
CA PHE A 724 18.49 34.78 56.22
C PHE A 724 18.24 34.04 57.54
N LEU A 725 18.60 32.76 57.64
CA LEU A 725 18.46 31.97 58.86
C LEU A 725 19.42 32.45 59.95
N ASN A 726 20.68 32.75 59.62
CA ASN A 726 21.66 33.31 60.55
C ASN A 726 21.20 34.67 61.11
N SER A 727 20.64 35.55 60.27
CA SER A 727 20.09 36.84 60.72
C SER A 727 18.93 36.69 61.72
N ASN A 728 18.24 35.55 61.69
CA ASN A 728 17.14 35.21 62.59
C ASN A 728 17.55 34.22 63.69
N LYS A 729 18.85 34.01 63.92
CA LYS A 729 19.43 33.09 64.92
C LYS A 729 19.00 31.61 64.75
N LYS A 730 18.95 31.12 63.50
CA LYS A 730 18.56 29.74 63.16
C LYS A 730 19.66 29.03 62.41
N SER A 731 19.81 27.73 62.66
CA SER A 731 20.80 26.90 61.98
C SER A 731 20.22 26.21 60.72
N LEU A 732 21.06 26.05 59.69
CA LEU A 732 20.72 25.34 58.45
C LEU A 732 21.42 23.98 58.44
N LEU A 733 20.65 22.88 58.37
CA LEU A 733 21.19 21.53 58.22
C LEU A 733 20.99 21.06 56.78
N LEU A 734 22.07 21.06 56.01
CA LEU A 734 22.05 20.69 54.59
C LEU A 734 22.43 19.21 54.43
N THR A 735 21.60 18.41 53.77
CA THR A 735 21.87 16.99 53.48
C THR A 735 21.78 16.73 51.98
N GLN A 736 22.71 15.93 51.45
CA GLN A 736 22.72 15.56 50.03
C GLN A 736 21.95 14.26 49.81
N VAL A 737 20.94 14.29 48.92
CA VAL A 737 20.06 13.14 48.67
C VAL A 737 19.87 12.94 47.16
N VAL A 738 19.77 11.68 46.74
CA VAL A 738 19.44 11.36 45.34
C VAL A 738 18.04 11.90 45.02
N ARG A 739 17.94 12.65 43.93
CA ARG A 739 16.71 13.38 43.55
C ARG A 739 15.43 12.55 43.60
N GLU A 740 15.47 11.30 43.15
CA GLU A 740 14.29 10.42 43.10
C GLU A 740 13.83 10.01 44.51
N ILE A 741 14.78 9.77 45.41
CA ILE A 741 14.52 9.48 46.83
C ILE A 741 13.95 10.73 47.52
N MET A 742 14.53 11.91 47.26
CA MET A 742 14.07 13.19 47.79
C MET A 742 12.61 13.49 47.40
N LEU A 743 12.25 13.31 46.13
CA LEU A 743 10.86 13.49 45.65
C LEU A 743 9.91 12.40 46.17
N ALA A 744 10.40 11.18 46.38
CA ALA A 744 9.61 10.11 46.99
C ALA A 744 9.30 10.39 48.47
N LYS A 745 10.24 10.99 49.21
CA LYS A 745 10.11 11.35 50.63
C LYS A 745 9.30 12.62 50.88
N ALA A 746 9.30 13.58 49.95
CA ALA A 746 8.63 14.87 50.09
C ALA A 746 7.13 14.77 50.46
N GLU A 747 6.72 15.44 51.54
CA GLU A 747 5.33 15.54 51.97
C GLU A 747 4.59 16.61 51.15
N THR A 748 3.77 16.21 50.19
CA THR A 748 2.96 17.15 49.39
C THR A 748 1.59 17.41 50.03
N LYS A 749 0.92 18.52 49.67
CA LYS A 749 -0.45 18.83 50.16
C LYS A 749 -1.41 17.65 50.01
N GLN A 750 -1.39 16.98 48.85
CA GLN A 750 -2.25 15.83 48.57
C GLN A 750 -1.90 14.60 49.41
N ARG A 751 -0.61 14.36 49.70
CA ARG A 751 -0.18 13.25 50.57
C ARG A 751 -0.60 13.50 52.01
N ARG A 752 -0.44 14.74 52.48
CA ARG A 752 -0.88 15.18 53.81
C ARG A 752 -2.39 15.05 53.98
N GLU A 753 -3.19 15.50 53.01
CA GLU A 753 -4.65 15.33 53.03
C GLU A 753 -5.04 13.84 53.18
N LYS A 754 -4.40 12.95 52.40
CA LYS A 754 -4.63 11.50 52.53
C LYS A 754 -4.19 10.93 53.88
N LYS A 755 -3.09 11.41 54.46
CA LYS A 755 -2.63 11.00 55.79
C LYS A 755 -3.59 11.48 56.88
N LEU A 756 -4.11 12.70 56.76
CA LEU A 756 -5.12 13.24 57.67
C LEU A 756 -6.43 12.45 57.56
N GLU A 757 -6.91 12.19 56.34
CA GLU A 757 -8.07 11.32 56.11
C GLU A 757 -7.86 9.94 56.73
N HIS A 758 -6.67 9.33 56.56
CA HIS A 758 -6.33 8.06 57.20
C HIS A 758 -6.26 8.15 58.72
N PHE A 759 -5.61 9.18 59.28
CA PHE A 759 -5.47 9.40 60.72
C PHE A 759 -6.83 9.55 61.38
N PHE A 760 -7.70 10.42 60.86
CA PHE A 760 -9.05 10.59 61.38
C PHE A 760 -9.86 9.30 61.21
N ARG A 761 -9.70 8.58 60.10
CA ARG A 761 -10.34 7.26 59.92
C ARG A 761 -9.92 6.26 61.00
N GLU A 762 -8.64 6.12 61.29
CA GLU A 762 -8.15 5.19 62.33
C GLU A 762 -8.58 5.65 63.73
N ALA A 763 -8.43 6.94 64.03
CA ALA A 763 -8.83 7.52 65.31
C ALA A 763 -10.32 7.28 65.58
N TYR A 764 -11.20 7.54 64.60
CA TYR A 764 -12.63 7.32 64.76
C TYR A 764 -13.02 5.84 64.70
N ALA A 765 -12.33 5.00 63.92
CA ALA A 765 -12.56 3.56 63.92
C ALA A 765 -12.25 2.91 65.28
N LEU A 766 -11.18 3.37 65.94
CA LEU A 766 -10.81 2.96 67.31
C LEU A 766 -11.79 3.49 68.36
N THR A 767 -12.28 4.73 68.22
CA THR A 767 -13.17 5.37 69.21
C THR A 767 -14.60 4.82 69.16
N PHE A 768 -15.08 4.39 67.99
CA PHE A 768 -16.47 3.95 67.77
C PHE A 768 -16.61 2.45 67.40
N GLY A 769 -15.56 1.65 67.61
CA GLY A 769 -15.65 0.17 67.52
C GLY A 769 -15.87 -0.40 66.12
N LEU A 770 -15.39 0.26 65.07
CA LEU A 770 -15.63 -0.14 63.68
C LEU A 770 -14.49 -1.02 63.16
N ARG A 771 -14.77 -2.30 62.85
CA ARG A 771 -13.78 -3.30 62.42
C ARG A 771 -13.11 -2.92 61.08
N PRO A 772 -11.78 -2.80 61.00
CA PRO A 772 -11.08 -2.57 59.74
C PRO A 772 -10.77 -3.89 59.03
N GLY A 773 -11.31 -4.12 57.83
CA GLY A 773 -10.78 -5.18 56.96
C GLY A 773 -11.77 -5.87 56.03
N GLU A 774 -12.17 -5.23 54.93
CA GLU A 774 -12.58 -5.97 53.73
C GLU A 774 -12.19 -5.18 52.46
N LYS A 775 -11.16 -5.67 51.76
CA LYS A 775 -10.89 -5.33 50.34
C LYS A 775 -11.31 -6.53 49.51
N ARG A 776 -12.39 -6.43 48.73
CA ARG A 776 -12.72 -7.45 47.72
C ARG A 776 -12.10 -7.16 46.36
N ARG A 777 -11.68 -8.25 45.73
CA ARG A 777 -11.25 -8.40 44.33
C ARG A 777 -12.22 -7.72 43.37
N GLY A 778 -11.68 -6.95 42.44
CA GLY A 778 -12.44 -6.48 41.28
C GLY A 778 -12.63 -7.61 40.29
N SER A 779 -13.89 -7.93 40.00
CA SER A 779 -14.31 -8.71 38.84
C SER A 779 -14.16 -7.82 37.60
N ASN A 780 -13.25 -8.18 36.72
CA ASN A 780 -13.31 -7.75 35.33
C ASN A 780 -14.27 -8.69 34.62
N ASP A 781 -15.45 -8.19 34.25
CA ASP A 781 -16.25 -8.78 33.20
C ASP A 781 -17.04 -7.67 32.53
N THR A 782 -16.71 -7.41 31.27
CA THR A 782 -17.57 -7.02 30.14
C THR A 782 -16.68 -6.52 29.01
N THR A 783 -16.23 -7.44 28.15
CA THR A 783 -15.85 -7.14 26.77
C THR A 783 -16.59 -8.12 25.87
N ASP A 784 -17.90 -7.92 25.74
CA ASP A 784 -18.67 -8.46 24.63
C ASP A 784 -19.35 -7.28 23.94
N GLY A 785 -18.86 -6.97 22.75
CA GLY A 785 -19.30 -5.82 21.96
C GLY A 785 -18.36 -5.47 20.81
N GLU A 786 -17.71 -6.44 20.18
CA GLU A 786 -16.90 -6.22 18.96
C GLU A 786 -17.18 -7.31 17.91
N GLU A 787 -18.44 -7.60 17.60
CA GLU A 787 -18.77 -8.65 16.61
C GLU A 787 -19.30 -8.13 15.26
N SER A 788 -19.49 -6.82 15.09
CA SER A 788 -20.05 -6.28 13.84
C SER A 788 -18.99 -5.84 12.81
N MET A 789 -17.81 -5.41 13.24
CA MET A 789 -16.78 -4.86 12.33
C MET A 789 -15.77 -5.90 11.84
N TYR A 790 -15.70 -7.05 12.51
CA TYR A 790 -14.78 -8.15 12.21
C TYR A 790 -15.22 -8.94 10.97
N ASN A 791 -16.53 -9.11 10.76
CA ASN A 791 -17.09 -9.91 9.67
C ASN A 791 -16.88 -9.30 8.28
N ASP A 792 -16.99 -7.97 8.13
CA ASP A 792 -16.71 -7.30 6.86
C ASP A 792 -15.22 -7.38 6.49
N CYS A 793 -14.33 -7.27 7.48
CA CYS A 793 -12.88 -7.44 7.27
C CYS A 793 -12.55 -8.87 6.84
N ILE A 794 -13.17 -9.88 7.48
CA ILE A 794 -13.01 -11.29 7.12
C ILE A 794 -13.49 -11.56 5.69
N GLN A 795 -14.60 -10.97 5.26
CA GLN A 795 -15.13 -11.21 3.92
C GLN A 795 -14.21 -10.64 2.82
N TRP A 796 -13.65 -9.43 3.01
CA TRP A 796 -12.65 -8.88 2.09
C TRP A 796 -11.27 -9.57 2.19
N LEU A 797 -10.88 -10.01 3.39
CA LEU A 797 -9.72 -10.90 3.57
C LEU A 797 -9.94 -12.21 2.80
N ALA A 798 -11.14 -12.78 2.83
CA ALA A 798 -11.48 -14.00 2.11
C ALA A 798 -11.48 -13.79 0.59
N ASP A 799 -12.04 -12.69 0.07
CA ASP A 799 -12.04 -12.39 -1.37
C ASP A 799 -10.62 -12.30 -1.97
N TYR A 800 -9.72 -11.53 -1.36
CA TYR A 800 -8.34 -11.41 -1.85
C TYR A 800 -7.43 -12.58 -1.43
N SER A 801 -7.88 -13.44 -0.50
CA SER A 801 -7.18 -14.67 -0.11
C SER A 801 -7.68 -15.93 -0.81
N PHE A 802 -8.82 -15.90 -1.51
CA PHE A 802 -9.39 -17.09 -2.15
C PHE A 802 -10.04 -16.84 -3.52
N MET A 803 -10.62 -15.67 -3.79
CA MET A 803 -11.38 -15.41 -5.04
C MET A 803 -10.63 -14.55 -6.08
N ALA A 804 -9.53 -13.88 -5.70
CA ALA A 804 -8.79 -12.97 -6.59
C ALA A 804 -7.57 -13.62 -7.29
N GLU A 805 -7.41 -14.94 -7.25
CA GLU A 805 -6.24 -15.65 -7.80
C GLU A 805 -6.03 -15.38 -9.30
N HIS A 806 -7.13 -15.23 -10.05
CA HIS A 806 -7.14 -14.89 -11.48
C HIS A 806 -6.59 -13.48 -11.82
N THR A 807 -6.39 -12.61 -10.84
CA THR A 807 -5.91 -11.22 -11.03
C THR A 807 -4.44 -11.00 -10.68
N ASP A 808 -3.71 -12.04 -10.26
CA ASP A 808 -2.27 -12.03 -9.94
C ASP A 808 -1.78 -11.10 -8.81
N LEU A 809 -2.63 -10.21 -8.32
CA LEU A 809 -2.34 -9.24 -7.26
C LEU A 809 -1.77 -9.92 -6.01
N ARG A 810 -2.24 -11.13 -5.68
CA ARG A 810 -1.77 -11.91 -4.53
C ARG A 810 -0.39 -12.53 -4.75
N HIS A 811 -0.09 -13.04 -5.95
CA HIS A 811 1.24 -13.61 -6.26
C HIS A 811 2.34 -12.55 -6.15
N ILE A 812 2.04 -11.30 -6.55
CA ILE A 812 2.99 -10.21 -6.53
C ILE A 812 3.09 -9.52 -5.15
N MET A 813 1.96 -9.23 -4.52
CA MET A 813 1.90 -8.38 -3.31
C MET A 813 1.71 -9.19 -2.01
N GLY A 814 1.54 -10.52 -2.12
CA GLY A 814 1.40 -11.43 -1.00
C GLY A 814 0.21 -11.12 -0.09
N VAL A 815 0.38 -11.29 1.22
CA VAL A 815 -0.67 -10.97 2.23
C VAL A 815 -0.89 -9.45 2.35
N GLY A 816 0.07 -8.64 1.89
CA GLY A 816 0.01 -7.19 1.98
C GLY A 816 -1.19 -6.57 1.27
N ILE A 817 -1.65 -7.14 0.14
CA ILE A 817 -2.85 -6.64 -0.56
C ILE A 817 -4.14 -6.87 0.24
N ALA A 818 -4.26 -8.03 0.90
CA ALA A 818 -5.44 -8.35 1.69
C ALA A 818 -5.55 -7.41 2.91
N ILE A 819 -4.42 -7.15 3.57
CA ILE A 819 -4.32 -6.20 4.69
C ILE A 819 -4.67 -4.77 4.24
N THR A 820 -4.12 -4.30 3.11
CA THR A 820 -4.41 -2.93 2.65
C THR A 820 -5.86 -2.74 2.23
N ARG A 821 -6.45 -3.72 1.53
CA ARG A 821 -7.85 -3.66 1.08
C ARG A 821 -8.84 -3.75 2.23
N GLY A 822 -8.62 -4.68 3.18
CA GLY A 822 -9.43 -4.78 4.39
C GLY A 822 -9.34 -3.50 5.23
N SER A 823 -8.13 -2.96 5.42
CA SER A 823 -7.93 -1.70 6.14
C SER A 823 -8.59 -0.51 5.43
N ALA A 824 -8.54 -0.45 4.09
CA ALA A 824 -9.17 0.63 3.31
C ALA A 824 -10.70 0.64 3.44
N ALA A 825 -11.33 -0.54 3.48
CA ALA A 825 -12.77 -0.66 3.72
C ALA A 825 -13.15 -0.18 5.12
N SER A 826 -12.45 -0.66 6.15
CA SER A 826 -12.64 -0.23 7.54
C SER A 826 -12.43 1.28 7.72
N LEU A 827 -11.43 1.87 7.04
CA LEU A 827 -11.21 3.31 7.03
C LEU A 827 -12.36 4.08 6.38
N SER A 828 -12.86 3.59 5.24
CA SER A 828 -13.98 4.22 4.53
C SER A 828 -15.21 4.32 5.44
N PHE A 829 -15.50 3.26 6.19
CA PHE A 829 -16.57 3.23 7.18
C PHE A 829 -16.31 4.14 8.38
N CYS A 830 -15.12 4.03 9.00
CA CYS A 830 -14.77 4.81 10.20
C CYS A 830 -14.81 6.32 9.94
N TYR A 831 -14.23 6.79 8.83
CA TYR A 831 -14.28 8.20 8.47
C TYR A 831 -15.71 8.67 8.23
N SER A 832 -16.55 7.86 7.58
CA SER A 832 -17.95 8.22 7.35
C SER A 832 -18.74 8.38 8.66
N ILE A 833 -18.52 7.51 9.66
CA ILE A 833 -19.14 7.61 10.99
C ILE A 833 -18.67 8.84 11.77
N LEU A 834 -17.39 9.24 11.65
CA LEU A 834 -16.85 10.37 12.39
C LEU A 834 -17.65 11.67 12.15
N LEU A 835 -18.23 11.86 10.96
CA LEU A 835 -19.11 12.99 10.65
C LEU A 835 -20.45 12.91 11.40
N LEU A 836 -21.07 11.74 11.44
CA LEU A 836 -22.36 11.53 12.11
C LEU A 836 -22.25 11.81 13.62
N THR A 837 -21.16 11.38 14.25
CA THR A 837 -20.93 11.62 15.70
C THR A 837 -20.85 13.10 16.09
N MET A 838 -20.61 13.99 15.12
CA MET A 838 -20.50 15.44 15.33
C MET A 838 -21.69 16.23 14.77
N SER A 839 -22.75 15.55 14.33
CA SER A 839 -24.02 16.15 13.90
C SER A 839 -24.90 16.46 15.12
N ARG A 840 -24.61 17.59 15.78
CA ARG A 840 -25.08 17.88 17.15
C ARG A 840 -26.57 18.18 17.23
N ASN A 841 -27.14 18.85 16.22
CA ASN A 841 -28.56 19.17 16.24
C ASN A 841 -29.39 17.92 15.95
N LEU A 842 -28.95 17.10 14.98
CA LEU A 842 -29.55 15.79 14.71
C LEU A 842 -29.53 14.91 15.96
N ILE A 843 -28.37 14.80 16.62
CA ILE A 843 -28.26 14.00 17.85
C ILE A 843 -29.17 14.54 18.94
N THR A 844 -29.25 15.87 19.12
CA THR A 844 -30.11 16.50 20.14
C THR A 844 -31.58 16.19 19.88
N LYS A 845 -32.02 16.20 18.63
CA LYS A 845 -33.38 15.81 18.25
C LYS A 845 -33.64 14.31 18.45
N LEU A 846 -32.66 13.45 18.15
CA LEU A 846 -32.77 12.00 18.37
C LEU A 846 -32.89 11.62 19.85
N LYS A 847 -32.37 12.45 20.77
CA LYS A 847 -32.51 12.23 22.22
C LYS A 847 -33.95 12.34 22.73
N GLU A 848 -34.82 13.02 22.00
CA GLU A 848 -36.26 13.15 22.34
C GLU A 848 -37.03 11.85 22.04
N PHE A 849 -36.46 10.95 21.22
CA PHE A 849 -37.05 9.66 20.88
C PHE A 849 -36.54 8.53 21.77
N SER A 850 -37.30 7.44 21.84
CA SER A 850 -36.97 6.23 22.62
C SER A 850 -35.65 5.54 22.21
N ILE A 851 -35.02 5.95 21.08
CA ILE A 851 -33.73 5.44 20.59
C ILE A 851 -32.61 5.59 21.63
N GLN A 852 -32.65 6.63 22.48
CA GLN A 852 -31.70 6.87 23.58
C GLN A 852 -31.56 5.67 24.55
N GLN A 853 -32.62 4.86 24.68
CA GLN A 853 -32.62 3.69 25.56
C GLN A 853 -31.64 2.62 25.07
N TYR A 854 -31.56 2.44 23.75
CA TYR A 854 -30.70 1.46 23.09
C TYR A 854 -29.31 2.02 22.77
N ILE A 855 -29.24 3.27 22.29
CA ILE A 855 -27.98 3.91 21.88
C ILE A 855 -27.66 5.07 22.83
N PRO A 856 -26.51 5.07 23.53
CA PRO A 856 -26.14 6.15 24.46
C PRO A 856 -25.66 7.40 23.70
N LEU A 857 -26.59 8.18 23.13
CA LEU A 857 -26.27 9.34 22.31
C LEU A 857 -25.53 10.45 23.08
N ASP A 858 -25.58 10.45 24.42
CA ASP A 858 -24.82 11.35 25.31
C ASP A 858 -23.30 11.11 25.21
N ALA A 859 -22.89 9.92 24.81
CA ALA A 859 -21.49 9.54 24.67
C ALA A 859 -20.91 9.84 23.27
N ASN A 860 -21.60 10.62 22.43
CA ASN A 860 -21.18 10.91 21.04
C ASN A 860 -19.73 11.38 20.90
N ILE A 861 -19.24 12.24 21.80
CA ILE A 861 -17.85 12.74 21.79
C ILE A 861 -16.87 11.65 22.22
N GLN A 862 -17.27 10.72 23.10
CA GLN A 862 -16.42 9.59 23.47
C GLN A 862 -16.36 8.57 22.32
N PHE A 863 -17.52 8.27 21.71
CA PHE A 863 -17.59 7.41 20.54
C PHE A 863 -16.80 7.98 19.36
N HIS A 864 -16.84 9.29 19.14
CA HIS A 864 -16.00 9.97 18.15
C HIS A 864 -14.50 9.71 18.38
N LYS A 865 -14.04 9.74 19.65
CA LYS A 865 -12.63 9.44 19.95
C LYS A 865 -12.29 7.98 19.70
N ILE A 866 -13.19 7.05 20.06
CA ILE A 866 -13.02 5.62 19.81
C ILE A 866 -12.92 5.39 18.30
N ALA A 867 -13.88 5.87 17.52
CA ALA A 867 -13.87 5.78 16.07
C ALA A 867 -12.60 6.43 15.45
N ALA A 868 -12.11 7.53 16.00
CA ALA A 868 -10.88 8.18 15.54
C ALA A 868 -9.62 7.36 15.88
N CYS A 869 -9.58 6.70 17.04
CA CYS A 869 -8.50 5.78 17.41
C CYS A 869 -8.51 4.52 16.54
N THR A 870 -9.69 3.97 16.25
CA THR A 870 -9.87 2.84 15.32
C THR A 870 -9.45 3.24 13.90
N ALA A 871 -9.85 4.42 13.43
CA ALA A 871 -9.41 4.96 12.14
C ALA A 871 -7.89 5.14 12.10
N LEU A 872 -7.25 5.61 13.17
CA LEU A 872 -5.79 5.71 13.25
C LEU A 872 -5.12 4.33 13.12
N PHE A 873 -5.62 3.33 13.84
CA PHE A 873 -5.08 1.97 13.77
C PHE A 873 -5.11 1.42 12.34
N PHE A 874 -6.27 1.46 11.68
CA PHE A 874 -6.38 1.00 10.30
C PHE A 874 -5.62 1.91 9.31
N SER A 875 -5.42 3.19 9.61
CA SER A 875 -4.62 4.10 8.76
C SER A 875 -3.15 3.70 8.78
N VAL A 876 -2.63 3.37 9.96
CA VAL A 876 -1.26 2.86 10.10
C VAL A 876 -1.12 1.50 9.43
N LEU A 877 -2.07 0.58 9.65
CA LEU A 877 -2.06 -0.74 9.04
C LEU A 877 -2.13 -0.68 7.50
N HIS A 878 -3.00 0.17 6.96
CA HIS A 878 -3.11 0.43 5.53
C HIS A 878 -1.81 1.03 4.94
N THR A 879 -1.20 1.99 5.65
CA THR A 879 0.06 2.62 5.21
C THR A 879 1.21 1.62 5.20
N VAL A 880 1.37 0.83 6.28
CA VAL A 880 2.40 -0.22 6.39
C VAL A 880 2.20 -1.29 5.32
N GLY A 881 0.96 -1.75 5.12
CA GLY A 881 0.63 -2.69 4.06
C GLY A 881 1.00 -2.15 2.68
N HIS A 882 0.74 -0.87 2.39
CA HIS A 882 1.12 -0.26 1.11
C HIS A 882 2.63 -0.09 0.95
N ILE A 883 3.39 0.15 2.03
CA ILE A 883 4.86 0.18 1.98
C ILE A 883 5.42 -1.21 1.64
N VAL A 884 4.91 -2.26 2.28
CA VAL A 884 5.29 -3.66 1.97
C VAL A 884 4.93 -4.01 0.53
N ASN A 885 3.72 -3.64 0.10
CA ASN A 885 3.27 -3.82 -1.28
C ASN A 885 4.17 -3.08 -2.28
N PHE A 886 4.49 -1.80 -2.05
CA PHE A 886 5.37 -1.04 -2.93
C PHE A 886 6.80 -1.58 -2.93
N TYR A 887 7.28 -2.14 -1.83
CA TYR A 887 8.55 -2.88 -1.80
C TYR A 887 8.48 -4.10 -2.73
N HIS A 888 7.48 -4.98 -2.57
CA HIS A 888 7.32 -6.15 -3.43
C HIS A 888 7.16 -5.79 -4.91
N VAL A 889 6.30 -4.81 -5.21
CA VAL A 889 6.07 -4.27 -6.56
C VAL A 889 7.36 -3.69 -7.14
N SER A 890 8.16 -2.95 -6.37
CA SER A 890 9.44 -2.38 -6.85
C SER A 890 10.52 -3.44 -7.07
N THR A 891 10.44 -4.58 -6.37
CA THR A 891 11.36 -5.71 -6.59
C THR A 891 10.98 -6.53 -7.80
N GLN A 892 9.69 -6.57 -8.17
CA GLN A 892 9.23 -7.32 -9.33
C GLN A 892 9.85 -6.80 -10.65
N PRO A 893 10.03 -7.68 -11.64
CA PRO A 893 10.30 -7.27 -13.02
C PRO A 893 9.16 -6.42 -13.60
N VAL A 894 9.46 -5.61 -14.62
CA VAL A 894 8.55 -4.59 -15.18
C VAL A 894 7.31 -5.22 -15.84
N GLU A 895 7.42 -6.45 -16.30
CA GLU A 895 6.39 -7.27 -16.91
C GLU A 895 5.34 -7.69 -15.90
N ASN A 896 5.79 -8.03 -14.70
CA ASN A 896 4.88 -8.38 -13.63
C ASN A 896 4.03 -7.18 -13.24
N LEU A 897 4.58 -5.97 -13.37
CA LEU A 897 3.86 -4.72 -13.17
C LEU A 897 2.82 -4.44 -14.26
N LYS A 898 3.00 -4.95 -15.49
CA LYS A 898 2.01 -4.84 -16.56
C LYS A 898 0.78 -5.72 -16.31
N CYS A 899 0.98 -6.93 -15.80
CA CYS A 899 -0.15 -7.78 -15.39
C CYS A 899 -0.92 -7.18 -14.21
N LEU A 900 -0.25 -6.41 -13.34
CA LEU A 900 -0.85 -5.75 -12.18
C LEU A 900 -1.83 -4.62 -12.56
N THR A 901 -1.47 -3.79 -13.54
CA THR A 901 -2.30 -2.65 -13.98
C THR A 901 -2.07 -2.34 -15.46
N SER A 902 -3.14 -2.30 -16.24
CA SER A 902 -3.10 -1.81 -17.63
C SER A 902 -3.01 -0.28 -17.75
N GLU A 903 -3.30 0.43 -16.65
CA GLU A 903 -3.43 1.90 -16.58
C GLU A 903 -2.07 2.61 -16.47
N ILE A 904 -1.05 1.95 -15.91
CA ILE A 904 0.30 2.50 -15.71
C ILE A 904 1.28 1.80 -16.64
N ARG A 905 1.98 2.60 -17.45
CA ARG A 905 2.99 2.12 -18.39
C ARG A 905 4.34 2.72 -18.04
N PHE A 906 5.36 1.89 -18.10
CA PHE A 906 6.74 2.29 -17.86
C PHE A 906 7.49 2.27 -19.18
N PRO A 907 8.38 3.24 -19.44
CA PRO A 907 9.33 3.13 -20.53
C PRO A 907 10.26 1.93 -20.33
N SER A 908 10.56 1.29 -21.45
CA SER A 908 11.62 0.32 -21.70
C SER A 908 12.86 0.40 -20.77
N ASP A 909 13.40 1.58 -20.59
CA ASP A 909 14.67 1.88 -19.96
C ASP A 909 14.54 2.22 -18.47
N TYR A 910 13.32 2.09 -17.91
CA TYR A 910 12.99 2.55 -16.57
C TYR A 910 12.30 1.47 -15.73
N LYS A 911 12.98 1.00 -14.69
CA LYS A 911 12.37 0.20 -13.62
C LYS A 911 11.87 1.12 -12.49
N PRO A 912 10.56 1.12 -12.16
CA PRO A 912 10.02 1.97 -11.11
C PRO A 912 10.45 1.48 -9.72
N GLY A 913 11.25 2.31 -9.04
CA GLY A 913 11.62 2.06 -7.65
C GLY A 913 10.55 2.50 -6.65
N ILE A 914 10.78 2.27 -5.36
CA ILE A 914 9.82 2.63 -4.29
C ILE A 914 9.50 4.14 -4.29
N SER A 915 10.48 4.98 -4.63
CA SER A 915 10.31 6.43 -4.75
C SER A 915 9.27 6.82 -5.80
N PHE A 916 9.25 6.12 -6.93
CA PHE A 916 8.25 6.31 -7.98
C PHE A 916 6.84 6.07 -7.41
N TRP A 917 6.65 4.91 -6.77
CA TRP A 917 5.35 4.52 -6.22
C TRP A 917 4.86 5.45 -5.10
N LEU A 918 5.75 5.98 -4.26
CA LEU A 918 5.38 6.88 -3.17
C LEU A 918 5.12 8.33 -3.59
N PHE A 919 5.90 8.87 -4.53
CA PHE A 919 5.91 10.32 -4.79
C PHE A 919 5.48 10.70 -6.21
N GLN A 920 5.55 9.77 -7.17
CA GLN A 920 5.22 10.04 -8.57
C GLN A 920 3.87 9.43 -8.98
N THR A 921 3.24 8.62 -8.13
CA THR A 921 1.86 8.15 -8.35
C THR A 921 0.84 8.99 -7.58
N LEU A 922 -0.34 9.17 -8.16
CA LEU A 922 -1.44 9.90 -7.52
C LEU A 922 -1.83 9.25 -6.18
N THR A 923 -1.95 7.92 -6.13
CA THR A 923 -2.28 7.17 -4.91
C THR A 923 -1.19 7.31 -3.85
N GLY A 924 0.09 7.18 -4.22
CA GLY A 924 1.20 7.35 -3.28
C GLY A 924 1.27 8.75 -2.68
N LEU A 925 1.28 9.78 -3.54
CA LEU A 925 1.41 11.17 -3.10
C LEU A 925 0.23 11.60 -2.22
N SER A 926 -0.99 11.28 -2.63
CA SER A 926 -2.19 11.57 -1.82
C SER A 926 -2.20 10.77 -0.51
N GLY A 927 -1.72 9.52 -0.50
CA GLY A 927 -1.60 8.70 0.71
C GLY A 927 -0.61 9.27 1.73
N VAL A 928 0.56 9.73 1.26
CA VAL A 928 1.55 10.41 2.12
C VAL A 928 0.97 11.70 2.71
N LEU A 929 0.30 12.51 1.89
CA LEU A 929 -0.34 13.75 2.36
C LEU A 929 -1.46 13.47 3.37
N LEU A 930 -2.30 12.46 3.13
CA LEU A 930 -3.35 12.02 4.05
C LEU A 930 -2.78 11.57 5.39
N PHE A 931 -1.72 10.74 5.37
CA PHE A 931 -1.06 10.27 6.59
C PHE A 931 -0.49 11.44 7.40
N VAL A 932 0.20 12.39 6.75
CA VAL A 932 0.73 13.59 7.40
C VAL A 932 -0.38 14.43 8.03
N ILE A 933 -1.46 14.71 7.29
CA ILE A 933 -2.60 15.49 7.80
C ILE A 933 -3.25 14.79 9.00
N MET A 934 -3.48 13.48 8.90
CA MET A 934 -4.05 12.68 9.98
C MET A 934 -3.14 12.70 11.23
N CYS A 935 -1.82 12.54 11.07
CA CYS A 935 -0.87 12.64 12.19
C CYS A 935 -0.93 14.01 12.86
N VAL A 936 -0.98 15.09 12.07
CA VAL A 936 -1.11 16.45 12.59
C VAL A 936 -2.42 16.60 13.38
N ILE A 937 -3.56 16.17 12.84
CA ILE A 937 -4.86 16.26 13.52
C ILE A 937 -4.82 15.54 14.87
N ILE A 938 -4.32 14.31 14.91
CA ILE A 938 -4.33 13.47 16.12
C ILE A 938 -3.34 13.98 17.18
N VAL A 939 -2.14 14.39 16.78
CA VAL A 939 -1.12 14.93 17.71
C VAL A 939 -1.66 16.18 18.41
N PHE A 940 -2.27 17.11 17.67
CA PHE A 940 -2.84 18.33 18.28
C PHE A 940 -4.18 18.09 19.00
N ALA A 941 -4.91 17.03 18.64
CA ALA A 941 -6.09 16.56 19.38
C ALA A 941 -5.76 15.83 20.69
N HIS A 942 -4.51 15.36 20.86
CA HIS A 942 -4.08 14.63 22.04
C HIS A 942 -4.34 15.45 23.33
N PRO A 943 -4.92 14.85 24.40
CA PRO A 943 -5.36 15.60 25.59
C PRO A 943 -4.30 16.49 26.22
N THR A 944 -3.04 16.04 26.25
CA THR A 944 -1.90 16.80 26.82
C THR A 944 -1.53 18.02 25.99
N ILE A 945 -1.60 17.93 24.66
CA ILE A 945 -1.25 19.01 23.74
C ILE A 945 -2.42 19.98 23.62
N ARG A 946 -3.65 19.47 23.48
CA ARG A 946 -4.88 20.27 23.46
C ARG A 946 -5.01 21.19 24.67
N LYS A 947 -4.65 20.70 25.88
CA LYS A 947 -4.63 21.51 27.11
C LYS A 947 -3.65 22.70 27.04
N LYS A 948 -2.52 22.54 26.35
CA LYS A 948 -1.44 23.55 26.24
C LYS A 948 -1.59 24.47 25.02
N ALA A 949 -2.20 24.00 23.93
CA ALA A 949 -2.22 24.64 22.62
C ALA A 949 -3.60 24.60 21.94
N TYR A 950 -4.66 24.99 22.65
CA TYR A 950 -6.05 24.89 22.18
C TYR A 950 -6.37 25.65 20.87
N LYS A 951 -5.68 26.78 20.60
CA LYS A 951 -5.84 27.52 19.33
C LYS A 951 -5.34 26.71 18.14
N PHE A 952 -4.19 26.05 18.29
CA PHE A 952 -3.63 25.17 17.26
C PHE A 952 -4.46 23.90 17.09
N PHE A 953 -5.06 23.38 18.16
CA PHE A 953 -6.02 22.28 18.07
C PHE A 953 -7.14 22.61 17.09
N TRP A 954 -7.88 23.71 17.25
CA TRP A 954 -8.98 24.03 16.33
C TRP A 954 -8.53 24.25 14.88
N PHE A 955 -7.39 24.92 14.69
CA PHE A 955 -6.82 25.14 13.35
C PHE A 955 -6.46 23.82 12.66
N THR A 956 -5.70 22.96 13.35
CA THR A 956 -5.29 21.65 12.81
C THR A 956 -6.46 20.70 12.65
N HIS A 957 -7.42 20.70 13.57
CA HIS A 957 -8.60 19.84 13.49
C HIS A 957 -9.52 20.24 12.33
N SER A 958 -9.51 21.51 11.88
CA SER A 958 -10.25 21.98 10.69
C SER A 958 -9.71 21.42 9.37
N LEU A 959 -8.50 20.85 9.35
CA LEU A 959 -7.93 20.17 8.19
C LEU A 959 -8.72 18.92 7.77
N TYR A 960 -9.73 18.49 8.53
CA TYR A 960 -10.62 17.39 8.14
C TYR A 960 -11.28 17.64 6.78
N VAL A 961 -11.55 18.89 6.38
CA VAL A 961 -12.09 19.20 5.05
C VAL A 961 -11.11 18.79 3.95
N LEU A 962 -9.83 19.12 4.13
CA LEU A 962 -8.75 18.71 3.23
C LEU A 962 -8.54 17.19 3.25
N LEU A 963 -8.66 16.56 4.44
CA LEU A 963 -8.60 15.11 4.59
C LEU A 963 -9.65 14.41 3.72
N TYR A 964 -10.93 14.80 3.82
CA TYR A 964 -12.01 14.18 3.00
C TYR A 964 -11.85 14.46 1.51
N ALA A 965 -11.40 15.66 1.12
CA ALA A 965 -11.11 15.97 -0.28
C ALA A 965 -10.01 15.07 -0.85
N LEU A 966 -8.93 14.86 -0.10
CA LEU A 966 -7.85 13.96 -0.49
C LEU A 966 -8.28 12.48 -0.49
N CYS A 967 -9.15 12.05 0.45
CA CYS A 967 -9.70 10.69 0.46
C CYS A 967 -10.51 10.37 -0.82
N LEU A 968 -11.26 11.35 -1.36
CA LEU A 968 -11.98 11.18 -2.63
C LEU A 968 -11.03 11.03 -3.82
N VAL A 969 -9.89 11.74 -3.81
CA VAL A 969 -8.87 11.68 -4.87
C VAL A 969 -7.99 10.43 -4.78
N HIS A 970 -7.72 9.94 -3.56
CA HIS A 970 -6.74 8.88 -3.29
C HIS A 970 -6.99 7.57 -4.06
N GLY A 971 -8.26 7.22 -4.28
CA GLY A 971 -8.68 6.02 -5.01
C GLY A 971 -8.85 6.18 -6.53
N LEU A 972 -8.68 7.39 -7.09
CA LEU A 972 -9.05 7.66 -8.49
C LEU A 972 -8.13 7.00 -9.53
N ALA A 973 -6.88 6.71 -9.17
CA ALA A 973 -5.91 6.09 -10.09
C ALA A 973 -6.17 4.59 -10.35
N ARG A 974 -7.20 4.00 -9.75
CA ARG A 974 -7.66 2.61 -9.97
C ARG A 974 -6.61 1.51 -9.87
N LEU A 975 -5.50 1.78 -9.17
CA LEU A 975 -4.31 0.91 -9.09
C LEU A 975 -4.59 -0.52 -8.61
N THR A 976 -5.61 -0.72 -7.77
CA THR A 976 -6.03 -2.04 -7.25
C THR A 976 -7.50 -2.35 -7.49
N GLY A 977 -8.24 -1.45 -8.15
CA GLY A 977 -9.68 -1.55 -8.35
C GLY A 977 -10.42 -0.20 -8.28
N ALA A 978 -11.73 -0.23 -8.53
CA ALA A 978 -12.57 0.98 -8.59
C ALA A 978 -12.69 1.71 -7.23
N PRO A 979 -12.76 3.06 -7.22
CA PRO A 979 -12.90 3.84 -6.00
C PRO A 979 -14.29 3.66 -5.39
N ARG A 980 -14.33 3.24 -4.11
CA ARG A 980 -15.59 2.99 -3.38
C ARG A 980 -15.89 3.95 -2.24
N PHE A 981 -14.91 4.78 -1.84
CA PHE A 981 -15.04 5.69 -0.70
C PHE A 981 -16.23 6.65 -0.81
N TRP A 982 -16.54 7.14 -2.02
CA TRP A 982 -17.63 8.08 -2.26
C TRP A 982 -19.01 7.51 -1.86
N MET A 983 -19.21 6.19 -2.00
CA MET A 983 -20.46 5.53 -1.61
C MET A 983 -20.68 5.59 -0.09
N PHE A 984 -19.63 5.42 0.70
CA PHE A 984 -19.69 5.53 2.17
C PHE A 984 -19.83 6.98 2.64
N PHE A 985 -19.19 7.90 1.92
CA PHE A 985 -19.14 9.31 2.31
C PHE A 985 -20.44 10.08 2.01
N LEU A 986 -21.16 9.74 0.93
CA LEU A 986 -22.28 10.56 0.41
C LEU A 986 -23.37 10.83 1.45
N GLY A 987 -23.92 9.79 2.09
CA GLY A 987 -25.00 9.94 3.08
C GLY A 987 -24.58 10.76 4.30
N PRO A 988 -23.53 10.34 5.04
CA PRO A 988 -23.01 11.08 6.19
C PRO A 988 -22.55 12.50 5.88
N GLY A 989 -21.96 12.73 4.70
CA GLY A 989 -21.54 14.05 4.25
C GLY A 989 -22.72 15.01 4.11
N ILE A 990 -23.82 14.57 3.50
CA ILE A 990 -25.05 15.37 3.34
C ILE A 990 -25.64 15.71 4.72
N VAL A 991 -25.78 14.70 5.60
CA VAL A 991 -26.34 14.88 6.95
C VAL A 991 -25.54 15.91 7.76
N PHE A 992 -24.21 15.78 7.78
CA PHE A 992 -23.34 16.71 8.50
C PHE A 992 -23.43 18.14 7.94
N THR A 993 -23.55 18.27 6.62
CA THR A 993 -23.65 19.58 5.96
C THR A 993 -24.95 20.27 6.33
N LEU A 994 -26.08 19.55 6.30
CA LEU A 994 -27.38 20.05 6.75
C LEU A 994 -27.37 20.43 8.23
N ASP A 995 -26.77 19.60 9.09
CA ASP A 995 -26.63 19.91 10.53
C ASP A 995 -25.86 21.21 10.76
N LYS A 996 -24.78 21.45 10.00
CA LYS A 996 -24.00 22.70 10.08
C LYS A 996 -24.77 23.92 9.59
N VAL A 997 -25.55 23.79 8.53
CA VAL A 997 -26.42 24.87 8.04
C VAL A 997 -27.44 25.26 9.11
N VAL A 998 -28.05 24.29 9.79
CA VAL A 998 -28.97 24.54 10.91
C VAL A 998 -28.25 25.26 12.05
N SER A 999 -27.06 24.79 12.46
CA SER A 999 -26.28 25.47 13.51
C SER A 999 -25.91 26.91 13.19
N MET A 1000 -25.69 27.26 11.91
CA MET A 1000 -25.37 28.62 11.51
C MET A 1000 -26.58 29.57 11.54
N ARG A 1001 -27.82 29.03 11.54
CA ARG A 1001 -29.06 29.82 11.61
C ARG A 1001 -29.50 30.17 13.04
N THR A 1002 -29.03 29.47 14.06
CA THR A 1002 -29.45 29.68 15.46
C THR A 1002 -28.92 31.01 16.03
N ARG A 1003 -29.78 31.84 16.64
CA ARG A 1003 -29.40 33.13 17.26
C ARG A 1003 -29.04 32.96 18.74
N TYR A 1004 -27.99 33.65 19.20
CA TYR A 1004 -27.53 33.65 20.60
C TYR A 1004 -28.07 34.87 21.37
N ILE A 1005 -28.43 34.71 22.65
CA ILE A 1005 -28.97 35.77 23.50
C ILE A 1005 -27.88 36.24 24.49
N PRO A 1006 -27.39 37.49 24.44
CA PRO A 1006 -26.49 38.04 25.45
C PRO A 1006 -27.26 38.42 26.72
N LEU A 1007 -26.80 37.96 27.89
CA LEU A 1007 -27.39 38.20 29.21
C LEU A 1007 -26.36 38.81 30.17
N ASP A 1008 -26.82 39.72 31.02
CA ASP A 1008 -26.00 40.36 32.05
C ASP A 1008 -25.93 39.49 33.33
N VAL A 1009 -24.77 39.50 33.99
CA VAL A 1009 -24.52 38.75 35.22
C VAL A 1009 -24.98 39.58 36.42
N LEU A 1010 -25.84 39.01 37.27
CA LEU A 1010 -26.37 39.67 38.46
C LEU A 1010 -25.49 39.42 39.69
N GLU A 1011 -25.08 38.17 39.92
CA GLU A 1011 -24.36 37.75 41.12
C GLU A 1011 -23.51 36.50 40.85
N THR A 1012 -22.31 36.43 41.43
CA THR A 1012 -21.44 35.24 41.37
C THR A 1012 -20.91 34.88 42.74
N GLU A 1013 -20.98 33.59 43.09
CA GLU A 1013 -20.57 33.07 44.40
C GLU A 1013 -19.63 31.86 44.22
N LEU A 1014 -18.47 31.89 44.89
CA LEU A 1014 -17.51 30.78 44.91
C LEU A 1014 -17.83 29.83 46.07
N LEU A 1015 -18.49 28.73 45.74
CA LEU A 1015 -18.88 27.71 46.71
C LEU A 1015 -17.72 26.74 47.02
N PRO A 1016 -17.74 26.06 48.18
CA PRO A 1016 -16.82 24.99 48.53
C PRO A 1016 -16.79 23.85 47.48
N SER A 1017 -15.77 23.01 47.54
CA SER A 1017 -15.62 21.87 46.61
C SER A 1017 -15.61 22.26 45.13
N ASP A 1018 -14.95 23.37 44.79
CA ASP A 1018 -14.70 23.80 43.41
C ASP A 1018 -15.96 24.06 42.56
N VAL A 1019 -17.06 24.55 43.15
CA VAL A 1019 -18.32 24.91 42.45
C VAL A 1019 -18.54 26.43 42.39
N ILE A 1020 -18.89 26.99 41.23
CA ILE A 1020 -19.27 28.41 41.09
C ILE A 1020 -20.76 28.51 40.80
N LYS A 1021 -21.46 29.40 41.51
CA LYS A 1021 -22.86 29.75 41.27
C LYS A 1021 -22.89 31.08 40.53
N ILE A 1022 -23.63 31.12 39.44
CA ILE A 1022 -23.78 32.32 38.61
C ILE A 1022 -25.28 32.59 38.43
N LYS A 1023 -25.72 33.79 38.81
CA LYS A 1023 -27.06 34.31 38.54
C LYS A 1023 -26.98 35.32 37.40
N PHE A 1024 -27.87 35.20 36.43
CA PHE A 1024 -27.93 36.10 35.27
C PHE A 1024 -29.37 36.52 34.98
N TYR A 1025 -29.51 37.65 34.30
CA TYR A 1025 -30.81 38.27 34.00
C TYR A 1025 -31.70 37.35 33.16
N ARG A 1026 -33.00 37.29 33.48
CA ARG A 1026 -34.00 36.53 32.73
C ARG A 1026 -34.74 37.44 31.73
N PRO A 1027 -34.65 37.20 30.41
CA PRO A 1027 -35.46 37.91 29.44
C PRO A 1027 -36.95 37.62 29.61
N PRO A 1028 -37.85 38.61 29.49
CA PRO A 1028 -39.29 38.42 29.68
C PRO A 1028 -39.91 37.43 28.69
N ASN A 1029 -39.34 37.28 27.50
CA ASN A 1029 -39.82 36.34 26.47
C ASN A 1029 -39.28 34.91 26.65
N LEU A 1030 -38.37 34.67 27.60
CA LEU A 1030 -37.75 33.36 27.78
C LEU A 1030 -38.60 32.49 28.72
N LYS A 1031 -39.43 31.63 28.11
CA LYS A 1031 -40.16 30.56 28.80
C LYS A 1031 -39.28 29.31 28.85
N TYR A 1032 -39.15 28.70 30.03
CA TYR A 1032 -38.44 27.44 30.23
C TYR A 1032 -39.19 26.58 31.26
N LEU A 1033 -38.97 25.28 31.20
CA LEU A 1033 -39.53 24.27 32.10
C LEU A 1033 -38.48 23.78 33.09
N SER A 1034 -38.92 23.31 34.26
CA SER A 1034 -38.03 22.72 35.26
C SER A 1034 -37.28 21.52 34.67
N GLY A 1035 -35.98 21.42 34.97
CA GLY A 1035 -35.10 20.38 34.46
C GLY A 1035 -34.54 20.62 33.06
N GLN A 1036 -34.83 21.74 32.39
CA GLN A 1036 -34.17 22.10 31.13
C GLN A 1036 -32.72 22.57 31.35
N TRP A 1037 -31.90 22.44 30.29
CA TRP A 1037 -30.52 22.89 30.28
C TRP A 1037 -30.26 23.90 29.16
N VAL A 1038 -29.22 24.71 29.31
CA VAL A 1038 -28.83 25.77 28.39
C VAL A 1038 -27.35 25.61 28.03
N ARG A 1039 -26.93 26.18 26.90
CA ARG A 1039 -25.50 26.34 26.64
C ARG A 1039 -25.06 27.76 26.92
N LEU A 1040 -23.97 27.90 27.65
CA LEU A 1040 -23.41 29.18 28.08
C LEU A 1040 -22.03 29.38 27.47
N ALA A 1041 -21.75 30.59 26.98
CA ALA A 1041 -20.42 31.09 26.68
C ALA A 1041 -20.20 32.43 27.42
N CYS A 1042 -18.95 32.74 27.77
CA CYS A 1042 -18.59 33.95 28.51
C CYS A 1042 -17.67 34.84 27.67
N THR A 1043 -18.03 36.12 27.52
CA THR A 1043 -17.30 37.06 26.65
C THR A 1043 -15.91 37.43 27.15
N ALA A 1044 -15.63 37.31 28.47
CA ALA A 1044 -14.31 37.57 29.05
C ALA A 1044 -13.18 36.67 28.49
N PHE A 1045 -13.52 35.50 27.93
CA PHE A 1045 -12.52 34.58 27.39
C PHE A 1045 -12.68 34.40 25.88
N LYS A 1046 -13.83 33.87 25.45
CA LYS A 1046 -14.13 33.50 24.07
C LYS A 1046 -15.63 33.38 23.85
N ASP A 1047 -16.15 34.21 22.97
CA ASP A 1047 -17.58 34.34 22.67
C ASP A 1047 -18.18 33.13 21.95
N ARG A 1048 -17.35 32.18 21.48
CA ARG A 1048 -17.77 31.04 20.64
C ARG A 1048 -17.57 29.66 21.28
N GLU A 1049 -17.18 29.60 22.55
CA GLU A 1049 -16.96 28.33 23.27
C GLU A 1049 -18.11 28.04 24.24
N PHE A 1050 -19.15 27.37 23.73
CA PHE A 1050 -20.38 27.04 24.45
C PHE A 1050 -20.28 25.71 25.22
N HIS A 1051 -20.76 25.70 26.47
CA HIS A 1051 -20.83 24.51 27.33
C HIS A 1051 -22.25 24.34 27.89
N SER A 1052 -22.75 23.10 27.94
CA SER A 1052 -24.10 22.79 28.45
C SER A 1052 -24.14 22.75 29.98
N PHE A 1053 -25.11 23.43 30.58
CA PHE A 1053 -25.39 23.44 32.02
C PHE A 1053 -26.90 23.42 32.30
N THR A 1054 -27.32 22.66 33.30
CA THR A 1054 -28.72 22.62 33.75
C THR A 1054 -29.09 23.92 34.46
N LEU A 1055 -30.31 24.42 34.21
CA LEU A 1055 -30.85 25.55 34.96
C LEU A 1055 -31.26 25.07 36.35
N THR A 1056 -30.69 25.71 37.38
CA THR A 1056 -31.02 25.39 38.79
C THR A 1056 -32.10 26.31 39.35
N SER A 1057 -32.42 27.40 38.66
CA SER A 1057 -33.52 28.31 39.04
C SER A 1057 -34.88 27.72 38.69
N ALA A 1058 -35.89 28.00 39.51
CA ALA A 1058 -37.26 27.56 39.25
C ALA A 1058 -37.96 28.47 38.21
N PRO A 1059 -38.89 27.94 37.38
CA PRO A 1059 -39.54 28.71 36.31
C PRO A 1059 -40.32 29.96 36.76
N HIS A 1060 -40.62 30.11 38.04
CA HIS A 1060 -41.28 31.28 38.62
C HIS A 1060 -40.29 32.35 39.14
N GLU A 1061 -38.98 32.07 39.16
CA GLU A 1061 -37.97 33.04 39.60
C GLU A 1061 -37.67 34.07 38.50
N ASN A 1062 -37.42 35.33 38.91
CA ASN A 1062 -37.14 36.45 38.00
C ASN A 1062 -35.69 36.47 37.48
N PHE A 1063 -34.88 35.46 37.81
CA PHE A 1063 -33.50 35.31 37.39
C PHE A 1063 -33.24 33.88 36.93
N LEU A 1064 -32.16 33.68 36.17
CA LEU A 1064 -31.67 32.35 35.83
C LEU A 1064 -30.42 32.04 36.65
N SER A 1065 -30.27 30.80 37.11
CA SER A 1065 -29.08 30.38 37.85
C SER A 1065 -28.50 29.07 37.34
N CYS A 1066 -27.17 28.96 37.39
CA CYS A 1066 -26.44 27.72 37.12
C CYS A 1066 -25.38 27.47 38.20
N HIS A 1067 -25.26 26.21 38.62
CA HIS A 1067 -24.20 25.72 39.49
C HIS A 1067 -23.17 24.93 38.66
N ILE A 1068 -21.97 25.48 38.50
CA ILE A 1068 -20.95 24.98 37.58
C ILE A 1068 -19.79 24.40 38.37
N LYS A 1069 -19.54 23.10 38.20
CA LYS A 1069 -18.38 22.40 38.78
C LYS A 1069 -17.10 22.70 37.98
N ALA A 1070 -16.02 23.10 38.65
CA ALA A 1070 -14.73 23.34 38.02
C ALA A 1070 -13.97 22.03 37.73
N GLN A 1071 -14.28 21.41 36.60
CA GLN A 1071 -13.68 20.14 36.18
C GLN A 1071 -12.75 20.27 34.95
N GLY A 1072 -13.02 21.24 34.06
CA GLY A 1072 -12.30 21.46 32.81
C GLY A 1072 -11.52 22.78 32.75
N PRO A 1073 -10.67 22.98 31.73
CA PRO A 1073 -9.91 24.21 31.56
C PRO A 1073 -10.79 25.46 31.43
N TRP A 1074 -11.96 25.34 30.78
CA TRP A 1074 -12.91 26.44 30.63
C TRP A 1074 -13.60 26.78 31.96
N THR A 1075 -14.12 25.78 32.68
CA THR A 1075 -14.77 25.99 33.98
C THR A 1075 -13.80 26.49 35.04
N TRP A 1076 -12.52 26.09 35.00
CA TRP A 1076 -11.48 26.65 35.88
C TRP A 1076 -11.14 28.09 35.53
N LYS A 1077 -11.13 28.47 34.25
CA LYS A 1077 -10.98 29.88 33.86
C LYS A 1077 -12.15 30.72 34.33
N LEU A 1078 -13.37 30.22 34.16
CA LEU A 1078 -14.59 30.86 34.64
C LEU A 1078 -14.52 31.10 36.16
N ARG A 1079 -14.20 30.06 36.93
CA ARG A 1079 -14.03 30.14 38.39
C ARG A 1079 -12.95 31.15 38.81
N ASN A 1080 -11.77 31.08 38.18
CA ASN A 1080 -10.64 31.94 38.53
C ASN A 1080 -10.83 33.42 38.15
N TYR A 1081 -11.69 33.70 37.16
CA TYR A 1081 -11.99 35.07 36.73
C TYR A 1081 -12.90 35.79 37.74
N PHE A 1082 -13.91 35.08 38.25
CA PHE A 1082 -14.79 35.58 39.33
C PHE A 1082 -14.21 35.36 40.73
N ASP A 1083 -12.89 35.12 40.85
CA ASP A 1083 -12.19 35.11 42.13
C ASP A 1083 -12.06 36.54 42.65
N PRO A 1084 -12.43 36.85 43.91
CA PRO A 1084 -12.30 38.19 44.50
C PRO A 1084 -10.91 38.81 44.36
N CYS A 1085 -9.86 37.99 44.25
CA CYS A 1085 -8.48 38.46 44.08
C CYS A 1085 -8.16 38.91 42.64
N ASN A 1086 -8.98 38.53 41.65
CA ASN A 1086 -8.76 38.77 40.22
C ASN A 1086 -9.87 39.61 39.56
N TYR A 1087 -10.98 39.86 40.25
CA TYR A 1087 -12.17 40.49 39.68
C TYR A 1087 -12.04 42.02 39.66
N ASN A 1088 -12.04 42.62 38.47
CA ASN A 1088 -12.06 44.08 38.28
C ASN A 1088 -13.51 44.54 38.07
N LEU A 1089 -13.97 45.50 38.88
CA LEU A 1089 -15.32 46.07 38.81
C LEU A 1089 -15.62 46.84 37.51
N GLU A 1090 -14.61 47.26 36.75
CA GLU A 1090 -14.76 48.07 35.53
C GLU A 1090 -15.08 47.27 34.26
N ASP A 1091 -14.99 45.93 34.27
CA ASP A 1091 -15.12 45.09 33.06
C ASP A 1091 -16.08 43.91 33.30
N GLN A 1092 -17.40 44.17 33.22
CA GLN A 1092 -18.43 43.15 33.44
C GLN A 1092 -18.63 42.27 32.18
N PRO A 1093 -18.36 40.96 32.22
CA PRO A 1093 -18.58 40.09 31.08
C PRO A 1093 -20.06 39.76 30.88
N LYS A 1094 -20.47 39.58 29.62
CA LYS A 1094 -21.79 39.08 29.24
C LYS A 1094 -21.76 37.57 29.07
N ILE A 1095 -22.87 36.92 29.39
CA ILE A 1095 -23.08 35.49 29.15
C ILE A 1095 -23.93 35.34 27.89
N LEU A 1096 -23.39 34.66 26.88
CA LEU A 1096 -24.15 34.27 25.68
C LEU A 1096 -24.87 32.96 25.96
N LEU A 1097 -26.19 32.98 25.88
CA LEU A 1097 -27.07 31.86 26.15
C LEU A 1097 -27.67 31.31 24.85
N GLU A 1098 -27.65 29.98 24.72
CA GLU A 1098 -28.32 29.19 23.69
C GLU A 1098 -29.28 28.21 24.38
N GLY A 1099 -30.55 28.17 23.99
CA GLY A 1099 -31.58 27.32 24.59
C GLY A 1099 -32.85 28.08 24.99
N PRO A 1100 -33.73 27.49 25.81
CA PRO A 1100 -33.56 26.24 26.56
C PRO A 1100 -33.62 24.97 25.69
N PHE A 1101 -32.88 23.94 26.10
CA PHE A 1101 -32.82 22.62 25.47
C PHE A 1101 -33.25 21.54 26.46
N GLY A 1102 -33.80 20.45 25.93
CA GLY A 1102 -34.38 19.38 26.74
C GLY A 1102 -35.75 19.75 27.31
N GLY A 1103 -36.25 18.91 28.22
CA GLY A 1103 -37.58 18.98 28.78
C GLY A 1103 -38.06 17.56 29.04
N GLY A 1104 -37.68 17.02 30.20
CA GLY A 1104 -38.21 15.73 30.65
C GLY A 1104 -39.73 15.81 30.73
N ASN A 1105 -40.40 14.68 30.56
CA ASN A 1105 -41.85 14.61 30.70
C ASN A 1105 -42.21 15.11 32.10
N GLN A 1106 -42.90 16.26 32.20
CA GLN A 1106 -43.44 16.75 33.48
C GLN A 1106 -44.66 15.94 33.93
N ASP A 1107 -44.62 14.63 33.69
CA ASP A 1107 -45.70 13.69 33.94
C ASP A 1107 -45.96 13.54 35.44
N TRP A 1108 -45.09 14.03 36.32
CA TRP A 1108 -45.31 14.01 37.76
C TRP A 1108 -46.56 14.80 38.18
N TYR A 1109 -46.94 15.86 37.46
CA TYR A 1109 -48.22 16.56 37.70
C TYR A 1109 -49.45 15.68 37.39
N LYS A 1110 -49.30 14.57 36.66
CA LYS A 1110 -50.38 13.61 36.37
C LYS A 1110 -50.64 12.65 37.55
N PHE A 1111 -49.80 12.66 38.58
CA PHE A 1111 -49.90 11.78 39.73
C PHE A 1111 -50.13 12.59 41.01
N GLU A 1112 -51.11 12.20 41.82
CA GLU A 1112 -51.35 12.82 43.14
C GLU A 1112 -50.19 12.61 44.11
N VAL A 1113 -49.49 11.49 43.98
CA VAL A 1113 -48.28 11.17 44.74
C VAL A 1113 -47.17 10.81 43.76
N ALA A 1114 -46.03 11.50 43.87
CA ALA A 1114 -44.85 11.27 43.06
C ALA A 1114 -43.61 11.01 43.94
N VAL A 1115 -42.84 9.99 43.58
CA VAL A 1115 -41.56 9.61 44.19
C VAL A 1115 -40.43 9.98 43.25
N MET A 1116 -39.61 10.95 43.65
CA MET A 1116 -38.49 11.45 42.86
C MET A 1116 -37.18 10.86 43.38
N VAL A 1117 -36.43 10.18 42.52
CA VAL A 1117 -35.14 9.55 42.85
C VAL A 1117 -34.02 10.25 42.07
N GLY A 1118 -33.15 10.95 42.79
CA GLY A 1118 -31.99 11.65 42.24
C GLY A 1118 -30.67 10.94 42.55
N GLY A 1119 -29.90 10.57 41.52
CA GLY A 1119 -28.63 9.85 41.63
C GLY A 1119 -27.42 10.65 41.15
N GLY A 1120 -26.48 10.95 42.03
CA GLY A 1120 -25.21 11.61 41.67
C GLY A 1120 -25.41 12.95 40.93
N ILE A 1121 -24.84 13.11 39.74
CA ILE A 1121 -24.97 14.35 38.93
C ILE A 1121 -26.42 14.64 38.48
N GLY A 1122 -27.25 13.60 38.37
CA GLY A 1122 -28.65 13.69 37.98
C GLY A 1122 -29.55 14.33 39.03
N VAL A 1123 -28.98 14.76 40.16
CA VAL A 1123 -29.71 15.52 41.20
C VAL A 1123 -29.90 17.00 40.84
N THR A 1124 -28.98 17.57 40.07
CA THR A 1124 -28.95 19.01 39.71
C THR A 1124 -30.28 19.55 39.13
N PRO A 1125 -30.96 18.83 38.21
CA PRO A 1125 -32.26 19.26 37.67
C PRO A 1125 -33.36 19.38 38.73
N TYR A 1126 -33.33 18.52 39.75
CA TYR A 1126 -34.33 18.53 40.82
C TYR A 1126 -34.30 19.79 41.67
N ALA A 1127 -33.19 20.56 41.67
CA ALA A 1127 -33.14 21.87 42.31
C ALA A 1127 -34.26 22.82 41.80
N SER A 1128 -34.60 22.72 40.52
CA SER A 1128 -35.67 23.50 39.90
C SER A 1128 -37.07 22.89 40.02
N ILE A 1129 -37.17 21.63 40.49
CA ILE A 1129 -38.41 20.84 40.58
C ILE A 1129 -38.93 20.76 42.03
N LEU A 1130 -38.04 20.82 43.02
CA LEU A 1130 -38.32 20.51 44.44
C LEU A 1130 -39.43 21.34 45.12
N ASN A 1131 -39.82 22.49 44.58
CA ASN A 1131 -40.86 23.33 45.18
C ASN A 1131 -42.28 22.71 45.09
N ASP A 1132 -42.49 21.69 44.26
CA ASP A 1132 -43.83 21.16 43.94
C ASP A 1132 -44.03 19.67 44.34
N LEU A 1133 -43.24 19.10 45.27
CA LEU A 1133 -43.09 17.63 45.43
C LEU A 1133 -43.55 17.02 46.78
N VAL A 1134 -43.80 15.70 46.75
CA VAL A 1134 -44.24 14.88 47.90
C VAL A 1134 -43.11 14.00 48.47
N TYR A 1135 -42.40 13.19 47.66
CA TYR A 1135 -41.28 12.35 48.13
C TYR A 1135 -40.00 12.58 47.32
N PHE A 1136 -38.89 12.87 47.99
CA PHE A 1136 -37.59 13.04 47.34
C PHE A 1136 -36.49 12.18 47.98
N LEU A 1137 -35.94 11.26 47.20
CA LEU A 1137 -34.82 10.40 47.57
C LEU A 1137 -33.57 10.85 46.85
N TRP A 1138 -32.59 11.35 47.60
CA TRP A 1138 -31.28 11.69 47.07
C TRP A 1138 -30.26 10.60 47.38
N ILE A 1139 -29.73 9.96 46.35
CA ILE A 1139 -28.77 8.87 46.46
C ILE A 1139 -27.42 9.36 45.93
N CYS A 1140 -26.42 9.45 46.79
CA CYS A 1140 -25.08 9.89 46.40
C CYS A 1140 -23.98 9.14 47.16
N PRO A 1141 -22.79 8.97 46.58
CA PRO A 1141 -21.64 8.44 47.33
C PRO A 1141 -21.20 9.39 48.43
N SER A 1142 -21.05 10.68 48.12
CA SER A 1142 -20.77 11.73 49.11
C SER A 1142 -21.34 13.07 48.67
N HIS A 1143 -21.46 14.01 49.60
CA HIS A 1143 -21.93 15.38 49.32
C HIS A 1143 -20.89 16.25 48.59
N LYS A 1144 -19.71 15.71 48.26
CA LYS A 1144 -18.64 16.46 47.62
C LYS A 1144 -19.09 17.00 46.26
N HIS A 1145 -18.95 18.31 46.06
CA HIS A 1145 -19.41 19.09 44.90
C HIS A 1145 -20.93 19.36 44.82
N PHE A 1146 -21.73 18.84 45.75
CA PHE A 1146 -23.17 19.04 45.84
C PHE A 1146 -23.59 19.64 47.18
N GLU A 1147 -22.66 20.26 47.90
CA GLU A 1147 -22.92 20.87 49.21
C GLU A 1147 -23.96 21.98 49.10
N TRP A 1148 -23.93 22.75 48.00
CA TRP A 1148 -24.91 23.79 47.68
C TRP A 1148 -26.35 23.26 47.60
N PHE A 1149 -26.51 21.98 47.25
CA PHE A 1149 -27.82 21.36 47.16
C PHE A 1149 -28.45 21.13 48.54
N ILE A 1150 -27.64 20.98 49.59
CA ILE A 1150 -28.13 20.96 50.98
C ILE A 1150 -28.76 22.31 51.35
N ASP A 1151 -28.16 23.41 50.89
CA ASP A 1151 -28.71 24.75 51.14
C ASP A 1151 -30.02 24.95 50.38
N VAL A 1152 -30.12 24.44 49.14
CA VAL A 1152 -31.39 24.41 48.38
C VAL A 1152 -32.46 23.59 49.11
N LEU A 1153 -32.11 22.39 49.60
CA LEU A 1153 -33.05 21.56 50.37
C LEU A 1153 -33.50 22.26 51.67
N ARG A 1154 -32.60 22.99 52.34
CA ARG A 1154 -32.92 23.77 53.54
C ARG A 1154 -33.91 24.90 53.22
N ASP A 1155 -33.70 25.60 52.11
CA ASP A 1155 -34.60 26.66 51.66
C ASP A 1155 -35.99 26.11 51.28
N VAL A 1156 -36.05 24.91 50.67
CA VAL A 1156 -37.31 24.24 50.36
C VAL A 1156 -38.02 23.77 51.63
N GLU A 1157 -37.33 23.11 52.58
CA GLU A 1157 -37.91 22.70 53.88
C GLU A 1157 -38.42 23.89 54.71
N LYS A 1158 -37.80 25.07 54.56
CA LYS A 1158 -38.24 26.31 55.23
C LYS A 1158 -39.49 26.91 54.59
N LYS A 1159 -39.65 26.75 53.27
CA LYS A 1159 -40.81 27.24 52.50
C LYS A 1159 -41.99 26.26 52.53
N ASP A 1160 -41.76 24.98 52.85
CA ASP A 1160 -42.82 23.98 53.01
C ASP A 1160 -43.60 24.19 54.32
N VAL A 1161 -44.63 25.05 54.25
CA VAL A 1161 -45.57 25.30 55.35
C VAL A 1161 -46.55 24.13 55.55
N THR A 1162 -46.73 23.31 54.52
CA THR A 1162 -47.70 22.20 54.48
C THR A 1162 -47.16 20.87 54.96
N ASN A 1163 -45.83 20.75 55.17
CA ASN A 1163 -45.15 19.54 55.61
C ASN A 1163 -45.42 18.33 54.67
N VAL A 1164 -45.59 18.61 53.37
CA VAL A 1164 -45.93 17.62 52.33
C VAL A 1164 -44.68 16.94 51.77
N LEU A 1165 -43.52 17.61 51.82
CA LEU A 1165 -42.28 17.11 51.25
C LEU A 1165 -41.49 16.27 52.26
N GLU A 1166 -41.32 14.98 51.98
CA GLU A 1166 -40.46 14.08 52.76
C GLU A 1166 -39.13 13.80 52.02
N ILE A 1167 -38.01 14.21 52.62
CA ILE A 1167 -36.66 14.10 52.04
C ILE A 1167 -35.87 12.98 52.74
N HIS A 1168 -35.35 12.05 51.94
CA HIS A 1168 -34.42 11.02 52.39
C HIS A 1168 -33.10 11.11 51.64
N ILE A 1169 -31.99 11.20 52.37
CA ILE A 1169 -30.65 11.30 51.79
C ILE A 1169 -29.92 9.98 52.07
N PHE A 1170 -29.50 9.27 51.03
CA PHE A 1170 -28.76 8.02 51.11
C PHE A 1170 -27.31 8.22 50.69
N ILE A 1171 -26.40 8.07 51.66
CA ILE A 1171 -24.96 8.12 51.47
C ILE A 1171 -24.44 6.69 51.25
N THR A 1172 -24.04 6.37 50.01
CA THR A 1172 -23.70 5.01 49.60
C THR A 1172 -22.21 4.68 49.66
N GLN A 1173 -21.35 5.62 50.08
CA GLN A 1173 -19.92 5.36 50.20
C GLN A 1173 -19.65 4.35 51.31
N PHE A 1174 -18.65 3.49 51.13
CA PHE A 1174 -18.23 2.58 52.17
C PHE A 1174 -17.46 3.32 53.26
N PHE A 1175 -17.64 2.92 54.52
CA PHE A 1175 -17.01 3.52 55.69
C PHE A 1175 -15.50 3.74 55.53
N HIS A 1176 -14.77 2.76 54.98
CA HIS A 1176 -13.31 2.86 54.79
C HIS A 1176 -12.86 3.94 53.78
N LYS A 1177 -13.80 4.49 53.00
CA LYS A 1177 -13.59 5.59 52.04
C LYS A 1177 -14.28 6.89 52.44
N PHE A 1178 -14.83 7.02 53.64
CA PHE A 1178 -15.42 8.29 54.06
C PHE A 1178 -14.38 9.42 54.04
N ASP A 1179 -14.78 10.54 53.46
CA ASP A 1179 -14.05 11.80 53.65
C ASP A 1179 -14.38 12.37 55.04
N LEU A 1180 -13.58 13.32 55.52
CA LEU A 1180 -13.75 13.92 56.84
C LEU A 1180 -15.19 14.43 57.08
N ARG A 1181 -15.81 15.01 56.04
CA ARG A 1181 -17.18 15.54 56.07
C ARG A 1181 -18.21 14.43 56.23
N THR A 1182 -18.08 13.32 55.49
CA THR A 1182 -18.98 12.17 55.57
C THR A 1182 -18.83 11.45 56.92
N THR A 1183 -17.61 11.34 57.43
CA THR A 1183 -17.36 10.80 58.78
C THR A 1183 -18.03 11.65 59.85
N MET A 1184 -17.91 12.99 59.76
CA MET A 1184 -18.56 13.89 60.70
C MET A 1184 -20.09 13.81 60.60
N LEU A 1185 -20.63 13.70 59.38
CA LEU A 1185 -22.06 13.53 59.16
C LEU A 1185 -22.58 12.21 59.74
N TYR A 1186 -21.84 11.11 59.60
CA TYR A 1186 -22.15 9.82 60.23
C TYR A 1186 -22.16 9.89 61.75
N ILE A 1187 -21.17 10.56 62.34
CA ILE A 1187 -21.07 10.75 63.79
C ILE A 1187 -22.23 11.61 64.28
N CYS A 1188 -22.47 12.78 63.66
CA CYS A 1188 -23.53 13.69 64.07
C CYS A 1188 -24.93 13.11 63.93
N GLU A 1189 -25.14 12.18 62.98
CA GLU A 1189 -26.46 11.57 62.75
C GLU A 1189 -26.74 10.40 63.69
N ASN A 1190 -25.74 9.53 63.94
CA ASN A 1190 -25.93 8.29 64.70
C ASN A 1190 -25.49 8.38 66.17
N HIS A 1191 -24.61 9.33 66.53
CA HIS A 1191 -23.95 9.37 67.85
C HIS A 1191 -24.17 10.69 68.61
N PHE A 1192 -24.81 11.69 68.01
CA PHE A 1192 -25.18 12.95 68.67
C PHE A 1192 -26.70 13.16 68.67
N GLN A 1193 -27.23 13.78 69.73
CA GLN A 1193 -28.66 14.06 69.86
C GLN A 1193 -29.09 15.22 68.93
N ARG A 1194 -30.15 15.02 68.15
CA ARG A 1194 -30.72 16.06 67.26
C ARG A 1194 -31.28 17.23 68.09
N LEU A 1195 -30.79 18.45 67.85
CA LEU A 1195 -31.36 19.68 68.39
C LEU A 1195 -32.55 20.11 67.51
N SER A 1196 -33.73 20.31 68.10
CA SER A 1196 -34.95 20.77 67.41
C SER A 1196 -35.36 19.95 66.18
N LYS A 1197 -35.21 18.61 66.24
CA LYS A 1197 -35.46 17.66 65.12
C LYS A 1197 -34.60 17.90 63.87
N THR A 1198 -33.56 18.73 63.95
CA THR A 1198 -32.62 18.99 62.85
C THR A 1198 -31.26 18.36 63.12
N SER A 1199 -30.57 17.94 62.06
CA SER A 1199 -29.20 17.42 62.16
C SER A 1199 -28.22 18.56 62.47
N ILE A 1200 -27.36 18.40 63.49
CA ILE A 1200 -26.39 19.42 63.93
C ILE A 1200 -25.45 19.84 62.79
N PHE A 1201 -25.13 18.92 61.88
CA PHE A 1201 -24.14 19.14 60.84
C PHE A 1201 -24.71 19.78 59.57
N THR A 1202 -25.95 19.45 59.20
CA THR A 1202 -26.59 19.91 57.94
C THR A 1202 -27.70 20.93 58.16
N GLY A 1203 -28.29 20.98 59.35
CA GLY A 1203 -29.43 21.82 59.69
C GLY A 1203 -30.74 21.40 59.02
N LEU A 1204 -30.81 20.20 58.43
CA LEU A 1204 -32.01 19.66 57.77
C LEU A 1204 -32.86 18.84 58.74
N LYS A 1205 -34.18 18.79 58.51
CA LYS A 1205 -35.09 17.82 59.13
C LYS A 1205 -34.94 16.43 58.50
N ALA A 1206 -34.58 16.39 57.21
CA ALA A 1206 -34.28 15.19 56.44
C ALA A 1206 -33.41 14.17 57.20
N VAL A 1207 -33.67 12.88 56.99
CA VAL A 1207 -32.91 11.78 57.60
C VAL A 1207 -31.80 11.35 56.64
N ASN A 1208 -30.56 11.32 57.15
CA ASN A 1208 -29.41 10.79 56.43
C ASN A 1208 -29.25 9.29 56.73
N HIS A 1209 -29.39 8.46 55.69
CA HIS A 1209 -29.20 7.02 55.73
C HIS A 1209 -27.82 6.65 55.17
N PHE A 1210 -27.16 5.67 55.79
CA PHE A 1210 -25.85 5.18 55.33
C PHE A 1210 -25.98 3.78 54.77
N GLY A 1211 -25.86 3.65 53.44
CA GLY A 1211 -26.10 2.41 52.72
C GLY A 1211 -26.96 2.61 51.47
N ARG A 1212 -27.24 1.51 50.78
CA ARG A 1212 -28.15 1.53 49.63
C ARG A 1212 -29.60 1.51 50.13
N PRO A 1213 -30.52 2.27 49.51
CA PRO A 1213 -31.94 2.20 49.86
C PRO A 1213 -32.51 0.83 49.49
N ASP A 1214 -33.25 0.22 50.40
CA ASP A 1214 -34.14 -0.89 50.07
C ASP A 1214 -35.42 -0.32 49.43
N MET A 1215 -35.38 -0.20 48.10
CA MET A 1215 -36.48 0.38 47.33
C MET A 1215 -37.76 -0.46 47.41
N THR A 1216 -37.67 -1.78 47.51
CA THR A 1216 -38.85 -2.65 47.61
C THR A 1216 -39.59 -2.41 48.92
N SER A 1217 -38.86 -2.33 50.04
CA SER A 1217 -39.46 -2.02 51.35
C SER A 1217 -40.01 -0.60 51.41
N PHE A 1218 -39.29 0.38 50.85
CA PHE A 1218 -39.75 1.77 50.78
C PHE A 1218 -41.04 1.91 49.97
N LEU A 1219 -41.12 1.30 48.77
CA LEU A 1219 -42.32 1.36 47.94
C LEU A 1219 -43.51 0.63 48.61
N LYS A 1220 -43.30 -0.49 49.30
CA LYS A 1220 -44.34 -1.14 50.13
C LYS A 1220 -44.84 -0.23 51.25
N PHE A 1221 -43.95 0.54 51.89
CA PHE A 1221 -44.33 1.54 52.88
C PHE A 1221 -45.18 2.65 52.28
N VAL A 1222 -44.79 3.20 51.13
CA VAL A 1222 -45.55 4.23 50.39
C VAL A 1222 -46.91 3.68 49.96
N GLN A 1223 -46.97 2.44 49.47
CA GLN A 1223 -48.20 1.75 49.08
C GLN A 1223 -49.19 1.62 50.26
N LYS A 1224 -48.68 1.32 51.46
CA LYS A 1224 -49.50 1.22 52.67
C LYS A 1224 -49.98 2.59 53.16
N ARG A 1225 -49.13 3.63 53.08
CA ARG A 1225 -49.43 4.99 53.57
C ARG A 1225 -50.42 5.71 52.67
N HIS A 1226 -50.34 5.50 51.36
CA HIS A 1226 -51.19 6.12 50.36
C HIS A 1226 -52.13 5.10 49.70
N SER A 1227 -52.77 4.24 50.49
CA SER A 1227 -53.72 3.25 49.97
C SER A 1227 -54.98 3.87 49.34
N TYR A 1228 -55.21 5.18 49.54
CA TYR A 1228 -56.32 5.93 48.95
C TYR A 1228 -56.10 6.33 47.48
N VAL A 1229 -54.85 6.30 46.98
CA VAL A 1229 -54.59 6.61 45.56
C VAL A 1229 -54.55 5.32 44.73
N SER A 1230 -54.87 5.43 43.44
CA SER A 1230 -54.87 4.27 42.53
C SER A 1230 -53.51 4.05 41.86
N LYS A 1231 -52.76 5.14 41.63
CA LYS A 1231 -51.48 5.15 40.92
C LYS A 1231 -50.50 6.11 41.58
N ILE A 1232 -49.23 5.71 41.64
CA ILE A 1232 -48.11 6.54 42.11
C ILE A 1232 -47.05 6.60 41.01
N GLY A 1233 -46.59 7.80 40.69
CA GLY A 1233 -45.52 8.01 39.72
C GLY A 1233 -44.15 7.90 40.39
N VAL A 1234 -43.23 7.10 39.83
CA VAL A 1234 -41.85 6.96 40.32
C VAL A 1234 -40.89 7.43 39.25
N PHE A 1235 -40.23 8.57 39.46
CA PHE A 1235 -39.34 9.19 38.49
C PHE A 1235 -37.90 9.03 38.97
N SER A 1236 -37.06 8.43 38.14
CA SER A 1236 -35.66 8.21 38.50
C SER A 1236 -34.72 8.85 37.49
N CYS A 1237 -33.81 9.70 37.98
CA CYS A 1237 -32.76 10.34 37.21
C CYS A 1237 -31.40 10.07 37.87
N GLY A 1238 -30.54 9.31 37.19
CA GLY A 1238 -29.27 8.87 37.75
C GLY A 1238 -28.59 7.76 36.93
N PRO A 1239 -27.55 7.11 37.46
CA PRO A 1239 -26.83 6.06 36.74
C PRO A 1239 -27.74 4.85 36.44
N ARG A 1240 -27.58 4.23 35.25
CA ARG A 1240 -28.42 3.10 34.78
C ARG A 1240 -28.63 1.96 35.80
N PRO A 1241 -27.63 1.52 36.59
CA PRO A 1241 -27.85 0.49 37.60
C PRO A 1241 -28.85 0.91 38.68
N LEU A 1242 -28.85 2.19 39.07
CA LEU A 1242 -29.80 2.72 40.05
C LEU A 1242 -31.21 2.73 39.47
N THR A 1243 -31.40 3.30 38.29
CA THR A 1243 -32.73 3.44 37.68
C THR A 1243 -33.34 2.07 37.36
N LYS A 1244 -32.54 1.10 36.91
CA LYS A 1244 -32.96 -0.31 36.72
C LYS A 1244 -33.36 -0.97 38.04
N SER A 1245 -32.64 -0.71 39.13
CA SER A 1245 -33.00 -1.23 40.46
C SER A 1245 -34.33 -0.66 40.96
N VAL A 1246 -34.61 0.61 40.70
CA VAL A 1246 -35.88 1.25 41.06
C VAL A 1246 -37.02 0.67 40.23
N MET A 1247 -36.84 0.51 38.92
CA MET A 1247 -37.81 -0.13 38.03
C MET A 1247 -38.14 -1.55 38.49
N SER A 1248 -37.11 -2.37 38.74
CA SER A 1248 -37.29 -3.75 39.21
C SER A 1248 -38.05 -3.81 40.54
N ALA A 1249 -37.83 -2.86 41.46
CA ALA A 1249 -38.57 -2.77 42.71
C ALA A 1249 -40.03 -2.35 42.49
N CYS A 1250 -40.31 -1.45 41.54
CA CYS A 1250 -41.68 -1.10 41.15
C CYS A 1250 -42.42 -2.32 40.60
N ASP A 1251 -41.77 -3.07 39.70
CA ASP A 1251 -42.33 -4.29 39.10
C ASP A 1251 -42.61 -5.35 40.18
N GLU A 1252 -41.67 -5.58 41.09
CA GLU A 1252 -41.83 -6.54 42.20
C GLU A 1252 -43.00 -6.17 43.12
N VAL A 1253 -43.16 -4.89 43.46
CA VAL A 1253 -44.28 -4.44 44.31
C VAL A 1253 -45.62 -4.50 43.55
N ASN A 1254 -45.62 -4.19 42.25
CA ASN A 1254 -46.80 -4.29 41.39
C ASN A 1254 -47.28 -5.73 41.18
N MET A 1255 -46.37 -6.72 41.21
CA MET A 1255 -46.74 -8.15 41.15
C MET A 1255 -47.69 -8.55 42.29
N GLY A 1256 -47.63 -7.86 43.43
CA GLY A 1256 -48.53 -8.08 44.56
C GLY A 1256 -50.01 -7.71 44.31
N ARG A 1257 -50.34 -7.08 43.17
CA ARG A 1257 -51.69 -6.64 42.75
C ARG A 1257 -52.49 -5.84 43.81
N LYS A 1258 -51.81 -5.21 44.76
CA LYS A 1258 -52.41 -4.31 45.74
C LYS A 1258 -52.33 -2.87 45.23
N LEU A 1259 -53.38 -2.08 45.44
CA LEU A 1259 -53.36 -0.65 45.12
C LEU A 1259 -52.59 0.14 46.19
N PRO A 1260 -51.94 1.26 45.82
CA PRO A 1260 -51.70 1.76 44.45
C PRO A 1260 -50.68 0.99 43.61
N TYR A 1261 -50.80 1.10 42.28
CA TYR A 1261 -49.78 0.66 41.32
C TYR A 1261 -48.70 1.74 41.11
N PHE A 1262 -47.44 1.32 41.01
CA PHE A 1262 -46.31 2.20 40.72
C PHE A 1262 -46.02 2.25 39.22
N ILE A 1263 -45.97 3.44 38.63
CA ILE A 1263 -45.59 3.65 37.23
C ILE A 1263 -44.20 4.29 37.22
N HIS A 1264 -43.22 3.55 36.71
CA HIS A 1264 -41.84 4.00 36.66
C HIS A 1264 -41.55 4.81 35.39
N HIS A 1265 -40.92 5.97 35.57
CA HIS A 1265 -40.47 6.86 34.52
C HIS A 1265 -38.95 7.04 34.60
N PHE A 1266 -38.29 6.85 33.46
CA PHE A 1266 -36.87 7.15 33.30
C PHE A 1266 -36.70 8.61 32.89
N GLU A 1267 -36.20 9.44 33.80
CA GLU A 1267 -35.94 10.84 33.52
C GLU A 1267 -34.47 11.07 33.21
N ASN A 1268 -34.18 11.77 32.11
CA ASN A 1268 -32.84 12.19 31.74
C ASN A 1268 -32.84 13.68 31.36
N PHE A 1269 -32.73 14.53 32.37
CA PHE A 1269 -32.81 15.99 32.23
C PHE A 1269 -31.55 16.66 31.65
N GLY A 1270 -30.57 15.92 31.13
CA GLY A 1270 -29.40 16.51 30.46
C GLY A 1270 -28.23 15.56 30.20
#